data_AF-A0A7N2LUE2-F1
#
_entry.id   AF-A0A7N2LUE2-F1
#
_cell.length_a   1.000
_cell.length_b   1.000
_cell.length_c   1.000
_cell.angle_alpha   90.00
_cell.angle_beta   90.00
_cell.angle_gamma   90.00
#
_symmetry.space_group_name_H-M   'P 1'
#
loop_
_entity.id
_entity.type
_entity.pdbx_description
1 polymer ?
#
loop_
_entity_poly.entity_id
_entity_poly.type
_entity_poly.pdbx_seq_one_letter_code
_entity_poly.pdbx_strand_id
1 'polypeptide(L)'
;MASITSEIASFSSLPKWKYDVFLSFRGEDTRNNFTDHLYAALDQKGIKTFRDDEGLERGKPISPKLLNAIEKSKFAIIVLSRNYASSSWCLDELVKIVECKKKTRLTILPVFYGVDPSDVRKQKGSFAKAFAKHEELIKNKEKLKSWRDALTQVADLSGWDARNKKESTIIEEIARKSIGDLHYSYSGVHEDLVGIQSRVEEMENLCLRMGLNDVHLIGIWGMGGIGKTTIAQVLYDRIRCHFAGSSFLANVREKSGNGGLVTLQKQLLSDVLFEKNIDIWDVQPGINLISSRLCHKKVLVILDDVDQPEQLKALAGKRSWFGEGSVIIIITRDQNLLIRHEVAEQNIYKAKKLDNDEALMLFSLKAFKQENPLEGYEVLSKKFVRYAQGLPLALKVLGSFTFRRDPKAWESELGRLKENPEWKILDVLRISFDGLKIIEQKIFLDIACFFKGMTKYRVANILQTPHYKPYIDIDILVEKSLITILDEEELWMHDLLQELGKEIVRHESLEELGRRSRLWVKEDVLHVLKNNTGTEKVEGIFINTCSKEEDLNVEEKVEDLNAKTFSKMRNLRLLKICNVRLPQGLNSLSSDLRLMDWPECPLKFMPKNFNPDKLVELIMPCSRIKQLWEGNWSLKWLRIINLSDSRELIMTLDFARVPNLEKLILKGCTKLPTIDASLGDLKHLILLDLSNYKCLKSLPCEINWESLEIFILSGCSKLKKFPEIMGNMSRLLKLYLDGTAIEDLPLSMKQLIGLIKLDLTNCKNLSRLPRVPNLKKLILKGCTKLSMIHASLGDLKHLILLDLSNCKCLESLPCEISWESLEIFILSGCSKLKKFPEIVGNMSCLLKLYLDGTAIEDLPLSMEQLTGLITLDLTNCKNLSSLPGVICSLTSLKTLTLSGCLKLDNMPMNLGNLEGLKELDVSGTAIREPPSSIFCLKNLKILSFQGCNGLSMSKTPDLMGLVSVSGLCSLTRLNMRNCNLQSIPSDIGCLSSLKELDLSGNNFVFIPESINLLSKLREFWVENCKNLQLLPRLMTPYIQVRANGCASLESFPPFKMKDDSGKSFYLLNCFQFVENQGCCDLFTAMLREYFQELCYRESTTKRSFDVFLPGSEVPNWFRHHSVGALINLELPSYLFEQIRGIALCAIFRHHQHRGYDSYELTCRIKANGRDFTSFFPARVSGEFNTVESDHCWFIYLFPRSIEFFLGAELPEIADGSSCQVGIEFILEGERMIETRKCGSHKVMYGDIEEQNRLETKKCGAMWYTRKKLKI
;
A
#
# COMPACT_ATOMS: atom_id res chain seq x y z
N MET A 1 9.42 12.54 44.89
CA MET A 1 8.03 12.96 45.16
C MET A 1 7.25 11.77 45.72
N ALA A 2 7.03 11.77 47.02
CA ALA A 2 6.22 10.79 47.73
C ALA A 2 4.82 11.37 47.89
N SER A 3 3.91 11.10 46.94
CA SER A 3 2.48 11.49 47.05
C SER A 3 1.57 10.86 45.96
N ILE A 4 1.88 9.68 45.40
CA ILE A 4 1.00 9.00 44.42
C ILE A 4 1.02 7.47 44.64
N THR A 5 0.92 7.01 45.88
CA THR A 5 0.90 5.57 46.22
C THR A 5 -0.30 5.13 47.06
N SER A 6 -1.35 5.95 47.19
CA SER A 6 -2.53 5.59 47.98
C SER A 6 -3.83 5.33 47.19
N GLU A 7 -3.82 5.37 45.85
CA GLU A 7 -5.04 5.17 45.04
C GLU A 7 -5.05 3.91 44.15
N ILE A 8 -4.11 2.98 44.30
CA ILE A 8 -4.10 1.69 43.56
C ILE A 8 -4.39 0.49 44.48
N ALA A 9 -4.73 0.72 45.76
CA ALA A 9 -5.14 -0.33 46.69
C ALA A 9 -6.67 -0.50 46.75
N SER A 10 -7.33 -0.70 45.60
CA SER A 10 -8.74 -1.10 45.57
C SER A 10 -9.12 -1.95 44.34
N PHE A 11 -8.19 -2.70 43.76
CA PHE A 11 -8.58 -3.90 43.00
C PHE A 11 -8.93 -5.01 44.00
N SER A 12 -10.22 -5.10 44.31
CA SER A 12 -10.84 -6.11 45.15
C SER A 12 -10.26 -7.51 44.89
N SER A 13 -9.82 -8.18 45.95
CA SER A 13 -9.45 -9.60 45.92
C SER A 13 -10.58 -10.41 45.31
N LEU A 14 -10.35 -11.02 44.14
CA LEU A 14 -11.24 -12.03 43.56
C LEU A 14 -11.57 -13.09 44.65
N PRO A 15 -12.84 -13.49 44.83
CA PRO A 15 -13.17 -14.52 45.82
C PRO A 15 -12.44 -15.82 45.45
N LYS A 16 -11.57 -16.29 46.35
CA LYS A 16 -10.94 -17.62 46.24
C LYS A 16 -12.00 -18.68 46.52
N TRP A 17 -12.61 -19.19 45.46
CA TRP A 17 -13.52 -20.35 45.51
C TRP A 17 -12.76 -21.57 46.04
N LYS A 18 -13.34 -22.30 46.99
CA LYS A 18 -12.76 -23.53 47.57
C LYS A 18 -13.23 -24.78 46.82
N TYR A 19 -14.44 -24.71 46.27
CA TYR A 19 -15.10 -25.77 45.51
C TYR A 19 -15.62 -25.19 44.20
N ASP A 20 -15.64 -26.01 43.16
CA ASP A 20 -16.19 -25.65 41.86
C ASP A 20 -17.72 -25.74 41.88
N VAL A 21 -18.25 -26.83 42.46
CA VAL A 21 -19.68 -27.12 42.49
C VAL A 21 -20.12 -27.43 43.93
N PHE A 22 -21.26 -26.90 44.33
CA PHE A 22 -22.03 -27.32 45.50
C PHE A 22 -23.26 -28.12 45.05
N LEU A 23 -23.47 -29.31 45.61
CA LEU A 23 -24.66 -30.13 45.35
C LEU A 23 -25.70 -29.93 46.46
N SER A 24 -26.86 -29.37 46.12
CA SER A 24 -28.04 -29.35 47.01
C SER A 24 -29.07 -30.35 46.55
N PHE A 25 -29.48 -31.27 47.43
CA PHE A 25 -30.38 -32.37 47.09
C PHE A 25 -31.08 -32.90 48.35
N ARG A 26 -32.16 -33.66 48.15
CA ARG A 26 -32.82 -34.38 49.24
C ARG A 26 -32.15 -35.74 49.42
N GLY A 27 -31.43 -35.92 50.51
CA GLY A 27 -30.66 -37.14 50.77
C GLY A 27 -31.47 -38.44 50.71
N GLU A 28 -32.71 -38.43 51.21
CA GLU A 28 -33.59 -39.62 51.16
C GLU A 28 -34.03 -40.01 49.75
N ASP A 29 -34.11 -39.05 48.82
CA ASP A 29 -34.64 -39.29 47.49
C ASP A 29 -33.54 -39.67 46.49
N THR A 30 -32.41 -38.94 46.51
CA THR A 30 -31.44 -39.01 45.41
C THR A 30 -29.99 -39.34 45.79
N ARG A 31 -29.67 -39.51 47.08
CA ARG A 31 -28.28 -39.62 47.55
C ARG A 31 -27.52 -40.78 46.91
N ASN A 32 -28.11 -41.98 46.90
CA ASN A 32 -27.42 -43.22 46.47
C ASN A 32 -27.77 -43.63 45.02
N ASN A 33 -28.29 -42.71 44.20
CA ASN A 33 -28.65 -42.97 42.80
C ASN A 33 -28.17 -41.82 41.90
N PHE A 34 -29.06 -40.99 41.38
CA PHE A 34 -28.79 -39.84 40.51
C PHE A 34 -27.71 -38.90 41.07
N THR A 35 -27.77 -38.51 42.36
CA THR A 35 -26.77 -37.59 42.92
C THR A 35 -25.39 -38.24 43.06
N ASP A 36 -25.31 -39.54 43.39
CA ASP A 36 -24.04 -40.26 43.46
C ASP A 36 -23.39 -40.41 42.08
N HIS A 37 -24.17 -40.82 41.09
CA HIS A 37 -23.72 -40.92 39.71
C HIS A 37 -23.30 -39.55 39.14
N LEU A 38 -24.00 -38.48 39.50
CA LEU A 38 -23.62 -37.11 39.14
C LEU A 38 -22.30 -36.70 39.82
N TYR A 39 -22.14 -37.01 41.10
CA TYR A 39 -20.90 -36.73 41.84
C TYR A 39 -19.70 -37.45 41.21
N ALA A 40 -19.84 -38.76 40.95
CA ALA A 40 -18.80 -39.56 40.30
C ALA A 40 -18.44 -39.02 38.90
N ALA A 41 -19.43 -38.61 38.10
CA ALA A 41 -19.19 -38.03 36.78
C ALA A 41 -18.50 -36.66 36.83
N LEU A 42 -18.80 -35.83 37.84
CA LEU A 42 -18.11 -34.56 38.07
C LEU A 42 -16.66 -34.79 38.52
N ASP A 43 -16.43 -35.73 39.43
CA ASP A 43 -15.10 -36.09 39.93
C ASP A 43 -14.20 -36.70 38.84
N GLN A 44 -14.75 -37.60 38.02
CA GLN A 44 -14.05 -38.15 36.83
C GLN A 44 -13.59 -37.07 35.85
N LYS A 45 -14.29 -35.93 35.80
CA LYS A 45 -13.94 -34.77 34.99
C LYS A 45 -13.04 -33.76 35.71
N GLY A 46 -12.58 -34.07 36.93
CA GLY A 46 -11.72 -33.22 37.73
C GLY A 46 -12.40 -32.01 38.35
N ILE A 47 -13.75 -32.01 38.45
CA ILE A 47 -14.52 -30.91 39.03
C ILE A 47 -14.61 -31.10 40.54
N LYS A 48 -14.02 -30.18 41.30
CA LYS A 48 -13.98 -30.28 42.76
C LYS A 48 -15.35 -29.95 43.37
N THR A 49 -16.10 -30.99 43.68
CA THR A 49 -17.50 -30.89 44.10
C THR A 49 -17.64 -31.07 45.61
N PHE A 50 -18.43 -30.22 46.27
CA PHE A 50 -18.78 -30.37 47.68
C PHE A 50 -20.05 -31.23 47.81
N ARG A 51 -19.92 -32.36 48.50
CA ARG A 51 -21.02 -33.24 48.96
C ARG A 51 -20.96 -33.37 50.49
N ASP A 52 -22.12 -33.46 51.12
CA ASP A 52 -22.32 -33.34 52.57
C ASP A 52 -21.65 -34.46 53.40
N ASP A 53 -21.42 -35.63 52.83
CA ASP A 53 -20.78 -36.80 53.45
C ASP A 53 -19.25 -36.81 53.39
N GLU A 54 -18.65 -36.21 52.35
CA GLU A 54 -17.20 -36.19 52.12
C GLU A 54 -16.53 -34.88 52.59
N GLY A 55 -17.27 -33.76 52.65
CA GLY A 55 -16.72 -32.43 52.97
C GLY A 55 -16.74 -32.02 54.46
N LEU A 56 -17.43 -32.78 55.32
CA LEU A 56 -17.63 -32.45 56.74
C LEU A 56 -16.61 -33.17 57.64
N GLU A 57 -16.03 -32.45 58.61
CA GLU A 57 -15.14 -33.06 59.62
C GLU A 57 -16.01 -33.73 60.69
N ARG A 58 -15.73 -35.00 61.00
CA ARG A 58 -16.45 -35.73 62.06
C ARG A 58 -16.28 -34.99 63.40
N GLY A 59 -17.38 -34.70 64.10
CA GLY A 59 -17.39 -34.05 65.41
C GLY A 59 -17.64 -32.53 65.43
N LYS A 60 -17.86 -31.86 64.29
CA LYS A 60 -18.21 -30.42 64.23
C LYS A 60 -19.69 -30.17 63.84
N PRO A 61 -20.29 -29.04 64.25
CA PRO A 61 -21.65 -28.69 63.86
C PRO A 61 -21.78 -28.52 62.34
N ILE A 62 -22.79 -29.17 61.76
CA ILE A 62 -22.99 -29.31 60.31
C ILE A 62 -23.39 -27.96 59.65
N SER A 63 -24.23 -27.15 60.32
CA SER A 63 -24.85 -25.97 59.68
C SER A 63 -23.88 -24.85 59.27
N PRO A 64 -22.89 -24.43 60.08
CA PRO A 64 -22.02 -23.31 59.71
C PRO A 64 -21.04 -23.64 58.57
N LYS A 65 -20.55 -24.89 58.53
CA LYS A 65 -19.59 -25.34 57.50
C LYS A 65 -20.27 -25.49 56.14
N LEU A 66 -21.52 -25.91 56.13
CA LEU A 66 -22.33 -26.08 54.92
C LEU A 66 -22.68 -24.73 54.28
N LEU A 67 -23.12 -23.74 55.08
CA LEU A 67 -23.36 -22.38 54.59
C LEU A 67 -22.08 -21.71 54.04
N ASN A 68 -20.92 -21.95 54.69
CA ASN A 68 -19.62 -21.48 54.22
C ASN A 68 -19.16 -22.20 52.93
N ALA A 69 -19.52 -23.47 52.76
CA ALA A 69 -19.24 -24.20 51.51
C ALA A 69 -20.04 -23.62 50.34
N ILE A 70 -21.31 -23.25 50.55
CA ILE A 70 -22.14 -22.55 49.55
C ILE A 70 -21.48 -21.23 49.14
N GLU A 71 -21.07 -20.39 50.10
CA GLU A 71 -20.42 -19.10 49.82
C GLU A 71 -19.09 -19.24 49.07
N LYS A 72 -18.39 -20.37 49.25
CA LYS A 72 -17.10 -20.68 48.61
C LYS A 72 -17.21 -21.56 47.37
N SER A 73 -18.42 -21.72 46.82
CA SER A 73 -18.67 -22.50 45.61
C SER A 73 -19.03 -21.61 44.44
N LYS A 74 -18.55 -21.96 43.24
CA LYS A 74 -18.78 -21.17 42.02
C LYS A 74 -20.12 -21.49 41.36
N PHE A 75 -20.48 -22.77 41.33
CA PHE A 75 -21.75 -23.27 40.84
C PHE A 75 -22.52 -23.94 41.98
N ALA A 76 -23.84 -23.85 41.96
CA ALA A 76 -24.71 -24.67 42.80
C ALA A 76 -25.68 -25.46 41.91
N ILE A 77 -25.55 -26.78 41.92
CA ILE A 77 -26.47 -27.69 41.24
C ILE A 77 -27.53 -28.13 42.23
N ILE A 78 -28.80 -27.90 41.90
CA ILE A 78 -29.94 -28.14 42.80
C ILE A 78 -30.79 -29.26 42.21
N VAL A 79 -30.77 -30.42 42.85
CA VAL A 79 -31.58 -31.58 42.46
C VAL A 79 -32.92 -31.51 43.18
N LEU A 80 -33.92 -30.96 42.49
CA LEU A 80 -35.28 -30.80 42.97
C LEU A 80 -36.05 -32.11 42.78
N SER A 81 -36.25 -32.86 43.86
CA SER A 81 -37.02 -34.11 43.92
C SER A 81 -38.43 -33.90 44.49
N ARG A 82 -39.29 -34.92 44.42
CA ARG A 82 -40.69 -34.84 44.91
C ARG A 82 -40.80 -34.41 46.38
N ASN A 83 -39.86 -34.83 47.23
CA ASN A 83 -39.85 -34.52 48.66
C ASN A 83 -38.82 -33.46 49.05
N TYR A 84 -38.24 -32.72 48.09
CA TYR A 84 -37.20 -31.73 48.39
C TYR A 84 -37.66 -30.69 49.44
N ALA A 85 -38.87 -30.16 49.28
CA ALA A 85 -39.42 -29.15 50.19
C ALA A 85 -39.90 -29.70 51.55
N SER A 86 -39.91 -31.02 51.78
CA SER A 86 -40.25 -31.55 53.11
C SER A 86 -39.13 -31.32 54.13
N SER A 87 -37.90 -31.04 53.67
CA SER A 87 -36.75 -30.77 54.52
C SER A 87 -36.55 -29.27 54.73
N SER A 88 -36.59 -28.81 55.98
CA SER A 88 -36.22 -27.44 56.33
C SER A 88 -34.76 -27.13 55.99
N TRP A 89 -33.88 -28.13 56.05
CA TRP A 89 -32.46 -28.00 55.68
C TRP A 89 -32.27 -27.71 54.19
N CYS A 90 -32.88 -28.48 53.30
CA CYS A 90 -32.82 -28.22 51.85
C CYS A 90 -33.37 -26.83 51.50
N LEU A 91 -34.42 -26.37 52.19
CA LEU A 91 -34.99 -25.04 52.00
C LEU A 91 -34.10 -23.90 52.54
N ASP A 92 -33.45 -24.11 53.68
CA ASP A 92 -32.48 -23.16 54.25
C ASP A 92 -31.22 -23.05 53.37
N GLU A 93 -30.73 -24.18 52.82
CA GLU A 93 -29.67 -24.19 51.79
C GLU A 93 -30.08 -23.41 50.55
N LEU A 94 -31.29 -23.64 50.05
CA LEU A 94 -31.82 -23.00 48.86
C LEU A 94 -31.88 -21.47 49.03
N VAL A 95 -32.38 -21.00 50.18
CA VAL A 95 -32.39 -19.56 50.51
C VAL A 95 -30.97 -19.02 50.52
N LYS A 96 -30.02 -19.74 51.12
CA LYS A 96 -28.62 -19.30 51.15
C LYS A 96 -28.01 -19.25 49.74
N ILE A 97 -28.27 -20.24 48.90
CA ILE A 97 -27.80 -20.28 47.51
C ILE A 97 -28.35 -19.09 46.71
N VAL A 98 -29.64 -18.76 46.87
CA VAL A 98 -30.27 -17.61 46.21
C VAL A 98 -29.72 -16.29 46.76
N GLU A 99 -29.43 -16.20 48.06
CA GLU A 99 -28.74 -15.05 48.67
C GLU A 99 -27.33 -14.89 48.09
N CYS A 100 -26.56 -15.98 48.00
CA CYS A 100 -25.22 -16.00 47.42
C CYS A 100 -25.26 -15.62 45.94
N LYS A 101 -26.23 -16.07 45.14
CA LYS A 101 -26.39 -15.61 43.75
C LYS A 101 -26.55 -14.08 43.63
N LYS A 102 -27.16 -13.43 44.63
CA LYS A 102 -27.32 -11.96 44.65
C LYS A 102 -26.09 -11.22 45.16
N LYS A 103 -25.35 -11.81 46.13
CA LYS A 103 -24.19 -11.20 46.80
C LYS A 103 -22.83 -11.56 46.17
N THR A 104 -22.75 -12.70 45.49
CA THR A 104 -21.55 -13.27 44.85
C THR A 104 -21.86 -13.62 43.39
N ARG A 105 -20.85 -14.01 42.61
CA ARG A 105 -21.03 -14.47 41.21
C ARG A 105 -21.44 -15.96 41.10
N LEU A 106 -22.15 -16.50 42.11
CA LEU A 106 -22.54 -17.91 42.13
C LEU A 106 -23.63 -18.20 41.08
N THR A 107 -23.41 -19.21 40.24
CA THR A 107 -24.35 -19.63 39.19
C THR A 107 -25.20 -20.80 39.65
N ILE A 108 -26.52 -20.71 39.47
CA ILE A 108 -27.49 -21.75 39.88
C ILE A 108 -27.89 -22.60 38.68
N LEU A 109 -27.85 -23.93 38.86
CA LEU A 109 -28.17 -24.94 37.86
C LEU A 109 -29.25 -25.91 38.39
N PRO A 110 -30.54 -25.68 38.10
CA PRO A 110 -31.61 -26.54 38.60
C PRO A 110 -31.77 -27.83 37.76
N VAL A 111 -32.01 -28.93 38.46
CA VAL A 111 -32.34 -30.25 37.90
C VAL A 111 -33.68 -30.68 38.48
N PHE A 112 -34.70 -30.83 37.64
CA PHE A 112 -36.04 -31.25 38.02
C PHE A 112 -36.14 -32.77 37.92
N TYR A 113 -35.88 -33.44 39.05
CA TYR A 113 -35.80 -34.90 39.15
C TYR A 113 -37.16 -35.50 39.56
N GLY A 114 -37.89 -36.05 38.58
CA GLY A 114 -39.19 -36.69 38.83
C GLY A 114 -40.31 -35.71 39.25
N VAL A 115 -40.13 -34.41 39.00
CA VAL A 115 -41.06 -33.31 39.34
C VAL A 115 -41.26 -32.37 38.16
N ASP A 116 -42.46 -31.78 38.06
CA ASP A 116 -42.73 -30.74 37.08
C ASP A 116 -42.16 -29.38 37.55
N PRO A 117 -41.38 -28.65 36.73
CA PRO A 117 -40.90 -27.31 37.08
C PRO A 117 -42.03 -26.35 37.52
N SER A 118 -43.22 -26.47 36.94
CA SER A 118 -44.39 -25.65 37.30
C SER A 118 -44.96 -26.00 38.67
N ASP A 119 -44.85 -27.25 39.12
CA ASP A 119 -45.24 -27.67 40.47
C ASP A 119 -44.27 -27.12 41.51
N VAL A 120 -42.96 -27.06 41.21
CA VAL A 120 -41.98 -26.40 42.07
C VAL A 120 -42.23 -24.89 42.13
N ARG A 121 -42.48 -24.26 40.96
CA ARG A 121 -42.67 -22.81 40.82
C ARG A 121 -43.93 -22.29 41.50
N LYS A 122 -45.03 -23.03 41.39
CA LYS A 122 -46.33 -22.66 41.99
C LYS A 122 -46.56 -23.37 43.34
N GLN A 123 -45.55 -24.12 43.82
CA GLN A 123 -45.60 -24.97 45.01
C GLN A 123 -46.88 -25.82 45.09
N LYS A 124 -47.19 -26.55 44.01
CA LYS A 124 -48.36 -27.44 43.89
C LYS A 124 -47.99 -28.89 44.23
N GLY A 125 -48.99 -29.75 44.40
CA GLY A 125 -48.77 -31.19 44.62
C GLY A 125 -48.00 -31.50 45.91
N SER A 126 -46.88 -32.21 45.80
CA SER A 126 -46.06 -32.61 46.96
C SER A 126 -45.43 -31.41 47.68
N PHE A 127 -45.10 -30.34 46.94
CA PHE A 127 -44.56 -29.10 47.52
C PHE A 127 -45.63 -28.38 48.35
N ALA A 128 -46.89 -28.31 47.90
CA ALA A 128 -47.99 -27.74 48.68
C ALA A 128 -48.17 -28.48 50.01
N LYS A 129 -48.17 -29.82 49.97
CA LYS A 129 -48.30 -30.68 51.15
C LYS A 129 -47.15 -30.47 52.14
N ALA A 130 -45.93 -30.28 51.64
CA ALA A 130 -44.77 -30.00 52.49
C ALA A 130 -44.88 -28.64 53.20
N PHE A 131 -45.30 -27.58 52.49
CA PHE A 131 -45.49 -26.27 53.09
C PHE A 131 -46.64 -26.21 54.10
N ALA A 132 -47.74 -26.94 53.87
CA ALA A 132 -48.81 -27.05 54.85
C ALA A 132 -48.30 -27.61 56.19
N LYS A 133 -47.43 -28.63 56.16
CA LYS A 133 -46.79 -29.18 57.36
C LYS A 133 -45.84 -28.19 58.04
N HIS A 134 -45.06 -27.43 57.27
CA HIS A 134 -44.15 -26.43 57.83
C HIS A 134 -44.90 -25.24 58.44
N GLU A 135 -46.06 -24.86 57.88
CA GLU A 135 -46.94 -23.81 58.41
C GLU A 135 -47.55 -24.17 59.78
N GLU A 136 -47.82 -25.45 60.03
CA GLU A 136 -48.27 -25.94 61.34
C GLU A 136 -47.14 -25.90 62.39
N LEU A 137 -45.89 -26.13 61.98
CA LEU A 137 -44.74 -26.30 62.88
C LEU A 137 -43.95 -25.00 63.12
N ILE A 138 -43.98 -24.04 62.20
CA ILE A 138 -43.11 -22.86 62.22
C ILE A 138 -43.94 -21.58 62.34
N LYS A 139 -43.85 -20.90 63.50
CA LYS A 139 -44.56 -19.62 63.74
C LYS A 139 -43.95 -18.41 63.01
N ASN A 140 -42.76 -18.54 62.43
CA ASN A 140 -42.07 -17.45 61.73
C ASN A 140 -42.54 -17.34 60.27
N LYS A 141 -43.49 -16.41 60.03
CA LYS A 141 -44.06 -16.14 58.69
C LYS A 141 -43.03 -15.62 57.68
N GLU A 142 -42.01 -14.89 58.12
CA GLU A 142 -40.97 -14.37 57.21
C GLU A 142 -40.08 -15.49 56.66
N LYS A 143 -39.76 -16.49 57.50
CA LYS A 143 -38.98 -17.66 57.08
C LYS A 143 -39.73 -18.52 56.05
N LEU A 144 -41.04 -18.73 56.23
CA LEU A 144 -41.86 -19.45 55.27
C LEU A 144 -41.97 -18.69 53.93
N LYS A 145 -42.05 -17.36 53.99
CA LYS A 145 -42.05 -16.51 52.79
C LYS A 145 -40.73 -16.60 52.03
N SER A 146 -39.58 -16.53 52.73
CA SER A 146 -38.27 -16.64 52.07
C SER A 146 -38.04 -17.99 51.40
N TRP A 147 -38.52 -19.09 51.99
CA TRP A 147 -38.51 -20.42 51.36
C TRP A 147 -39.34 -20.47 50.07
N ARG A 148 -40.57 -19.91 50.09
CA ARG A 148 -41.43 -19.85 48.89
C ARG A 148 -40.81 -19.01 47.78
N ASP A 149 -40.25 -17.86 48.14
CA ASP A 149 -39.60 -16.95 47.19
C ASP A 149 -38.33 -17.58 46.56
N ALA A 150 -37.55 -18.34 47.33
CA ALA A 150 -36.35 -19.02 46.83
C ALA A 150 -36.69 -20.16 45.85
N LEU A 151 -37.69 -21.00 46.16
CA LEU A 151 -38.16 -22.05 45.25
C LEU A 151 -38.71 -21.48 43.94
N THR A 152 -39.48 -20.39 44.03
CA THR A 152 -40.03 -19.72 42.84
C THR A 152 -38.90 -19.20 41.96
N GLN A 153 -37.92 -18.49 42.55
CA GLN A 153 -36.75 -17.96 41.83
C GLN A 153 -35.91 -19.06 41.17
N VAL A 154 -35.69 -20.20 41.82
CA VAL A 154 -34.90 -21.29 41.24
C VAL A 154 -35.69 -22.03 40.14
N ALA A 155 -37.01 -22.20 40.31
CA ALA A 155 -37.87 -22.84 39.32
C ALA A 155 -38.16 -21.97 38.08
N ASP A 156 -37.88 -20.66 38.14
CA ASP A 156 -37.90 -19.75 37.00
C ASP A 156 -36.63 -19.81 36.13
N LEU A 157 -35.57 -20.48 36.60
CA LEU A 157 -34.34 -20.66 35.83
C LEU A 157 -34.44 -21.84 34.86
N SER A 158 -33.76 -21.71 33.71
CA SER A 158 -33.62 -22.81 32.75
C SER A 158 -32.75 -23.92 33.34
N GLY A 159 -33.28 -25.14 33.38
CA GLY A 159 -32.66 -26.32 33.98
C GLY A 159 -32.97 -27.60 33.20
N TRP A 160 -32.58 -28.75 33.75
CA TRP A 160 -32.82 -30.05 33.13
C TRP A 160 -34.08 -30.71 33.69
N ASP A 161 -35.01 -31.09 32.81
CA ASP A 161 -36.16 -31.93 33.18
C ASP A 161 -35.80 -33.41 32.97
N ALA A 162 -35.77 -34.17 34.08
CA ALA A 162 -35.36 -35.58 34.07
C ALA A 162 -36.51 -36.58 33.94
N ARG A 163 -37.78 -36.13 33.80
CA ARG A 163 -38.93 -37.04 33.84
C ARG A 163 -39.01 -38.06 32.70
N ASN A 164 -38.44 -37.76 31.53
CA ASN A 164 -38.54 -38.58 30.31
C ASN A 164 -37.19 -38.80 29.60
N LYS A 165 -36.08 -38.70 30.32
CA LYS A 165 -34.72 -38.83 29.76
C LYS A 165 -33.91 -39.86 30.54
N LYS A 166 -32.95 -40.53 29.89
CA LYS A 166 -32.04 -41.45 30.57
C LYS A 166 -31.14 -40.66 31.53
N GLU A 167 -31.01 -41.13 32.76
CA GLU A 167 -30.22 -40.46 33.81
C GLU A 167 -28.76 -40.26 33.38
N SER A 168 -28.15 -41.26 32.75
CA SER A 168 -26.77 -41.19 32.25
C SER A 168 -26.56 -40.05 31.24
N THR A 169 -27.52 -39.81 30.34
CA THR A 169 -27.44 -38.73 29.35
C THR A 169 -27.53 -37.36 30.01
N ILE A 170 -28.43 -37.18 31.00
CA ILE A 170 -28.54 -35.93 31.74
C ILE A 170 -27.29 -35.67 32.58
N ILE A 171 -26.77 -36.69 33.26
CA ILE A 171 -25.57 -36.56 34.09
C ILE A 171 -24.37 -36.16 33.22
N GLU A 172 -24.20 -36.79 32.05
CA GLU A 172 -23.17 -36.37 31.10
C GLU A 172 -23.37 -34.94 30.58
N GLU A 173 -24.60 -34.54 30.25
CA GLU A 173 -24.94 -33.18 29.84
C GLU A 173 -24.59 -32.15 30.93
N ILE A 174 -24.96 -32.42 32.18
CA ILE A 174 -24.66 -31.56 33.32
C ILE A 174 -23.15 -31.46 33.51
N ALA A 175 -22.44 -32.60 33.57
CA ALA A 175 -20.99 -32.61 33.76
C ALA A 175 -20.24 -31.94 32.59
N ARG A 176 -20.74 -32.07 31.35
CA ARG A 176 -20.19 -31.37 30.16
C ARG A 176 -20.44 -29.86 30.21
N LYS A 177 -21.62 -29.43 30.66
CA LYS A 177 -21.92 -28.00 30.82
C LYS A 177 -21.10 -27.38 31.95
N SER A 178 -21.01 -28.05 33.09
CA SER A 178 -20.22 -27.58 34.24
C SER A 178 -18.74 -27.43 33.91
N ILE A 179 -18.13 -28.37 33.17
CA ILE A 179 -16.73 -28.22 32.73
C ILE A 179 -16.55 -27.11 31.69
N GLY A 180 -17.50 -26.95 30.77
CA GLY A 180 -17.49 -25.86 29.79
C GLY A 180 -17.54 -24.48 30.46
N ASP A 181 -18.46 -24.30 31.41
CA ASP A 181 -18.64 -23.05 32.16
C ASP A 181 -17.44 -22.80 33.11
N LEU A 182 -16.77 -23.85 33.61
CA LEU A 182 -15.50 -23.73 34.33
C LEU A 182 -14.35 -23.28 33.42
N HIS A 183 -14.20 -23.85 32.22
CA HIS A 183 -13.13 -23.47 31.29
C HIS A 183 -13.23 -22.04 30.76
N TYR A 184 -14.45 -21.54 30.52
CA TYR A 184 -14.68 -20.14 30.09
C TYR A 184 -14.20 -19.12 31.14
N SER A 185 -14.09 -19.56 32.39
CA SER A 185 -13.68 -18.72 33.52
C SER A 185 -12.23 -18.88 33.96
N TYR A 186 -11.50 -19.82 33.35
CA TYR A 186 -10.05 -20.05 33.51
C TYR A 186 -9.23 -19.55 32.30
N SER A 187 -9.85 -18.86 31.33
CA SER A 187 -9.20 -18.39 30.09
C SER A 187 -8.15 -17.28 30.28
N GLY A 188 -7.80 -16.90 31.52
CA GLY A 188 -6.73 -15.97 31.82
C GLY A 188 -5.33 -16.41 31.34
N VAL A 189 -5.20 -17.63 30.78
CA VAL A 189 -3.94 -18.16 30.22
C VAL A 189 -3.58 -17.50 28.87
N HIS A 190 -4.51 -16.82 28.21
CA HIS A 190 -4.30 -16.27 26.86
C HIS A 190 -4.26 -14.74 26.76
N GLU A 191 -4.23 -14.00 27.88
CA GLU A 191 -4.17 -12.52 27.90
C GLU A 191 -2.96 -11.94 27.13
N ASP A 192 -1.91 -12.76 26.91
CA ASP A 192 -0.67 -12.39 26.23
C ASP A 192 -0.66 -12.69 24.70
N LEU A 193 -1.75 -13.19 24.13
CA LEU A 193 -1.80 -13.62 22.72
C LEU A 193 -2.40 -12.55 21.80
N VAL A 194 -1.63 -12.13 20.81
CA VAL A 194 -2.01 -11.08 19.85
C VAL A 194 -2.41 -11.69 18.51
N GLY A 195 -3.50 -11.21 17.91
CA GLY A 195 -3.92 -11.60 16.56
C GLY A 195 -4.38 -13.07 16.41
N ILE A 196 -4.50 -13.82 17.51
CA ILE A 196 -4.71 -15.28 17.43
C ILE A 196 -6.13 -15.65 16.99
N GLN A 197 -7.10 -14.78 17.26
CA GLN A 197 -8.53 -15.07 17.10
C GLN A 197 -8.91 -15.37 15.64
N SER A 198 -8.52 -14.52 14.70
CA SER A 198 -8.81 -14.71 13.27
C SER A 198 -8.19 -16.01 12.72
N ARG A 199 -6.96 -16.32 13.15
CA ARG A 199 -6.21 -17.52 12.75
C ARG A 199 -6.87 -18.80 13.29
N VAL A 200 -7.37 -18.75 14.53
CA VAL A 200 -8.10 -19.86 15.15
C VAL A 200 -9.48 -20.04 14.51
N GLU A 201 -10.21 -18.96 14.21
CA GLU A 201 -11.50 -19.02 13.50
C GLU A 201 -11.37 -19.62 12.10
N GLU A 202 -10.30 -19.29 11.36
CA GLU A 202 -9.99 -19.90 10.06
C GLU A 202 -9.80 -21.43 10.19
N MET A 203 -9.08 -21.86 11.24
CA MET A 203 -8.90 -23.27 11.54
C MET A 203 -10.17 -23.97 12.03
N GLU A 204 -11.00 -23.31 12.85
CA GLU A 204 -12.28 -23.85 13.30
C GLU A 204 -13.21 -24.08 12.11
N ASN A 205 -13.25 -23.14 11.17
CA ASN A 205 -14.01 -23.31 9.93
C ASN A 205 -13.50 -24.51 9.11
N LEU A 206 -12.19 -24.75 9.05
CA LEU A 206 -11.64 -25.96 8.41
C LEU A 206 -12.10 -27.23 9.14
N CYS A 207 -12.10 -27.24 10.47
CA CYS A 207 -12.61 -28.36 11.27
C CYS A 207 -14.14 -28.58 11.10
N LEU A 208 -14.92 -27.52 10.86
CA LEU A 208 -16.39 -27.54 10.79
C LEU A 208 -16.96 -27.74 9.38
N ARG A 209 -16.20 -27.41 8.32
CA ARG A 209 -16.66 -27.50 6.91
C ARG A 209 -16.73 -28.91 6.35
N MET A 210 -16.19 -29.91 7.05
CA MET A 210 -16.05 -31.27 6.54
C MET A 210 -17.12 -32.19 7.16
N GLY A 211 -17.75 -33.03 6.34
CA GLY A 211 -18.94 -33.80 6.68
C GLY A 211 -18.84 -34.63 7.97
N LEU A 212 -19.99 -34.87 8.60
CA LEU A 212 -20.13 -35.56 9.90
C LEU A 212 -19.65 -37.03 9.90
N ASN A 213 -19.33 -37.62 8.75
CA ASN A 213 -19.21 -39.07 8.57
C ASN A 213 -17.79 -39.55 8.15
N ASP A 214 -16.72 -38.76 8.32
CA ASP A 214 -15.34 -39.20 8.02
C ASP A 214 -14.32 -38.72 9.07
N VAL A 215 -13.10 -39.25 9.02
CA VAL A 215 -11.94 -38.90 9.85
C VAL A 215 -11.13 -37.80 9.16
N HIS A 216 -11.00 -36.65 9.82
CA HIS A 216 -10.41 -35.45 9.25
C HIS A 216 -8.93 -35.33 9.60
N LEU A 217 -8.05 -35.38 8.60
CA LEU A 217 -6.63 -35.05 8.72
C LEU A 217 -6.41 -33.59 8.29
N ILE A 218 -5.83 -32.80 9.19
CA ILE A 218 -5.53 -31.38 8.99
C ILE A 218 -4.04 -31.15 9.24
N GLY A 219 -3.38 -30.42 8.35
CA GLY A 219 -1.96 -30.08 8.48
C GLY A 219 -1.76 -28.61 8.82
N ILE A 220 -0.93 -28.28 9.82
CA ILE A 220 -0.43 -26.91 10.04
C ILE A 220 1.03 -26.85 9.62
N TRP A 221 1.33 -26.01 8.65
CA TRP A 221 2.67 -25.89 8.05
C TRP A 221 3.19 -24.44 8.09
N GLY A 222 4.52 -24.28 8.25
CA GLY A 222 5.17 -22.99 8.24
C GLY A 222 6.55 -22.97 8.91
N MET A 223 7.23 -21.83 8.80
CA MET A 223 8.57 -21.58 9.36
C MET A 223 8.65 -21.78 10.89
N GLY A 224 9.84 -22.08 11.41
CA GLY A 224 10.11 -22.12 12.86
C GLY A 224 9.79 -20.78 13.55
N GLY A 225 9.20 -20.83 14.75
CA GLY A 225 8.89 -19.61 15.53
C GLY A 225 7.68 -18.78 15.08
N ILE A 226 6.96 -19.20 14.03
CA ILE A 226 5.77 -18.46 13.51
C ILE A 226 4.50 -18.60 14.37
N GLY A 227 4.49 -19.49 15.37
CA GLY A 227 3.35 -19.66 16.28
C GLY A 227 2.40 -20.83 15.98
N LYS A 228 2.81 -21.81 15.15
CA LYS A 228 2.00 -23.00 14.81
C LYS A 228 1.46 -23.74 16.06
N THR A 229 2.36 -24.09 16.98
CA THR A 229 2.02 -24.77 18.24
C THR A 229 1.06 -23.93 19.09
N THR A 230 1.22 -22.60 19.10
CA THR A 230 0.32 -21.69 19.84
C THR A 230 -1.08 -21.68 19.24
N ILE A 231 -1.22 -21.63 17.91
CA ILE A 231 -2.53 -21.70 17.24
C ILE A 231 -3.22 -23.03 17.58
N ALA A 232 -2.50 -24.14 17.46
CA ALA A 232 -3.04 -25.46 17.76
C ALA A 232 -3.44 -25.63 19.23
N GLN A 233 -2.68 -25.06 20.16
CA GLN A 233 -3.00 -25.09 21.60
C GLN A 233 -4.31 -24.35 21.89
N VAL A 234 -4.48 -23.13 21.38
CA VAL A 234 -5.72 -22.35 21.58
C VAL A 234 -6.91 -23.06 20.94
N LEU A 235 -6.73 -23.64 19.75
CA LEU A 235 -7.75 -24.44 19.09
C LEU A 235 -8.13 -25.67 19.93
N TYR A 236 -7.14 -26.41 20.43
CA TYR A 236 -7.34 -27.58 21.28
C TYR A 236 -8.19 -27.26 22.50
N ASP A 237 -7.83 -26.20 23.23
CA ASP A 237 -8.53 -25.79 24.44
C ASP A 237 -9.98 -25.38 24.15
N ARG A 238 -10.26 -24.83 22.97
CA ARG A 238 -11.59 -24.40 22.53
C ARG A 238 -12.50 -25.54 22.07
N ILE A 239 -11.96 -26.55 21.37
CA ILE A 239 -12.78 -27.59 20.73
C ILE A 239 -12.77 -28.95 21.42
N ARG A 240 -11.80 -29.24 22.32
CA ARG A 240 -11.63 -30.58 22.93
C ARG A 240 -12.87 -31.15 23.61
N CYS A 241 -13.73 -30.28 24.17
CA CYS A 241 -14.95 -30.68 24.87
C CYS A 241 -16.03 -31.29 23.94
N HIS A 242 -15.89 -31.14 22.62
CA HIS A 242 -16.80 -31.71 21.61
C HIS A 242 -16.43 -33.14 21.20
N PHE A 243 -15.32 -33.69 21.73
CA PHE A 243 -14.80 -35.02 21.40
C PHE A 243 -14.90 -35.95 22.62
N ALA A 244 -14.98 -37.27 22.36
CA ALA A 244 -15.08 -38.27 23.41
C ALA A 244 -13.74 -38.48 24.16
N GLY A 245 -12.63 -38.14 23.52
CA GLY A 245 -11.30 -38.09 24.12
C GLY A 245 -10.38 -37.20 23.28
N SER A 246 -9.38 -36.61 23.91
CA SER A 246 -8.48 -35.68 23.23
C SER A 246 -7.06 -35.78 23.77
N SER A 247 -6.05 -35.70 22.91
CA SER A 247 -4.64 -35.70 23.31
C SER A 247 -3.84 -34.66 22.54
N PHE A 248 -2.93 -33.98 23.24
CA PHE A 248 -1.96 -33.05 22.67
C PHE A 248 -0.55 -33.61 22.89
N LEU A 249 0.06 -34.14 21.83
CA LEU A 249 1.41 -34.67 21.86
C LEU A 249 2.41 -33.57 21.47
N ALA A 250 2.88 -32.84 22.49
CA ALA A 250 3.86 -31.75 22.32
C ALA A 250 5.27 -32.26 21.98
N ASN A 251 5.97 -31.58 21.05
CA ASN A 251 7.37 -31.82 20.65
C ASN A 251 7.68 -33.27 20.24
N VAL A 252 6.95 -33.81 19.27
CA VAL A 252 7.10 -35.20 18.80
C VAL A 252 8.51 -35.49 18.28
N ARG A 253 9.12 -34.57 17.51
CA ARG A 253 10.51 -34.73 17.04
C ARG A 253 11.47 -35.06 18.19
N GLU A 254 11.49 -34.22 19.21
CA GLU A 254 12.43 -34.33 20.34
C GLU A 254 12.17 -35.59 21.18
N LYS A 255 10.89 -35.91 21.43
CA LYS A 255 10.49 -37.06 22.26
C LYS A 255 10.57 -38.39 21.53
N SER A 256 10.74 -38.43 20.21
CA SER A 256 10.75 -39.67 19.44
C SER A 256 12.09 -40.44 19.48
N GLY A 257 13.17 -39.84 19.99
CA GLY A 257 14.48 -40.48 20.11
C GLY A 257 14.53 -41.60 21.18
N ASN A 258 15.38 -42.62 20.96
CA ASN A 258 15.72 -43.71 21.91
C ASN A 258 14.53 -44.28 22.73
N GLY A 259 13.57 -44.94 22.07
CA GLY A 259 12.44 -45.62 22.72
C GLY A 259 11.26 -44.71 23.12
N GLY A 260 11.35 -43.40 22.87
CA GLY A 260 10.33 -42.44 23.28
C GLY A 260 9.02 -42.46 22.47
N LEU A 261 8.98 -43.08 21.28
CA LEU A 261 7.73 -43.31 20.54
C LEU A 261 6.73 -44.14 21.35
N VAL A 262 7.19 -45.14 22.10
CA VAL A 262 6.34 -45.94 23.00
C VAL A 262 5.72 -45.07 24.08
N THR A 263 6.48 -44.11 24.62
CA THR A 263 5.98 -43.14 25.61
C THR A 263 4.89 -42.25 25.02
N LEU A 264 5.05 -41.81 23.77
CA LEU A 264 4.03 -41.01 23.07
C LEU A 264 2.75 -41.82 22.79
N GLN A 265 2.87 -43.11 22.43
CA GLN A 265 1.71 -44.00 22.27
C GLN A 265 0.97 -44.24 23.59
N LYS A 266 1.72 -44.45 24.70
CA LYS A 266 1.14 -44.55 26.05
C LYS A 266 0.40 -43.27 26.44
N GLN A 267 1.01 -42.11 26.17
CA GLN A 267 0.40 -40.81 26.45
C GLN A 267 -0.91 -40.64 25.66
N LEU A 268 -0.90 -40.90 24.35
CA LEU A 268 -2.09 -40.80 23.49
C LEU A 268 -3.25 -41.65 24.02
N LEU A 269 -2.96 -42.91 24.34
CA LEU A 269 -3.99 -43.83 24.83
C LEU A 269 -4.49 -43.44 26.23
N SER A 270 -3.59 -43.04 27.13
CA SER A 270 -3.95 -42.57 28.48
C SER A 270 -4.85 -41.33 28.42
N ASP A 271 -4.48 -40.34 27.61
CA ASP A 271 -5.23 -39.09 27.46
C ASP A 271 -6.63 -39.31 26.86
N VAL A 272 -6.78 -40.24 25.93
CA VAL A 272 -8.04 -40.49 25.20
C VAL A 272 -8.94 -41.51 25.92
N LEU A 273 -8.37 -42.51 26.58
CA LEU A 273 -9.13 -43.57 27.26
C LEU A 273 -9.32 -43.31 28.76
N PHE A 274 -8.59 -42.35 29.33
CA PHE A 274 -8.53 -42.07 30.77
C PHE A 274 -8.03 -43.28 31.60
N GLU A 275 -7.23 -44.15 30.98
CA GLU A 275 -6.66 -45.36 31.59
C GLU A 275 -5.20 -45.09 32.03
N LYS A 276 -4.90 -45.24 33.33
CA LYS A 276 -3.57 -44.94 33.89
C LYS A 276 -2.52 -46.05 33.71
N ASN A 277 -2.96 -47.29 33.48
CA ASN A 277 -2.08 -48.47 33.42
C ASN A 277 -2.21 -49.16 32.05
N ILE A 278 -1.47 -48.66 31.05
CA ILE A 278 -1.42 -49.24 29.69
C ILE A 278 -0.03 -49.82 29.46
N ASP A 279 0.06 -51.14 29.39
CA ASP A 279 1.32 -51.84 29.12
C ASP A 279 1.64 -51.90 27.63
N ILE A 280 2.67 -51.15 27.24
CA ILE A 280 3.25 -51.14 25.90
C ILE A 280 4.76 -51.27 26.07
N TRP A 281 5.34 -52.35 25.54
CA TRP A 281 6.78 -52.62 25.59
C TRP A 281 7.51 -52.28 24.29
N ASP A 282 6.77 -52.07 23.19
CA ASP A 282 7.32 -51.79 21.86
C ASP A 282 6.30 -51.04 20.98
N VAL A 283 6.76 -50.43 19.89
CA VAL A 283 5.98 -49.56 18.99
C VAL A 283 4.85 -50.31 18.29
N GLN A 284 5.09 -51.56 17.84
CA GLN A 284 4.10 -52.31 17.07
C GLN A 284 2.87 -52.75 17.91
N PRO A 285 3.03 -53.28 19.14
CA PRO A 285 1.91 -53.46 20.08
C PRO A 285 1.13 -52.16 20.32
N GLY A 286 1.82 -51.02 20.45
CA GLY A 286 1.18 -49.72 20.64
C GLY A 286 0.33 -49.31 19.43
N ILE A 287 0.83 -49.50 18.20
CA ILE A 287 0.07 -49.30 16.96
C ILE A 287 -1.22 -50.13 16.96
N ASN A 288 -1.11 -51.42 17.30
CA ASN A 288 -2.26 -52.33 17.31
C ASN A 288 -3.30 -51.89 18.35
N LEU A 289 -2.85 -51.43 19.53
CA LEU A 289 -3.73 -50.91 20.57
C LEU A 289 -4.45 -49.62 20.14
N ILE A 290 -3.73 -48.66 19.56
CA ILE A 290 -4.31 -47.41 19.04
C ILE A 290 -5.38 -47.72 18.00
N SER A 291 -5.03 -48.53 17.00
CA SER A 291 -5.94 -48.86 15.90
C SER A 291 -7.20 -49.60 16.35
N SER A 292 -7.11 -50.47 17.36
CA SER A 292 -8.24 -51.28 17.81
C SER A 292 -9.13 -50.57 18.84
N ARG A 293 -8.57 -49.65 19.65
CA ARG A 293 -9.31 -48.97 20.72
C ARG A 293 -9.93 -47.64 20.27
N LEU A 294 -9.35 -46.99 19.26
CA LEU A 294 -9.80 -45.66 18.80
C LEU A 294 -10.70 -45.71 17.56
N CYS A 295 -10.81 -46.83 16.86
CA CYS A 295 -11.55 -46.97 15.58
C CYS A 295 -13.07 -46.69 15.68
N HIS A 296 -13.64 -46.67 16.88
CA HIS A 296 -15.06 -46.38 17.11
C HIS A 296 -15.27 -45.14 18.00
N LYS A 297 -14.20 -44.40 18.31
CA LYS A 297 -14.27 -43.20 19.15
C LYS A 297 -14.03 -41.95 18.32
N LYS A 298 -14.89 -40.95 18.53
CA LYS A 298 -14.70 -39.59 18.02
C LYS A 298 -13.65 -38.86 18.86
N VAL A 299 -12.44 -38.70 18.35
CA VAL A 299 -11.29 -38.17 19.10
C VAL A 299 -10.68 -36.92 18.46
N LEU A 300 -9.99 -36.12 19.27
CA LEU A 300 -9.15 -35.01 18.81
C LEU A 300 -7.68 -35.31 19.14
N VAL A 301 -6.83 -35.42 18.13
CA VAL A 301 -5.40 -35.71 18.34
C VAL A 301 -4.56 -34.62 17.69
N ILE A 302 -3.67 -33.99 18.45
CA ILE A 302 -2.70 -33.02 17.91
C ILE A 302 -1.29 -33.59 18.03
N LEU A 303 -0.59 -33.67 16.90
CA LEU A 303 0.80 -34.10 16.80
C LEU A 303 1.68 -32.86 16.52
N ASP A 304 2.40 -32.39 17.52
CA ASP A 304 3.19 -31.16 17.43
C ASP A 304 4.64 -31.42 17.02
N ASP A 305 5.15 -30.61 16.09
CA ASP A 305 6.55 -30.60 15.62
C ASP A 305 7.04 -31.97 15.08
N VAL A 306 6.27 -32.54 14.14
CA VAL A 306 6.58 -33.80 13.45
C VAL A 306 7.54 -33.55 12.28
N ASP A 307 8.61 -34.35 12.15
CA ASP A 307 9.63 -34.20 11.11
C ASP A 307 10.02 -35.49 10.38
N GLN A 308 9.55 -36.66 10.85
CA GLN A 308 9.82 -37.96 10.21
C GLN A 308 8.53 -38.75 9.94
N PRO A 309 8.43 -39.47 8.80
CA PRO A 309 7.26 -40.28 8.48
C PRO A 309 7.03 -41.45 9.44
N GLU A 310 8.08 -41.97 10.09
CA GLU A 310 7.99 -43.03 11.09
C GLU A 310 7.17 -42.60 12.31
N GLN A 311 7.23 -41.32 12.69
CA GLN A 311 6.45 -40.76 13.80
C GLN A 311 4.95 -40.82 13.48
N LEU A 312 4.56 -40.43 12.26
CA LEU A 312 3.16 -40.52 11.82
C LEU A 312 2.69 -41.96 11.71
N LYS A 313 3.51 -42.85 11.15
CA LYS A 313 3.19 -44.29 11.07
C LYS A 313 2.95 -44.90 12.45
N ALA A 314 3.64 -44.44 13.49
CA ALA A 314 3.52 -44.94 14.86
C ALA A 314 2.33 -44.37 15.64
N LEU A 315 1.92 -43.13 15.37
CA LEU A 315 0.94 -42.38 16.17
C LEU A 315 -0.42 -42.21 15.48
N ALA A 316 -0.44 -42.07 14.15
CA ALA A 316 -1.65 -41.83 13.35
C ALA A 316 -1.51 -42.43 11.95
N GLY A 317 -1.20 -43.73 11.85
CA GLY A 317 -0.77 -44.34 10.59
C GLY A 317 -1.83 -44.41 9.49
N LYS A 318 -3.12 -44.57 9.83
CA LYS A 318 -4.24 -44.65 8.89
C LYS A 318 -5.48 -43.97 9.45
N ARG A 319 -6.33 -43.42 8.57
CA ARG A 319 -7.65 -42.86 8.94
C ARG A 319 -8.54 -43.88 9.65
N SER A 320 -8.47 -45.15 9.25
CA SER A 320 -9.26 -46.25 9.82
C SER A 320 -8.94 -46.56 11.30
N TRP A 321 -7.90 -45.95 11.88
CA TRP A 321 -7.58 -46.12 13.30
C TRP A 321 -8.50 -45.30 14.20
N PHE A 322 -9.28 -44.37 13.64
CA PHE A 322 -10.11 -43.44 14.40
C PHE A 322 -11.57 -43.56 13.98
N GLY A 323 -12.51 -43.28 14.90
CA GLY A 323 -13.93 -43.29 14.62
C GLY A 323 -14.41 -42.07 13.83
N GLU A 324 -15.57 -42.19 13.19
CA GLU A 324 -16.17 -41.12 12.40
C GLU A 324 -16.30 -39.80 13.19
N GLY A 325 -16.00 -38.68 12.52
CA GLY A 325 -15.99 -37.34 13.12
C GLY A 325 -14.75 -37.01 13.95
N SER A 326 -13.73 -37.90 13.96
CA SER A 326 -12.44 -37.60 14.60
C SER A 326 -11.65 -36.56 13.80
N VAL A 327 -10.84 -35.76 14.52
CA VAL A 327 -9.97 -34.74 13.93
C VAL A 327 -8.53 -34.98 14.38
N ILE A 328 -7.62 -35.14 13.43
CA ILE A 328 -6.18 -35.31 13.67
C ILE A 328 -5.45 -34.13 13.04
N ILE A 329 -4.76 -33.35 13.86
CA ILE A 329 -4.01 -32.16 13.46
C ILE A 329 -2.52 -32.46 13.53
N ILE A 330 -1.83 -32.35 12.40
CA ILE A 330 -0.40 -32.59 12.27
C ILE A 330 0.31 -31.25 12.09
N ILE A 331 1.23 -30.91 12.98
CA ILE A 331 2.01 -29.67 12.92
C ILE A 331 3.42 -29.99 12.48
N THR A 332 3.88 -29.35 11.40
CA THR A 332 5.21 -29.60 10.86
C THR A 332 5.82 -28.35 10.24
N ARG A 333 7.13 -28.41 10.00
CA ARG A 333 7.86 -27.44 9.19
C ARG A 333 7.99 -27.90 7.73
N ASP A 334 7.66 -29.16 7.44
CA ASP A 334 7.84 -29.82 6.14
C ASP A 334 6.49 -30.19 5.51
N GLN A 335 6.08 -29.48 4.45
CA GLN A 335 4.82 -29.73 3.77
C GLN A 335 4.76 -31.11 3.12
N ASN A 336 5.89 -31.61 2.62
CA ASN A 336 5.96 -32.89 1.91
C ASN A 336 5.59 -34.05 2.84
N LEU A 337 5.88 -33.93 4.14
CA LEU A 337 5.48 -34.90 5.15
C LEU A 337 3.95 -35.03 5.27
N LEU A 338 3.20 -33.93 5.09
CA LEU A 338 1.73 -33.92 5.06
C LEU A 338 1.20 -34.54 3.77
N ILE A 339 1.79 -34.18 2.63
CA ILE A 339 1.40 -34.69 1.30
C ILE A 339 1.60 -36.21 1.22
N ARG A 340 2.77 -36.71 1.68
CA ARG A 340 3.07 -38.14 1.75
C ARG A 340 2.15 -38.92 2.69
N HIS A 341 1.53 -38.24 3.64
CA HIS A 341 0.56 -38.82 4.56
C HIS A 341 -0.89 -38.58 4.10
N GLU A 342 -1.08 -38.26 2.82
CA GLU A 342 -2.40 -38.15 2.16
C GLU A 342 -3.33 -37.12 2.84
N VAL A 343 -2.75 -36.06 3.40
CA VAL A 343 -3.49 -34.87 3.83
C VAL A 343 -3.88 -34.09 2.59
N ALA A 344 -5.17 -33.88 2.39
CA ALA A 344 -5.67 -33.14 1.22
C ALA A 344 -5.17 -31.69 1.24
N GLU A 345 -4.81 -31.13 0.09
CA GLU A 345 -4.22 -29.78 0.01
C GLU A 345 -5.10 -28.70 0.65
N GLN A 346 -6.42 -28.79 0.48
CA GLN A 346 -7.40 -27.88 1.10
C GLN A 346 -7.44 -27.96 2.63
N ASN A 347 -6.88 -29.01 3.23
CA ASN A 347 -6.78 -29.22 4.67
C ASN A 347 -5.39 -28.83 5.22
N ILE A 348 -4.50 -28.28 4.39
CA ILE A 348 -3.19 -27.78 4.82
C ILE A 348 -3.30 -26.28 5.08
N TYR A 349 -3.24 -25.89 6.34
CA TYR A 349 -3.21 -24.51 6.79
C TYR A 349 -1.75 -23.99 6.86
N LYS A 350 -1.44 -23.01 6.00
CA LYS A 350 -0.16 -22.28 6.03
C LYS A 350 -0.21 -21.17 7.08
N ALA A 351 0.60 -21.29 8.13
CA ALA A 351 0.65 -20.30 9.20
C ALA A 351 1.14 -18.93 8.69
N LYS A 352 0.40 -17.87 9.03
CA LYS A 352 0.65 -16.49 8.61
C LYS A 352 1.45 -15.73 9.68
N LYS A 353 2.34 -14.84 9.25
CA LYS A 353 3.06 -13.91 10.12
C LYS A 353 2.11 -12.91 10.76
N LEU A 354 2.55 -12.23 11.83
CA LEU A 354 1.82 -11.08 12.38
C LEU A 354 1.92 -9.89 11.44
N ASP A 355 0.84 -9.13 11.30
CA ASP A 355 0.89 -7.83 10.63
C ASP A 355 1.68 -6.80 11.48
N ASN A 356 1.92 -5.61 10.95
CA ASN A 356 2.75 -4.62 11.63
C ASN A 356 2.13 -4.12 12.95
N ASP A 357 0.80 -4.06 13.04
CA ASP A 357 0.09 -3.55 14.21
C ASP A 357 0.04 -4.63 15.29
N GLU A 358 -0.31 -5.87 14.90
CA GLU A 358 -0.21 -7.07 15.74
C GLU A 358 1.22 -7.28 16.28
N ALA A 359 2.22 -7.09 15.42
CA ALA A 359 3.63 -7.23 15.78
C ALA A 359 4.09 -6.14 16.75
N LEU A 360 3.67 -4.89 16.54
CA LEU A 360 3.96 -3.78 17.44
C LEU A 360 3.32 -4.00 18.81
N MET A 361 2.08 -4.48 18.84
CA MET A 361 1.37 -4.80 20.07
C MET A 361 2.06 -5.93 20.84
N LEU A 362 2.42 -7.03 20.17
CA LEU A 362 3.15 -8.14 20.81
C LEU A 362 4.51 -7.70 21.35
N PHE A 363 5.25 -6.90 20.58
CA PHE A 363 6.53 -6.36 21.02
C PHE A 363 6.34 -5.45 22.25
N SER A 364 5.33 -4.57 22.23
CA SER A 364 5.03 -3.63 23.31
C SER A 364 4.61 -4.34 24.59
N LEU A 365 3.83 -5.41 24.49
CA LEU A 365 3.47 -6.26 25.63
C LEU A 365 4.70 -6.88 26.30
N LYS A 366 5.74 -7.21 25.53
CA LYS A 366 6.98 -7.79 26.09
C LYS A 366 7.96 -6.73 26.58
N ALA A 367 8.07 -5.59 25.89
CA ALA A 367 8.97 -4.50 26.23
C ALA A 367 8.45 -3.57 27.35
N PHE A 368 7.13 -3.35 27.44
CA PHE A 368 6.51 -2.36 28.32
C PHE A 368 5.42 -2.94 29.25
N LYS A 369 4.96 -4.18 29.02
CA LYS A 369 3.79 -4.78 29.71
C LYS A 369 2.45 -4.06 29.44
N GLN A 370 2.37 -3.38 28.30
CA GLN A 370 1.16 -2.71 27.81
C GLN A 370 1.07 -2.82 26.29
N GLU A 371 -0.11 -2.61 25.72
CA GLU A 371 -0.37 -2.82 24.29
C GLU A 371 0.32 -1.80 23.38
N ASN A 372 0.55 -0.58 23.87
CA ASN A 372 1.14 0.50 23.09
C ASN A 372 2.55 0.88 23.59
N PRO A 373 3.43 1.38 22.72
CA PRO A 373 4.72 1.92 23.15
C PRO A 373 4.54 3.10 24.12
N LEU A 374 5.52 3.30 25.00
CA LEU A 374 5.62 4.52 25.80
C LEU A 374 5.99 5.72 24.92
N GLU A 375 5.57 6.92 25.32
CA GLU A 375 5.88 8.17 24.62
C GLU A 375 7.41 8.34 24.46
N GLY A 376 7.86 8.56 23.23
CA GLY A 376 9.29 8.66 22.88
C GLY A 376 9.95 7.33 22.46
N TYR A 377 9.26 6.19 22.56
CA TYR A 377 9.73 4.87 22.12
C TYR A 377 9.07 4.38 20.83
N GLU A 378 8.14 5.13 20.22
CA GLU A 378 7.36 4.65 19.07
C GLU A 378 8.25 4.35 17.85
N VAL A 379 9.17 5.26 17.53
CA VAL A 379 10.06 5.13 16.37
C VAL A 379 11.00 3.94 16.55
N LEU A 380 11.57 3.76 17.75
CA LEU A 380 12.46 2.65 18.06
C LEU A 380 11.73 1.31 18.04
N SER A 381 10.53 1.24 18.63
CA SER A 381 9.69 0.04 18.62
C SER A 381 9.37 -0.39 17.20
N LYS A 382 9.01 0.55 16.31
CA LYS A 382 8.81 0.27 14.88
C LYS A 382 10.07 -0.25 14.18
N LYS A 383 11.28 0.19 14.57
CA LYS A 383 12.54 -0.34 14.03
C LYS A 383 12.78 -1.81 14.44
N PHE A 384 12.51 -2.17 15.70
CA PHE A 384 12.59 -3.57 16.16
C PHE A 384 11.54 -4.47 15.48
N VAL A 385 10.31 -3.99 15.32
CA VAL A 385 9.24 -4.70 14.60
C VAL A 385 9.65 -4.95 13.14
N ARG A 386 10.23 -3.94 12.47
CA ARG A 386 10.77 -4.08 11.11
C ARG A 386 11.88 -5.13 11.01
N TYR A 387 12.76 -5.22 12.01
CA TYR A 387 13.80 -6.25 12.06
C TYR A 387 13.21 -7.66 12.21
N ALA A 388 12.22 -7.84 13.10
CA ALA A 388 11.56 -9.13 13.31
C ALA A 388 10.62 -9.58 12.18
N GLN A 389 10.15 -8.64 11.34
CA GLN A 389 9.22 -8.85 10.21
C GLN A 389 8.00 -9.73 10.56
N GLY A 390 7.37 -9.47 11.71
CA GLY A 390 6.15 -10.15 12.12
C GLY A 390 6.36 -11.59 12.60
N LEU A 391 7.60 -12.05 12.85
CA LEU A 391 7.88 -13.35 13.46
C LEU A 391 7.65 -13.29 14.99
N PRO A 392 6.64 -13.98 15.56
CA PRO A 392 6.29 -13.87 16.98
C PRO A 392 7.42 -14.20 17.94
N LEU A 393 8.20 -15.24 17.65
CA LEU A 393 9.34 -15.62 18.50
C LEU A 393 10.39 -14.50 18.58
N ALA A 394 10.74 -13.92 17.44
CA ALA A 394 11.71 -12.82 17.39
C ALA A 394 11.20 -11.60 18.17
N LEU A 395 9.93 -11.22 17.98
CA LEU A 395 9.31 -10.12 18.72
C LEU A 395 9.33 -10.34 20.24
N LYS A 396 9.04 -11.57 20.70
CA LYS A 396 9.08 -11.92 22.12
C LYS A 396 10.49 -11.82 22.71
N VAL A 397 11.49 -12.32 21.98
CA VAL A 397 12.90 -12.29 22.42
C VAL A 397 13.39 -10.85 22.47
N LEU A 398 13.20 -10.08 21.39
CA LEU A 398 13.64 -8.68 21.29
C LEU A 398 12.97 -7.79 22.34
N GLY A 399 11.64 -7.89 22.50
CA GLY A 399 10.92 -7.11 23.52
C GLY A 399 11.36 -7.45 24.95
N SER A 400 11.72 -8.71 25.22
CA SER A 400 12.24 -9.09 26.55
C SER A 400 13.63 -8.53 26.81
N PHE A 401 14.48 -8.40 25.79
CA PHE A 401 15.82 -7.81 25.92
C PHE A 401 15.78 -6.31 26.19
N THR A 402 14.79 -5.62 25.63
CA THR A 402 14.64 -4.16 25.76
C THR A 402 13.84 -3.73 26.99
N PHE A 403 13.25 -4.69 27.73
CA PHE A 403 12.48 -4.45 28.93
C PHE A 403 13.26 -3.64 29.98
N ARG A 404 12.67 -2.53 30.46
CA ARG A 404 13.24 -1.59 31.46
C ARG A 404 14.56 -0.90 31.04
N ARG A 405 14.85 -0.77 29.75
CA ARG A 405 16.00 -0.01 29.24
C ARG A 405 15.57 1.35 28.67
N ASP A 406 16.47 2.33 28.72
CA ASP A 406 16.26 3.67 28.16
C ASP A 406 16.45 3.71 26.63
N PRO A 407 16.03 4.78 25.92
CA PRO A 407 16.07 4.84 24.46
C PRO A 407 17.48 4.73 23.87
N LYS A 408 18.52 5.22 24.55
CA LYS A 408 19.92 5.13 24.04
C LYS A 408 20.40 3.68 24.09
N ALA A 409 20.05 2.95 25.15
CA ALA A 409 20.34 1.53 25.24
C ALA A 409 19.61 0.71 24.15
N TRP A 410 18.40 1.12 23.74
CA TRP A 410 17.68 0.50 22.62
C TRP A 410 18.36 0.75 21.28
N GLU A 411 18.83 1.98 21.03
CA GLU A 411 19.60 2.31 19.83
C GLU A 411 20.91 1.53 19.74
N SER A 412 21.63 1.43 20.86
CA SER A 412 22.86 0.63 20.94
C SER A 412 22.58 -0.86 20.69
N GLU A 413 21.51 -1.40 21.26
CA GLU A 413 21.10 -2.79 21.05
C GLU A 413 20.70 -3.06 19.60
N LEU A 414 19.94 -2.15 18.97
CA LEU A 414 19.59 -2.28 17.56
C LEU A 414 20.84 -2.19 16.65
N GLY A 415 21.83 -1.37 17.03
CA GLY A 415 23.14 -1.35 16.40
C GLY A 415 23.85 -2.70 16.51
N ARG A 416 23.90 -3.25 17.72
CA ARG A 416 24.50 -4.56 18.02
C ARG A 416 23.84 -5.70 17.23
N LEU A 417 22.51 -5.73 17.14
CA LEU A 417 21.78 -6.77 16.41
C LEU A 417 22.04 -6.77 14.90
N LYS A 418 22.35 -5.61 14.32
CA LYS A 418 22.74 -5.52 12.89
C LYS A 418 24.13 -6.11 12.64
N GLU A 419 25.02 -6.05 13.62
CA GLU A 419 26.37 -6.58 13.52
C GLU A 419 26.42 -8.07 13.90
N ASN A 420 25.78 -8.41 15.01
CA ASN A 420 25.73 -9.73 15.61
C ASN A 420 24.28 -10.11 15.98
N PRO A 421 23.61 -10.94 15.16
CA PRO A 421 22.22 -11.33 15.40
C PRO A 421 22.06 -12.23 16.64
N GLU A 422 20.89 -12.19 17.25
CA GLU A 422 20.62 -12.91 18.51
C GLU A 422 20.50 -14.43 18.30
N TRP A 423 21.44 -15.18 18.86
CA TRP A 423 21.55 -16.64 18.67
C TRP A 423 20.33 -17.40 19.14
N LYS A 424 19.63 -16.94 20.18
CA LYS A 424 18.37 -17.57 20.62
C LYS A 424 17.30 -17.63 19.54
N ILE A 425 17.25 -16.62 18.65
CA ILE A 425 16.31 -16.60 17.53
C ILE A 425 16.83 -17.53 16.44
N LEU A 426 18.12 -17.43 16.12
CA LEU A 426 18.75 -18.19 15.04
C LEU A 426 18.78 -19.69 15.33
N ASP A 427 19.00 -20.13 16.57
CA ASP A 427 19.03 -21.54 16.96
C ASP A 427 17.70 -22.25 16.64
N VAL A 428 16.56 -21.60 16.87
CA VAL A 428 15.25 -22.20 16.56
C VAL A 428 15.04 -22.36 15.05
N LEU A 429 15.58 -21.43 14.25
CA LEU A 429 15.56 -21.50 12.79
C LEU A 429 16.58 -22.51 12.25
N ARG A 430 17.75 -22.60 12.90
CA ARG A 430 18.87 -23.47 12.56
C ARG A 430 18.50 -24.94 12.55
N ILE A 431 17.60 -25.38 13.44
CA ILE A 431 17.06 -26.75 13.44
C ILE A 431 16.58 -27.19 12.04
N SER A 432 15.93 -26.28 11.30
CA SER A 432 15.44 -26.58 9.95
C SER A 432 16.56 -26.64 8.90
N PHE A 433 17.64 -25.89 9.10
CA PHE A 433 18.83 -25.93 8.24
C PHE A 433 19.66 -27.20 8.49
N ASP A 434 19.87 -27.57 9.76
CA ASP A 434 20.67 -28.75 10.13
C ASP A 434 20.02 -30.06 9.64
N GLY A 435 18.69 -30.07 9.46
CA GLY A 435 17.94 -31.18 8.86
C GLY A 435 18.02 -31.31 7.33
N LEU A 436 18.71 -30.40 6.63
CA LEU A 436 18.91 -30.45 5.19
C LEU A 436 20.09 -31.35 4.79
N LYS A 437 20.04 -31.90 3.58
CA LYS A 437 21.20 -32.56 2.96
C LYS A 437 22.29 -31.54 2.62
N ILE A 438 23.53 -32.00 2.50
CA ILE A 438 24.70 -31.15 2.19
C ILE A 438 24.48 -30.26 0.95
N ILE A 439 23.85 -30.78 -0.10
CA ILE A 439 23.61 -30.00 -1.34
C ILE A 439 22.53 -28.93 -1.12
N GLU A 440 21.43 -29.29 -0.44
CA GLU A 440 20.35 -28.37 -0.06
C GLU A 440 20.88 -27.25 0.85
N GLN A 441 21.78 -27.57 1.80
CA GLN A 441 22.47 -26.58 2.63
C GLN A 441 23.30 -25.61 1.79
N LYS A 442 24.07 -26.11 0.80
CA LYS A 442 24.84 -25.24 -0.10
C LYS A 442 23.94 -24.31 -0.90
N ILE A 443 22.81 -24.79 -1.41
CA ILE A 443 21.83 -23.98 -2.15
C ILE A 443 21.19 -22.94 -1.22
N PHE A 444 20.82 -23.32 0.01
CA PHE A 444 20.28 -22.39 1.00
C PHE A 444 21.26 -21.24 1.27
N LEU A 445 22.55 -21.55 1.48
CA LEU A 445 23.59 -20.54 1.70
C LEU A 445 23.82 -19.66 0.46
N ASP A 446 23.76 -20.23 -0.76
CA ASP A 446 23.85 -19.45 -2.00
C ASP A 446 22.69 -18.45 -2.13
N ILE A 447 21.45 -18.88 -1.83
CA ILE A 447 20.28 -18.01 -1.85
C ILE A 447 20.40 -16.92 -0.78
N ALA A 448 20.79 -17.29 0.45
CA ALA A 448 20.94 -16.35 1.55
C ALA A 448 21.98 -15.25 1.26
N CYS A 449 23.14 -15.64 0.73
CA CYS A 449 24.22 -14.70 0.44
C CYS A 449 24.01 -13.91 -0.86
N PHE A 450 23.50 -14.54 -1.91
CA PHE A 450 23.62 -14.02 -3.28
C PHE A 450 22.33 -13.95 -4.10
N PHE A 451 21.39 -14.89 -3.94
CA PHE A 451 20.27 -15.06 -4.88
C PHE A 451 18.87 -14.70 -4.36
N LYS A 452 18.74 -14.10 -3.17
CA LYS A 452 17.45 -13.54 -2.71
C LYS A 452 16.92 -12.52 -3.73
N GLY A 453 15.67 -12.70 -4.15
CA GLY A 453 14.98 -11.87 -5.15
C GLY A 453 15.28 -12.23 -6.60
N MET A 454 16.00 -13.34 -6.87
CA MET A 454 16.20 -13.84 -8.25
C MET A 454 15.18 -14.93 -8.58
N THR A 455 14.90 -15.15 -9.87
CA THR A 455 13.94 -16.17 -10.30
C THR A 455 14.48 -17.60 -10.11
N LYS A 456 13.58 -18.54 -9.74
CA LYS A 456 13.90 -19.95 -9.55
C LYS A 456 14.63 -20.55 -10.75
N TYR A 457 14.11 -20.33 -11.97
CA TYR A 457 14.71 -20.81 -13.21
C TYR A 457 16.16 -20.35 -13.39
N ARG A 458 16.43 -19.06 -13.15
CA ARG A 458 17.77 -18.48 -13.30
C ARG A 458 18.77 -19.09 -12.32
N VAL A 459 18.39 -19.16 -11.05
CA VAL A 459 19.25 -19.73 -10.00
C VAL A 459 19.51 -21.21 -10.26
N ALA A 460 18.49 -21.96 -10.67
CA ALA A 460 18.63 -23.36 -11.01
C ALA A 460 19.62 -23.58 -12.17
N ASN A 461 19.57 -22.75 -13.21
CA ASN A 461 20.50 -22.82 -14.34
C ASN A 461 21.95 -22.49 -13.94
N ILE A 462 22.17 -21.46 -13.10
CA ILE A 462 23.51 -21.10 -12.61
C ILE A 462 24.10 -22.25 -11.76
N LEU A 463 23.28 -22.87 -10.92
CA LEU A 463 23.72 -23.92 -9.99
C LEU A 463 23.74 -25.33 -10.62
N GLN A 464 23.22 -25.52 -11.82
CA GLN A 464 23.22 -26.78 -12.55
C GLN A 464 24.65 -27.25 -12.92
N THR A 465 24.86 -28.57 -12.92
CA THR A 465 26.06 -29.22 -13.45
C THR A 465 25.70 -30.26 -14.51
N PRO A 466 26.67 -30.81 -15.27
CA PRO A 466 26.41 -31.92 -16.19
C PRO A 466 25.71 -33.12 -15.56
N HIS A 467 25.91 -33.36 -14.26
CA HIS A 467 25.43 -34.55 -13.55
C HIS A 467 24.33 -34.27 -12.53
N TYR A 468 23.94 -32.99 -12.35
CA TYR A 468 23.05 -32.61 -11.26
C TYR A 468 22.21 -31.36 -11.60
N LYS A 469 20.90 -31.43 -11.34
CA LYS A 469 19.93 -30.36 -11.56
C LYS A 469 19.28 -29.96 -10.21
N PRO A 470 19.41 -28.71 -9.77
CA PRO A 470 19.00 -28.28 -8.42
C PRO A 470 17.50 -27.94 -8.27
N TYR A 471 16.67 -28.15 -9.30
CA TYR A 471 15.25 -27.77 -9.28
C TYR A 471 14.50 -28.38 -8.09
N ILE A 472 14.68 -29.68 -7.86
CA ILE A 472 14.03 -30.42 -6.76
C ILE A 472 14.53 -29.91 -5.41
N ASP A 473 15.83 -29.63 -5.27
CA ASP A 473 16.39 -29.17 -4.02
C ASP A 473 15.90 -27.76 -3.64
N ILE A 474 15.66 -26.88 -4.61
CA ILE A 474 14.99 -25.59 -4.37
C ILE A 474 13.55 -25.83 -3.90
N ASP A 475 12.82 -26.78 -4.51
CA ASP A 475 11.47 -27.14 -4.08
C ASP A 475 11.46 -27.73 -2.65
N ILE A 476 12.46 -28.53 -2.27
CA ILE A 476 12.62 -29.03 -0.90
C ILE A 476 12.78 -27.87 0.09
N LEU A 477 13.53 -26.82 -0.27
CA LEU A 477 13.64 -25.63 0.59
C LEU A 477 12.30 -24.88 0.74
N VAL A 478 11.47 -24.86 -0.32
CA VAL A 478 10.09 -24.33 -0.26
C VAL A 478 9.24 -25.21 0.66
N GLU A 479 9.21 -26.53 0.44
CA GLU A 479 8.46 -27.52 1.23
C GLU A 479 8.82 -27.41 2.72
N LYS A 480 10.09 -27.16 3.06
CA LYS A 480 10.57 -26.97 4.44
C LYS A 480 10.37 -25.56 5.01
N SER A 481 9.63 -24.69 4.32
CA SER A 481 9.38 -23.29 4.73
C SER A 481 10.66 -22.44 4.93
N LEU A 482 11.76 -22.80 4.27
CA LEU A 482 13.03 -22.05 4.36
C LEU A 482 13.11 -20.92 3.33
N ILE A 483 12.40 -21.09 2.21
CA ILE A 483 12.20 -20.07 1.18
C ILE A 483 10.74 -20.04 0.75
N THR A 484 10.34 -18.97 0.09
CA THR A 484 9.00 -18.81 -0.51
C THR A 484 9.17 -18.34 -1.94
N ILE A 485 8.38 -18.88 -2.85
CA ILE A 485 8.30 -18.38 -4.23
C ILE A 485 7.18 -17.34 -4.27
N LEU A 486 7.51 -16.12 -4.66
CA LEU A 486 6.54 -15.03 -4.88
C LEU A 486 6.00 -15.08 -6.32
N ASP A 487 5.13 -14.12 -6.65
CA ASP A 487 4.69 -13.90 -8.03
C ASP A 487 5.91 -13.77 -8.97
N GLU A 488 5.80 -14.27 -10.21
CA GLU A 488 6.91 -14.31 -11.20
C GLU A 488 8.07 -15.29 -10.90
N GLU A 489 7.86 -16.30 -10.05
CA GLU A 489 8.86 -17.30 -9.66
C GLU A 489 10.08 -16.74 -8.89
N GLU A 490 9.95 -15.59 -8.23
CA GLU A 490 11.03 -14.99 -7.46
C GLU A 490 11.29 -15.72 -6.13
N LEU A 491 12.56 -16.04 -5.85
CA LEU A 491 12.99 -16.68 -4.62
C LEU A 491 13.07 -15.65 -3.48
N TRP A 492 12.16 -15.76 -2.52
CA TRP A 492 12.15 -14.94 -1.31
C TRP A 492 12.60 -15.73 -0.09
N MET A 493 13.44 -15.11 0.73
CA MET A 493 13.89 -15.67 2.02
C MET A 493 13.65 -14.63 3.11
N HIS A 494 13.05 -15.07 4.22
CA HIS A 494 12.84 -14.24 5.41
C HIS A 494 14.17 -13.64 5.88
N ASP A 495 14.19 -12.37 6.28
CA ASP A 495 15.43 -11.68 6.67
C ASP A 495 16.20 -12.43 7.77
N LEU A 496 15.54 -12.90 8.83
CA LEU A 496 16.16 -13.74 9.86
C LEU A 496 16.72 -15.08 9.36
N LEU A 497 16.13 -15.71 8.32
CA LEU A 497 16.73 -16.90 7.69
C LEU A 497 17.93 -16.53 6.82
N GLN A 498 17.87 -15.38 6.17
CA GLN A 498 18.99 -14.84 5.41
C GLN A 498 20.17 -14.52 6.34
N GLU A 499 19.89 -13.92 7.50
CA GLU A 499 20.86 -13.66 8.56
C GLU A 499 21.45 -14.95 9.11
N LEU A 500 20.63 -15.96 9.40
CA LEU A 500 21.10 -17.31 9.77
C LEU A 500 22.12 -17.84 8.75
N GLY A 501 21.77 -17.82 7.45
CA GLY A 501 22.65 -18.31 6.39
C GLY A 501 23.98 -17.53 6.31
N LYS A 502 23.91 -16.21 6.43
CA LYS A 502 25.09 -15.34 6.46
C LYS A 502 25.99 -15.61 7.67
N GLU A 503 25.40 -15.85 8.83
CA GLU A 503 26.16 -16.05 10.06
C GLU A 503 26.77 -17.46 10.14
N ILE A 504 26.10 -18.48 9.58
CA ILE A 504 26.71 -19.80 9.35
C ILE A 504 28.00 -19.67 8.55
N VAL A 505 28.01 -18.86 7.48
CA VAL A 505 29.23 -18.66 6.66
C VAL A 505 30.29 -17.86 7.42
N ARG A 506 29.91 -16.86 8.24
CA ARG A 506 30.86 -16.14 9.09
C ARG A 506 31.54 -17.06 10.10
N HIS A 507 30.80 -18.03 10.65
CA HIS A 507 31.33 -19.04 11.58
C HIS A 507 32.22 -20.12 10.92
N GLU A 508 32.27 -20.22 9.58
CA GLU A 508 33.27 -21.07 8.92
C GLU A 508 34.70 -20.59 9.22
N SER A 509 34.90 -19.27 9.37
CA SER A 509 36.13 -18.68 9.89
C SER A 509 35.90 -17.27 10.42
N LEU A 510 36.07 -17.09 11.73
CA LEU A 510 35.89 -15.80 12.39
C LEU A 510 37.02 -14.81 12.06
N GLU A 511 38.26 -15.29 12.08
CA GLU A 511 39.47 -14.44 11.93
C GLU A 511 39.99 -14.40 10.49
N GLU A 512 39.99 -15.53 9.78
CA GLU A 512 40.55 -15.62 8.43
C GLU A 512 39.46 -15.48 7.35
N LEU A 513 39.15 -14.23 7.00
CA LEU A 513 38.12 -13.91 5.99
C LEU A 513 38.28 -14.70 4.67
N GLY A 514 39.52 -14.90 4.22
CA GLY A 514 39.83 -15.64 2.99
C GLY A 514 39.57 -17.15 3.03
N ARG A 515 39.15 -17.70 4.18
CA ARG A 515 38.74 -19.10 4.34
C ARG A 515 37.22 -19.31 4.36
N ARG A 516 36.42 -18.24 4.35
CA ARG A 516 34.95 -18.33 4.22
C ARG A 516 34.56 -18.72 2.80
N SER A 517 33.54 -19.57 2.66
CA SER A 517 33.06 -20.08 1.38
C SER A 517 32.37 -19.00 0.53
N ARG A 518 31.72 -18.02 1.18
CA ARG A 518 31.01 -16.92 0.52
C ARG A 518 31.44 -15.60 1.13
N LEU A 519 31.69 -14.61 0.27
CA LEU A 519 32.02 -13.26 0.68
C LEU A 519 31.04 -12.28 0.02
N TRP A 520 30.32 -11.48 0.81
CA TRP A 520 29.34 -10.51 0.32
C TRP A 520 29.46 -9.12 0.95
N VAL A 521 30.26 -8.98 2.01
CA VAL A 521 30.51 -7.69 2.69
C VAL A 521 31.66 -6.99 1.96
N LYS A 522 31.44 -5.72 1.57
CA LYS A 522 32.40 -4.94 0.76
C LYS A 522 33.77 -4.90 1.42
N GLU A 523 33.82 -4.53 2.70
CA GLU A 523 35.04 -4.37 3.49
C GLU A 523 35.81 -5.68 3.61
N ASP A 524 35.11 -6.80 3.86
CA ASP A 524 35.70 -8.13 3.98
C ASP A 524 36.34 -8.56 2.65
N VAL A 525 35.63 -8.37 1.53
CA VAL A 525 36.15 -8.74 0.21
C VAL A 525 37.36 -7.88 -0.15
N LEU A 526 37.30 -6.57 0.07
CA LEU A 526 38.41 -5.66 -0.20
C LEU A 526 39.63 -6.02 0.65
N HIS A 527 39.46 -6.38 1.92
CA HIS A 527 40.54 -6.87 2.77
C HIS A 527 41.18 -8.14 2.20
N VAL A 528 40.36 -9.13 1.81
CA VAL A 528 40.85 -10.39 1.23
C VAL A 528 41.63 -10.15 -0.08
N LEU A 529 41.11 -9.28 -0.94
CA LEU A 529 41.72 -8.97 -2.25
C LEU A 529 42.95 -8.06 -2.15
N LYS A 530 43.00 -7.10 -1.21
CA LYS A 530 44.19 -6.25 -0.98
C LYS A 530 45.34 -7.05 -0.37
N ASN A 531 45.03 -7.83 0.66
CA ASN A 531 46.04 -8.54 1.47
C ASN A 531 46.41 -9.92 0.90
N ASN A 532 45.81 -10.33 -0.22
CA ASN A 532 46.11 -11.59 -0.89
C ASN A 532 45.93 -12.85 -0.01
N THR A 533 44.92 -12.81 0.86
CA THR A 533 44.60 -13.87 1.83
C THR A 533 43.54 -14.85 1.32
N GLY A 534 43.02 -14.65 0.10
CA GLY A 534 42.07 -15.57 -0.52
C GLY A 534 42.62 -17.00 -0.68
N THR A 535 41.77 -17.99 -0.40
CA THR A 535 42.10 -19.43 -0.49
C THR A 535 41.15 -20.17 -1.42
N GLU A 536 41.44 -21.45 -1.67
CA GLU A 536 40.57 -22.36 -2.42
C GLU A 536 39.21 -22.64 -1.76
N LYS A 537 39.01 -22.23 -0.49
CA LYS A 537 37.71 -22.35 0.19
C LYS A 537 36.66 -21.39 -0.36
N VAL A 538 37.09 -20.25 -0.93
CA VAL A 538 36.18 -19.23 -1.45
C VAL A 538 35.51 -19.74 -2.72
N GLU A 539 34.21 -19.98 -2.65
CA GLU A 539 33.36 -20.44 -3.75
C GLU A 539 32.59 -19.27 -4.42
N GLY A 540 32.31 -18.19 -3.68
CA GLY A 540 31.54 -17.07 -4.23
C GLY A 540 31.89 -15.70 -3.64
N ILE A 541 31.88 -14.67 -4.48
CA ILE A 541 32.16 -13.28 -4.11
C ILE A 541 31.13 -12.37 -4.76
N PHE A 542 30.32 -11.65 -3.97
CA PHE A 542 29.39 -10.63 -4.46
C PHE A 542 29.67 -9.28 -3.78
N ILE A 543 30.08 -8.27 -4.55
CA ILE A 543 30.20 -6.89 -4.09
C ILE A 543 29.23 -6.06 -4.92
N ASN A 544 28.30 -5.36 -4.25
CA ASN A 544 27.47 -4.35 -4.89
C ASN A 544 27.83 -2.98 -4.32
N THR A 545 28.58 -2.19 -5.08
CA THR A 545 28.97 -0.81 -4.74
C THR A 545 28.05 0.24 -5.34
N CYS A 546 27.06 -0.14 -6.14
CA CYS A 546 26.03 0.80 -6.58
C CYS A 546 25.05 1.04 -5.41
N SER A 547 25.34 2.04 -4.58
CA SER A 547 24.35 2.59 -3.64
C SER A 547 23.16 3.16 -4.43
N LYS A 548 21.98 3.11 -3.78
CA LYS A 548 20.77 3.76 -4.27
C LYS A 548 21.03 5.27 -4.43
N GLU A 549 20.27 5.90 -5.30
CA GLU A 549 20.37 7.27 -5.86
C GLU A 549 20.49 8.46 -4.87
N GLU A 550 20.80 8.26 -3.59
CA GLU A 550 20.84 9.31 -2.56
C GLU A 550 22.26 9.85 -2.24
N ASP A 551 23.34 9.22 -2.73
CA ASP A 551 24.73 9.67 -2.48
C ASP A 551 25.44 10.17 -3.76
N LEU A 552 24.93 11.24 -4.37
CA LEU A 552 25.53 11.82 -5.60
C LEU A 552 26.73 12.76 -5.34
N ASN A 553 27.23 12.89 -4.12
CA ASN A 553 28.32 13.83 -3.78
C ASN A 553 29.54 13.21 -3.09
N VAL A 554 29.76 11.90 -3.20
CA VAL A 554 31.02 11.29 -2.77
C VAL A 554 31.73 10.70 -4.00
N GLU A 555 32.85 11.30 -4.41
CA GLU A 555 33.81 10.62 -5.29
C GLU A 555 34.26 9.33 -4.56
N GLU A 556 33.60 8.19 -4.86
CA GLU A 556 34.05 6.90 -4.35
C GLU A 556 35.48 6.66 -4.84
N LYS A 557 36.45 6.69 -3.92
CA LYS A 557 37.85 6.35 -4.19
C LYS A 557 37.89 4.95 -4.79
N VAL A 558 38.28 4.86 -6.06
CA VAL A 558 38.50 3.58 -6.72
C VAL A 558 39.72 2.92 -6.10
N GLU A 559 39.54 1.74 -5.52
CA GLU A 559 40.61 1.03 -4.81
C GLU A 559 41.36 0.07 -5.74
N ASP A 560 42.69 0.11 -5.68
CA ASP A 560 43.58 -0.79 -6.41
C ASP A 560 43.66 -2.16 -5.71
N LEU A 561 43.21 -3.22 -6.38
CA LEU A 561 43.20 -4.58 -5.82
C LEU A 561 44.28 -5.50 -6.41
N ASN A 562 44.72 -6.48 -5.63
CA ASN A 562 45.74 -7.44 -6.05
C ASN A 562 45.13 -8.59 -6.87
N ALA A 563 45.34 -8.56 -8.18
CA ALA A 563 44.82 -9.58 -9.08
C ALA A 563 45.39 -10.99 -8.83
N LYS A 564 46.52 -11.13 -8.14
CA LYS A 564 47.11 -12.44 -7.82
C LYS A 564 46.23 -13.26 -6.89
N THR A 565 45.33 -12.63 -6.14
CA THR A 565 44.46 -13.33 -5.18
C THR A 565 43.48 -14.29 -5.87
N PHE A 566 42.95 -13.92 -7.04
CA PHE A 566 42.07 -14.79 -7.83
C PHE A 566 42.75 -16.09 -8.30
N SER A 567 44.08 -16.12 -8.41
CA SER A 567 44.84 -17.33 -8.75
C SER A 567 44.83 -18.41 -7.65
N LYS A 568 44.60 -18.00 -6.39
CA LYS A 568 44.50 -18.90 -5.24
C LYS A 568 43.07 -19.45 -5.05
N MET A 569 42.05 -18.72 -5.49
CA MET A 569 40.64 -19.07 -5.34
C MET A 569 40.17 -20.04 -6.43
N ARG A 570 40.75 -21.24 -6.45
CA ARG A 570 40.55 -22.20 -7.56
C ARG A 570 39.12 -22.76 -7.66
N ASN A 571 38.34 -22.73 -6.59
CA ASN A 571 36.96 -23.25 -6.56
C ASN A 571 35.89 -22.14 -6.73
N LEU A 572 36.30 -20.93 -7.14
CA LEU A 572 35.41 -19.80 -7.32
C LEU A 572 34.41 -20.06 -8.46
N ARG A 573 33.13 -20.19 -8.12
CA ARG A 573 32.03 -20.46 -9.06
C ARG A 573 31.12 -19.26 -9.31
N LEU A 574 31.02 -18.33 -8.37
CA LEU A 574 30.14 -17.16 -8.45
C LEU A 574 30.95 -15.89 -8.24
N LEU A 575 30.96 -15.00 -9.23
CA LEU A 575 31.67 -13.73 -9.13
C LEU A 575 30.75 -12.58 -9.54
N LYS A 576 30.50 -11.67 -8.61
CA LYS A 576 29.89 -10.37 -8.85
C LYS A 576 30.73 -9.26 -8.23
N ILE A 577 31.28 -8.36 -9.04
CA ILE A 577 32.15 -7.27 -8.56
C ILE A 577 31.87 -5.99 -9.35
N CYS A 578 31.64 -4.87 -8.65
CA CYS A 578 31.45 -3.54 -9.24
C CYS A 578 32.53 -2.55 -8.77
N ASN A 579 32.88 -1.55 -9.59
CA ASN A 579 33.82 -0.45 -9.26
C ASN A 579 35.22 -0.85 -8.77
N VAL A 580 35.77 -1.96 -9.28
CA VAL A 580 37.13 -2.42 -8.92
C VAL A 580 38.13 -2.17 -10.05
N ARG A 581 39.28 -1.57 -9.73
CA ARG A 581 40.44 -1.49 -10.63
C ARG A 581 41.44 -2.60 -10.32
N LEU A 582 41.89 -3.26 -11.39
CA LEU A 582 42.99 -4.21 -11.38
C LEU A 582 44.16 -3.63 -12.20
N PRO A 583 45.03 -2.79 -11.60
CA PRO A 583 46.09 -2.11 -12.34
C PRO A 583 47.11 -3.08 -12.97
N GLN A 584 47.30 -4.27 -12.41
CA GLN A 584 48.15 -5.33 -12.98
C GLN A 584 47.42 -6.24 -14.00
N GLY A 585 46.15 -5.97 -14.32
CA GLY A 585 45.30 -6.86 -15.11
C GLY A 585 44.92 -8.14 -14.35
N LEU A 586 44.19 -9.06 -14.99
CA LEU A 586 43.80 -10.36 -14.40
C LEU A 586 44.52 -11.50 -15.15
N ASN A 587 45.38 -12.24 -14.47
CA ASN A 587 46.22 -13.27 -15.11
C ASN A 587 45.57 -14.67 -15.12
N SER A 588 44.70 -14.96 -14.16
CA SER A 588 44.04 -16.26 -14.02
C SER A 588 42.70 -16.11 -13.32
N LEU A 589 41.73 -16.96 -13.69
CA LEU A 589 40.42 -17.07 -13.07
C LEU A 589 40.07 -18.56 -12.95
N SER A 590 39.23 -18.92 -11.97
CA SER A 590 38.82 -20.32 -11.79
C SER A 590 38.06 -20.84 -13.00
N SER A 591 38.38 -22.06 -13.46
CA SER A 591 37.62 -22.75 -14.51
C SER A 591 36.27 -23.31 -14.03
N ASP A 592 35.96 -23.20 -12.73
CA ASP A 592 34.67 -23.58 -12.16
C ASP A 592 33.64 -22.45 -12.18
N LEU A 593 34.00 -21.29 -12.75
CA LEU A 593 33.14 -20.12 -12.81
C LEU A 593 31.88 -20.36 -13.64
N ARG A 594 30.73 -20.02 -13.05
CA ARG A 594 29.40 -20.19 -13.65
C ARG A 594 28.68 -18.87 -13.87
N LEU A 595 28.88 -17.93 -12.97
CA LEU A 595 28.37 -16.57 -13.07
C LEU A 595 29.53 -15.58 -12.98
N MET A 596 29.62 -14.70 -13.97
CA MET A 596 30.53 -13.56 -13.98
C MET A 596 29.72 -12.28 -14.23
N ASP A 597 29.46 -11.52 -13.16
CA ASP A 597 28.77 -10.23 -13.17
C ASP A 597 29.78 -9.13 -12.80
N TRP A 598 30.34 -8.46 -13.79
CA TRP A 598 31.37 -7.44 -13.60
C TRP A 598 31.08 -6.17 -14.41
N PRO A 599 30.15 -5.33 -13.92
CA PRO A 599 29.91 -4.02 -14.49
C PRO A 599 31.18 -3.17 -14.50
N GLU A 600 31.36 -2.40 -15.56
CA GLU A 600 32.53 -1.53 -15.78
C GLU A 600 33.86 -2.28 -15.76
N CYS A 601 33.84 -3.56 -16.17
CA CYS A 601 35.04 -4.41 -16.18
C CYS A 601 36.20 -3.69 -16.90
N PRO A 602 37.35 -3.48 -16.23
CA PRO A 602 38.48 -2.73 -16.78
C PRO A 602 39.29 -3.55 -17.79
N LEU A 603 39.01 -4.85 -17.91
CA LEU A 603 39.75 -5.76 -18.78
C LEU A 603 39.50 -5.42 -20.25
N LYS A 604 40.58 -5.41 -21.04
CA LYS A 604 40.50 -5.29 -22.51
C LYS A 604 40.25 -6.64 -23.17
N PHE A 605 40.73 -7.72 -22.56
CA PHE A 605 40.63 -9.10 -23.02
C PHE A 605 40.49 -10.03 -21.81
N MET A 606 39.87 -11.19 -21.99
CA MET A 606 39.84 -12.22 -20.95
C MET A 606 41.23 -12.85 -20.74
N PRO A 607 41.52 -13.41 -19.55
CA PRO A 607 42.80 -14.07 -19.29
C PRO A 607 43.04 -15.25 -20.24
N LYS A 608 44.22 -15.35 -20.84
CA LYS A 608 44.54 -16.40 -21.84
C LYS A 608 44.40 -17.83 -21.32
N ASN A 609 44.63 -18.05 -20.02
CA ASN A 609 44.57 -19.37 -19.38
C ASN A 609 43.20 -19.67 -18.73
N PHE A 610 42.20 -18.81 -18.92
CA PHE A 610 40.86 -19.03 -18.38
C PHE A 610 40.08 -19.97 -19.29
N ASN A 611 39.53 -21.06 -18.70
CA ASN A 611 38.60 -21.94 -19.38
C ASN A 611 37.15 -21.59 -18.98
N PRO A 612 36.32 -21.04 -19.90
CA PRO A 612 34.94 -20.67 -19.62
C PRO A 612 33.90 -21.79 -19.85
N ASP A 613 34.30 -23.06 -20.02
CA ASP A 613 33.38 -24.16 -20.41
C ASP A 613 32.17 -24.35 -19.48
N LYS A 614 32.29 -23.99 -18.19
CA LYS A 614 31.22 -24.09 -17.17
C LYS A 614 30.42 -22.79 -16.99
N LEU A 615 30.76 -21.74 -17.74
CA LEU A 615 30.13 -20.43 -17.63
C LEU A 615 28.69 -20.47 -18.16
N VAL A 616 27.75 -20.02 -17.34
CA VAL A 616 26.31 -19.97 -17.64
C VAL A 616 25.86 -18.54 -17.94
N GLU A 617 26.35 -17.56 -17.18
CA GLU A 617 26.03 -16.15 -17.38
C GLU A 617 27.28 -15.28 -17.37
N LEU A 618 27.35 -14.40 -18.37
CA LEU A 618 28.38 -13.38 -18.52
C LEU A 618 27.72 -12.00 -18.63
N ILE A 619 27.85 -11.19 -17.58
CA ILE A 619 27.22 -9.87 -17.45
C ILE A 619 28.32 -8.85 -17.18
N MET A 620 28.68 -8.04 -18.18
CA MET A 620 29.75 -7.04 -18.06
C MET A 620 29.39 -5.75 -18.79
N PRO A 621 28.32 -5.07 -18.36
CA PRO A 621 27.92 -3.80 -18.96
C PRO A 621 29.00 -2.73 -18.75
N CYS A 622 29.05 -1.72 -19.62
CA CYS A 622 30.00 -0.61 -19.58
C CYS A 622 31.49 -1.02 -19.60
N SER A 623 31.80 -2.24 -20.06
CA SER A 623 33.16 -2.78 -20.00
C SER A 623 34.08 -2.24 -21.09
N ARG A 624 35.40 -2.28 -20.83
CA ARG A 624 36.45 -1.89 -21.80
C ARG A 624 36.91 -3.04 -22.70
N ILE A 625 36.14 -4.12 -22.73
CA ILE A 625 36.46 -5.32 -23.50
C ILE A 625 36.43 -4.99 -24.99
N LYS A 626 37.51 -5.34 -25.68
CA LYS A 626 37.66 -5.22 -27.13
C LYS A 626 37.22 -6.47 -27.86
N GLN A 627 37.54 -7.63 -27.27
CA GLN A 627 37.21 -8.97 -27.74
C GLN A 627 37.14 -9.91 -26.53
N LEU A 628 36.15 -10.79 -26.51
CA LEU A 628 35.93 -11.71 -25.37
C LEU A 628 36.94 -12.86 -25.33
N TRP A 629 37.04 -13.66 -26.39
CA TRP A 629 37.93 -14.84 -26.42
C TRP A 629 38.74 -14.94 -27.72
N GLU A 630 39.96 -15.45 -27.58
CA GLU A 630 40.83 -15.92 -28.67
C GLU A 630 41.05 -17.43 -28.44
N GLY A 631 40.76 -18.30 -29.43
CA GLY A 631 40.91 -19.76 -29.28
C GLY A 631 39.77 -20.55 -29.94
N ASN A 632 39.71 -21.88 -29.75
CA ASN A 632 38.69 -22.77 -30.33
C ASN A 632 37.90 -23.45 -29.20
N TRP A 633 36.79 -22.85 -28.78
CA TRP A 633 35.99 -23.27 -27.60
C TRP A 633 34.55 -23.59 -27.98
N SER A 634 33.87 -24.44 -27.21
CA SER A 634 32.43 -24.74 -27.37
C SER A 634 31.71 -24.59 -26.04
N LEU A 635 31.07 -23.44 -25.83
CA LEU A 635 30.47 -23.04 -24.55
C LEU A 635 29.00 -23.44 -24.50
N LYS A 636 28.77 -24.74 -24.35
CA LYS A 636 27.43 -25.35 -24.35
C LYS A 636 26.55 -24.92 -23.17
N TRP A 637 27.16 -24.41 -22.09
CA TRP A 637 26.45 -24.02 -20.86
C TRP A 637 26.03 -22.56 -20.84
N LEU A 638 26.61 -21.72 -21.71
CA LEU A 638 26.40 -20.29 -21.70
C LEU A 638 25.00 -19.93 -22.22
N ARG A 639 24.20 -19.28 -21.37
CA ARG A 639 22.81 -18.88 -21.65
C ARG A 639 22.65 -17.38 -21.80
N ILE A 640 23.43 -16.58 -21.07
CA ILE A 640 23.29 -15.12 -21.07
C ILE A 640 24.63 -14.44 -21.36
N ILE A 641 24.62 -13.53 -22.31
CA ILE A 641 25.71 -12.57 -22.56
C ILE A 641 25.12 -11.16 -22.53
N ASN A 642 25.61 -10.32 -21.62
CA ASN A 642 25.31 -8.91 -21.57
C ASN A 642 26.60 -8.08 -21.60
N LEU A 643 26.80 -7.35 -22.68
CA LEU A 643 27.90 -6.40 -22.89
C LEU A 643 27.35 -5.01 -23.23
N SER A 644 26.21 -4.63 -22.63
CA SER A 644 25.60 -3.33 -22.91
C SER A 644 26.58 -2.19 -22.61
N ASP A 645 26.61 -1.16 -23.43
CA ASP A 645 27.45 0.03 -23.33
C ASP A 645 28.97 -0.25 -23.34
N SER A 646 29.40 -1.43 -23.80
CA SER A 646 30.80 -1.76 -24.08
C SER A 646 31.28 -1.06 -25.36
N ARG A 647 31.63 0.22 -25.24
CA ARG A 647 32.01 1.10 -26.36
C ARG A 647 33.34 0.74 -27.03
N GLU A 648 34.17 -0.07 -26.38
CA GLU A 648 35.45 -0.52 -26.94
C GLU A 648 35.38 -1.83 -27.72
N LEU A 649 34.22 -2.50 -27.77
CA LEU A 649 34.04 -3.78 -28.46
C LEU A 649 34.23 -3.60 -29.97
N ILE A 650 35.30 -4.21 -30.51
CA ILE A 650 35.70 -4.10 -31.94
C ILE A 650 35.49 -5.38 -32.75
N MET A 651 35.29 -6.52 -32.09
CA MET A 651 35.00 -7.81 -32.74
C MET A 651 33.87 -8.53 -31.99
N THR A 652 32.93 -9.12 -32.72
CA THR A 652 31.91 -10.00 -32.12
C THR A 652 32.47 -11.40 -31.87
N LEU A 653 31.74 -12.19 -31.08
CA LEU A 653 31.98 -13.61 -30.91
C LEU A 653 31.58 -14.37 -32.19
N ASP A 654 32.22 -15.52 -32.42
CA ASP A 654 31.66 -16.57 -33.28
C ASP A 654 30.52 -17.25 -32.52
N PHE A 655 29.28 -17.02 -32.96
CA PHE A 655 28.08 -17.52 -32.27
C PHE A 655 27.85 -19.02 -32.47
N ALA A 656 28.49 -19.65 -33.47
CA ALA A 656 28.44 -21.10 -33.64
C ALA A 656 29.00 -21.85 -32.41
N ARG A 657 29.82 -21.15 -31.60
CA ARG A 657 30.45 -21.69 -30.38
C ARG A 657 29.58 -21.58 -29.13
N VAL A 658 28.49 -20.82 -29.18
CA VAL A 658 27.53 -20.61 -28.08
C VAL A 658 26.12 -21.03 -28.51
N PRO A 659 25.92 -22.29 -28.92
CA PRO A 659 24.68 -22.73 -29.59
C PRO A 659 23.43 -22.66 -28.71
N ASN A 660 23.64 -22.59 -27.39
CA ASN A 660 22.61 -22.68 -26.35
C ASN A 660 22.25 -21.30 -25.74
N LEU A 661 22.71 -20.22 -26.36
CA LEU A 661 22.50 -18.86 -25.91
C LEU A 661 21.01 -18.49 -25.94
N GLU A 662 20.49 -18.01 -24.81
CA GLU A 662 19.10 -17.61 -24.62
C GLU A 662 18.95 -16.08 -24.66
N LYS A 663 19.92 -15.32 -24.14
CA LYS A 663 19.86 -13.85 -24.10
C LYS A 663 21.17 -13.22 -24.55
N LEU A 664 21.08 -12.33 -25.54
CA LEU A 664 22.20 -11.52 -26.01
C LEU A 664 21.85 -10.03 -25.93
N ILE A 665 22.60 -9.29 -25.13
CA ILE A 665 22.42 -7.85 -24.92
C ILE A 665 23.71 -7.12 -25.31
N LEU A 666 23.68 -6.41 -26.43
CA LEU A 666 24.77 -5.56 -26.95
C LEU A 666 24.31 -4.10 -27.12
N LYS A 667 23.32 -3.69 -26.31
CA LYS A 667 22.79 -2.33 -26.28
C LYS A 667 23.91 -1.29 -26.16
N GLY A 668 23.86 -0.17 -26.89
CA GLY A 668 24.77 0.97 -26.71
C GLY A 668 26.21 0.75 -27.19
N CYS A 669 26.54 -0.40 -27.78
CA CYS A 669 27.83 -0.63 -28.43
C CYS A 669 27.99 0.27 -29.67
N THR A 670 29.20 0.79 -29.92
CA THR A 670 29.41 1.86 -30.92
C THR A 670 30.48 1.59 -31.98
N LYS A 671 31.31 0.56 -31.86
CA LYS A 671 32.47 0.38 -32.78
C LYS A 671 32.28 -0.68 -33.87
N LEU A 672 31.34 -1.62 -33.73
CA LEU A 672 31.10 -2.64 -34.76
C LEU A 672 30.04 -2.19 -35.78
N PRO A 673 30.35 -2.22 -37.09
CA PRO A 673 29.36 -1.95 -38.12
C PRO A 673 28.51 -3.18 -38.49
N THR A 674 29.00 -4.39 -38.23
CA THR A 674 28.38 -5.67 -38.60
C THR A 674 28.50 -6.65 -37.45
N ILE A 675 27.53 -7.56 -37.35
CA ILE A 675 27.55 -8.69 -36.43
C ILE A 675 27.86 -9.95 -37.24
N ASP A 676 28.55 -10.92 -36.65
CA ASP A 676 28.88 -12.20 -37.29
C ASP A 676 27.63 -12.91 -37.82
N ALA A 677 27.74 -13.51 -39.01
CA ALA A 677 26.62 -14.16 -39.70
C ALA A 677 26.05 -15.36 -38.91
N SER A 678 26.88 -16.05 -38.13
CA SER A 678 26.47 -17.19 -37.29
C SER A 678 25.42 -16.85 -36.25
N LEU A 679 25.20 -15.56 -35.95
CA LEU A 679 24.08 -15.14 -35.09
C LEU A 679 22.73 -15.59 -35.66
N GLY A 680 22.59 -15.64 -37.00
CA GLY A 680 21.35 -16.04 -37.68
C GLY A 680 20.91 -17.47 -37.40
N ASP A 681 21.83 -18.34 -36.98
CA ASP A 681 21.62 -19.78 -36.79
C ASP A 681 21.26 -20.18 -35.34
N LEU A 682 21.18 -19.22 -34.40
CA LEU A 682 20.88 -19.49 -32.99
C LEU A 682 19.40 -19.84 -32.76
N LYS A 683 19.10 -21.12 -32.57
CA LYS A 683 17.72 -21.62 -32.39
C LYS A 683 17.11 -21.36 -31.01
N HIS A 684 17.95 -21.23 -29.97
CA HIS A 684 17.53 -21.11 -28.56
C HIS A 684 17.45 -19.68 -28.04
N LEU A 685 17.74 -18.68 -28.88
CA LEU A 685 17.73 -17.27 -28.50
C LEU A 685 16.30 -16.83 -28.18
N ILE A 686 16.06 -16.30 -26.96
CA ILE A 686 14.77 -15.80 -26.45
C ILE A 686 14.73 -14.26 -26.50
N LEU A 687 15.84 -13.59 -26.16
CA LEU A 687 15.98 -12.14 -26.18
C LEU A 687 17.23 -11.71 -26.96
N LEU A 688 17.04 -10.81 -27.92
CA LEU A 688 18.11 -10.10 -28.60
C LEU A 688 17.92 -8.58 -28.45
N ASP A 689 18.81 -7.92 -27.70
CA ASP A 689 18.80 -6.48 -27.51
C ASP A 689 20.05 -5.83 -28.11
N LEU A 690 19.85 -5.13 -29.21
CA LEU A 690 20.85 -4.35 -29.94
C LEU A 690 20.49 -2.85 -29.92
N SER A 691 19.72 -2.39 -28.93
CA SER A 691 19.26 -1.00 -28.88
C SER A 691 20.42 0.00 -28.80
N ASN A 692 20.26 1.19 -29.38
CA ASN A 692 21.26 2.26 -29.45
C ASN A 692 22.60 1.84 -30.07
N TYR A 693 22.63 0.78 -30.89
CA TYR A 693 23.80 0.36 -31.65
C TYR A 693 24.00 1.28 -32.86
N LYS A 694 24.44 2.52 -32.61
CA LYS A 694 24.48 3.62 -33.60
C LYS A 694 25.36 3.35 -34.84
N CYS A 695 26.27 2.38 -34.76
CA CYS A 695 27.13 2.01 -35.88
C CYS A 695 26.66 0.80 -36.68
N LEU A 696 25.65 0.06 -36.19
CA LEU A 696 25.12 -1.12 -36.87
C LEU A 696 24.55 -0.73 -38.24
N LYS A 697 25.14 -1.27 -39.30
CA LYS A 697 24.73 -1.04 -40.69
C LYS A 697 23.92 -2.19 -41.25
N SER A 698 24.24 -3.43 -40.86
CA SER A 698 23.58 -4.64 -41.36
C SER A 698 23.55 -5.73 -40.29
N LEU A 699 22.49 -6.52 -40.36
CA LEU A 699 22.30 -7.81 -39.67
C LEU A 699 22.64 -8.96 -40.63
N PRO A 700 22.74 -10.22 -40.15
CA PRO A 700 22.83 -11.39 -41.03
C PRO A 700 21.71 -11.36 -42.08
N CYS A 701 22.02 -11.73 -43.33
CA CYS A 701 21.06 -11.60 -44.44
C CYS A 701 19.84 -12.51 -44.26
N GLU A 702 20.05 -13.67 -43.65
CA GLU A 702 19.03 -14.68 -43.36
C GLU A 702 19.01 -14.94 -41.86
N ILE A 703 17.81 -15.03 -41.28
CA ILE A 703 17.62 -15.32 -39.85
C ILE A 703 16.63 -16.47 -39.65
N ASN A 704 16.93 -17.32 -38.66
CA ASN A 704 16.06 -18.42 -38.22
C ASN A 704 16.10 -18.61 -36.69
N TRP A 705 15.51 -17.66 -35.96
CA TRP A 705 15.47 -17.70 -34.49
C TRP A 705 14.16 -18.31 -33.96
N GLU A 706 14.08 -19.64 -33.95
CA GLU A 706 12.87 -20.42 -33.61
C GLU A 706 12.30 -20.13 -32.21
N SER A 707 13.16 -19.81 -31.23
CA SER A 707 12.77 -19.54 -29.84
C SER A 707 12.61 -18.06 -29.48
N LEU A 708 12.84 -17.14 -30.41
CA LEU A 708 12.95 -15.72 -30.09
C LEU A 708 11.58 -15.14 -29.73
N GLU A 709 11.50 -14.46 -28.59
CA GLU A 709 10.28 -13.82 -28.10
C GLU A 709 10.35 -12.29 -28.21
N ILE A 710 11.53 -11.71 -28.00
CA ILE A 710 11.74 -10.26 -27.99
C ILE A 710 12.98 -9.89 -28.80
N PHE A 711 12.79 -9.00 -29.78
CA PHE A 711 13.87 -8.44 -30.59
C PHE A 711 13.87 -6.91 -30.54
N ILE A 712 14.97 -6.31 -30.11
CA ILE A 712 15.11 -4.85 -29.90
C ILE A 712 16.24 -4.29 -30.76
N LEU A 713 15.91 -3.39 -31.69
CA LEU A 713 16.83 -2.61 -32.54
C LEU A 713 16.64 -1.11 -32.36
N SER A 714 15.88 -0.69 -31.34
CA SER A 714 15.58 0.70 -31.00
C SER A 714 16.81 1.61 -31.07
N GLY A 715 16.78 2.72 -31.78
CA GLY A 715 17.88 3.68 -31.89
C GLY A 715 19.06 3.25 -32.79
N CYS A 716 18.96 2.16 -33.55
CA CYS A 716 19.95 1.78 -34.56
C CYS A 716 19.86 2.69 -35.81
N SER A 717 20.31 3.94 -35.68
CA SER A 717 20.10 5.01 -36.67
C SER A 717 20.82 4.84 -38.02
N LYS A 718 21.70 3.85 -38.18
CA LYS A 718 22.36 3.52 -39.46
C LYS A 718 21.82 2.25 -40.12
N LEU A 719 20.92 1.52 -39.46
CA LEU A 719 20.33 0.30 -40.00
C LEU A 719 19.27 0.67 -41.04
N LYS A 720 19.50 0.29 -42.30
CA LYS A 720 18.63 0.63 -43.45
C LYS A 720 17.69 -0.49 -43.89
N LYS A 721 18.06 -1.74 -43.63
CA LYS A 721 17.32 -2.93 -44.07
C LYS A 721 17.14 -3.89 -42.91
N PHE A 722 15.94 -4.48 -42.84
CA PHE A 722 15.65 -5.62 -41.97
C PHE A 722 15.94 -6.93 -42.73
N PRO A 723 16.46 -7.99 -42.08
CA PRO A 723 16.86 -9.23 -42.74
C PRO A 723 15.69 -10.09 -43.22
N GLU A 724 15.95 -11.00 -44.15
CA GLU A 724 14.94 -11.96 -44.63
C GLU A 724 14.74 -13.09 -43.62
N ILE A 725 13.46 -13.43 -43.38
CA ILE A 725 13.06 -14.50 -42.46
C ILE A 725 12.94 -15.79 -43.27
N MET A 726 13.85 -16.74 -43.05
CA MET A 726 13.89 -18.03 -43.77
C MET A 726 13.21 -19.17 -43.01
N GLY A 727 13.05 -19.05 -41.69
CA GLY A 727 12.47 -20.09 -40.83
C GLY A 727 11.26 -19.64 -40.01
N ASN A 728 10.70 -20.57 -39.22
CA ASN A 728 9.47 -20.32 -38.46
C ASN A 728 9.76 -19.59 -37.14
N MET A 729 9.64 -18.27 -37.14
CA MET A 729 9.74 -17.42 -35.94
C MET A 729 8.38 -17.19 -35.27
N SER A 730 7.57 -18.24 -35.11
CA SER A 730 6.21 -18.14 -34.54
C SER A 730 6.17 -17.70 -33.08
N ARG A 731 7.30 -17.76 -32.35
CA ARG A 731 7.38 -17.34 -30.94
C ARG A 731 7.68 -15.85 -30.75
N LEU A 732 8.02 -15.12 -31.81
CA LEU A 732 8.36 -13.70 -31.69
C LEU A 732 7.13 -12.90 -31.32
N LEU A 733 7.09 -12.35 -30.10
CA LEU A 733 5.96 -11.60 -29.56
C LEU A 733 6.13 -10.09 -29.73
N LYS A 734 7.36 -9.57 -29.60
CA LYS A 734 7.64 -8.13 -29.58
C LYS A 734 8.85 -7.78 -30.45
N LEU A 735 8.65 -6.85 -31.38
CA LEU A 735 9.69 -6.31 -32.26
C LEU A 735 9.76 -4.78 -32.13
N TYR A 736 10.93 -4.27 -31.79
CA TYR A 736 11.20 -2.84 -31.64
C TYR A 736 12.21 -2.36 -32.67
N LEU A 737 11.79 -1.46 -33.53
CA LEU A 737 12.56 -0.88 -34.63
C LEU A 737 12.56 0.67 -34.55
N ASP A 738 12.11 1.24 -33.44
CA ASP A 738 12.01 2.68 -33.27
C ASP A 738 13.36 3.38 -33.44
N GLY A 739 13.38 4.58 -34.02
CA GLY A 739 14.59 5.36 -34.24
C GLY A 739 15.60 4.74 -35.22
N THR A 740 15.20 3.74 -36.01
CA THR A 740 16.03 3.17 -37.08
C THR A 740 15.92 3.98 -38.38
N ALA A 741 16.88 3.77 -39.29
CA ALA A 741 16.86 4.36 -40.63
C ALA A 741 16.25 3.41 -41.68
N ILE A 742 15.43 2.45 -41.25
CA ILE A 742 14.82 1.45 -42.11
C ILE A 742 13.98 2.15 -43.19
N GLU A 743 14.24 1.79 -44.43
CA GLU A 743 13.57 2.34 -45.62
C GLU A 743 12.32 1.51 -45.96
N ASP A 744 12.45 0.18 -45.94
CA ASP A 744 11.36 -0.78 -46.15
C ASP A 744 11.56 -2.06 -45.30
N LEU A 745 10.48 -2.79 -45.06
CA LEU A 745 10.47 -4.09 -44.37
C LEU A 745 10.15 -5.22 -45.37
N PRO A 746 10.77 -6.42 -45.24
CA PRO A 746 10.66 -7.49 -46.23
C PRO A 746 9.28 -8.17 -46.24
N LEU A 747 8.92 -8.79 -47.35
CA LEU A 747 7.65 -9.53 -47.50
C LEU A 747 7.55 -10.75 -46.59
N SER A 748 8.70 -11.29 -46.15
CA SER A 748 8.79 -12.41 -45.20
C SER A 748 8.26 -12.06 -43.80
N MET A 749 8.03 -10.78 -43.47
CA MET A 749 7.35 -10.35 -42.24
C MET A 749 5.97 -11.00 -42.02
N LYS A 750 5.31 -11.45 -43.10
CA LYS A 750 4.05 -12.20 -43.03
C LYS A 750 4.15 -13.53 -42.27
N GLN A 751 5.36 -14.07 -42.10
CA GLN A 751 5.62 -15.33 -41.40
C GLN A 751 5.63 -15.17 -39.87
N LEU A 752 5.68 -13.93 -39.35
CA LEU A 752 5.71 -13.63 -37.92
C LEU A 752 4.31 -13.75 -37.28
N ILE A 753 3.73 -14.95 -37.34
CA ILE A 753 2.35 -15.21 -36.91
C ILE A 753 2.07 -14.98 -35.43
N GLY A 754 3.10 -15.02 -34.59
CA GLY A 754 3.02 -14.76 -33.15
C GLY A 754 3.24 -13.30 -32.74
N LEU A 755 3.52 -12.40 -33.69
CA LEU A 755 3.90 -11.03 -33.37
C LEU A 755 2.71 -10.23 -32.84
N ILE A 756 2.79 -9.84 -31.58
CA ILE A 756 1.75 -9.09 -30.86
C ILE A 756 2.01 -7.59 -30.91
N LYS A 757 3.28 -7.17 -30.81
CA LYS A 757 3.68 -5.75 -30.79
C LYS A 757 4.77 -5.45 -31.81
N LEU A 758 4.54 -4.41 -32.62
CA LEU A 758 5.52 -3.81 -33.53
C LEU A 758 5.65 -2.31 -33.24
N ASP A 759 6.86 -1.87 -32.89
CA ASP A 759 7.19 -0.46 -32.65
C ASP A 759 8.15 0.06 -33.71
N LEU A 760 7.71 1.06 -34.48
CA LEU A 760 8.41 1.72 -35.58
C LEU A 760 8.51 3.23 -35.33
N THR A 761 8.38 3.68 -34.08
CA THR A 761 8.41 5.11 -33.73
C THR A 761 9.64 5.81 -34.32
N ASN A 762 9.46 6.96 -34.96
CA ASN A 762 10.53 7.75 -35.59
C ASN A 762 11.33 7.02 -36.69
N CYS A 763 10.78 6.00 -37.35
CA CYS A 763 11.33 5.45 -38.59
C CYS A 763 11.08 6.42 -39.76
N LYS A 764 11.82 7.53 -39.79
CA LYS A 764 11.57 8.68 -40.69
C LYS A 764 11.70 8.35 -42.18
N ASN A 765 12.42 7.28 -42.52
CA ASN A 765 12.63 6.83 -43.89
C ASN A 765 11.63 5.77 -44.36
N LEU A 766 10.82 5.21 -43.45
CA LEU A 766 9.88 4.15 -43.77
C LEU A 766 8.85 4.68 -44.77
N SER A 767 8.77 4.04 -45.94
CA SER A 767 7.87 4.45 -47.02
C SER A 767 6.59 3.62 -47.06
N ARG A 768 6.68 2.32 -46.74
CA ARG A 768 5.60 1.33 -46.84
C ARG A 768 5.65 0.34 -45.68
N LEU A 769 4.49 -0.20 -45.31
CA LEU A 769 4.36 -1.27 -44.32
C LEU A 769 3.96 -2.59 -45.01
N PRO A 770 4.65 -3.72 -44.73
CA PRO A 770 4.26 -5.03 -45.24
C PRO A 770 3.05 -5.59 -44.47
N ARG A 771 2.52 -6.72 -44.97
CA ARG A 771 1.47 -7.48 -44.26
C ARG A 771 2.08 -8.16 -43.03
N VAL A 772 1.52 -7.87 -41.86
CA VAL A 772 1.89 -8.49 -40.58
C VAL A 772 0.63 -9.02 -39.89
N PRO A 773 0.42 -10.34 -39.79
CA PRO A 773 -0.79 -10.91 -39.21
C PRO A 773 -0.81 -10.80 -37.67
N ASN A 774 -2.00 -10.84 -37.08
CA ASN A 774 -2.24 -11.03 -35.63
C ASN A 774 -1.69 -9.97 -34.65
N LEU A 775 -1.35 -8.77 -35.13
CA LEU A 775 -0.90 -7.68 -34.26
C LEU A 775 -2.00 -7.21 -33.29
N LYS A 776 -1.61 -7.01 -32.03
CA LYS A 776 -2.43 -6.29 -31.03
C LYS A 776 -1.98 -4.83 -30.86
N LYS A 777 -0.71 -4.51 -31.09
CA LYS A 777 -0.19 -3.14 -30.94
C LYS A 777 0.73 -2.77 -32.10
N LEU A 778 0.40 -1.70 -32.81
CA LEU A 778 1.22 -1.13 -33.89
C LEU A 778 1.49 0.36 -33.62
N ILE A 779 2.76 0.71 -33.49
CA ILE A 779 3.20 2.08 -33.20
C ILE A 779 4.08 2.56 -34.35
N LEU A 780 3.63 3.59 -35.04
CA LEU A 780 4.23 4.22 -36.22
C LEU A 780 4.48 5.73 -36.00
N LYS A 781 4.37 6.20 -34.76
CA LYS A 781 4.54 7.59 -34.37
C LYS A 781 5.78 8.23 -34.99
N GLY A 782 5.64 9.34 -35.70
CA GLY A 782 6.77 10.10 -36.27
C GLY A 782 7.37 9.48 -37.54
N CYS A 783 6.71 8.52 -38.20
CA CYS A 783 7.09 8.03 -39.52
C CYS A 783 6.76 9.08 -40.60
N THR A 784 7.63 10.08 -40.76
CA THR A 784 7.31 11.28 -41.55
C THR A 784 7.19 11.06 -43.05
N LYS A 785 7.79 10.02 -43.64
CA LYS A 785 7.69 9.70 -45.08
C LYS A 785 6.60 8.69 -45.42
N LEU A 786 5.93 8.13 -44.42
CA LEU A 786 4.84 7.19 -44.61
C LEU A 786 3.65 7.92 -45.26
N SER A 787 3.34 7.57 -46.50
CA SER A 787 2.25 8.23 -47.26
C SER A 787 0.94 7.46 -47.24
N MET A 788 1.01 6.13 -47.18
CA MET A 788 -0.16 5.26 -47.23
C MET A 788 0.00 4.03 -46.34
N ILE A 789 -1.12 3.57 -45.81
CA ILE A 789 -1.24 2.33 -45.05
C ILE A 789 -1.79 1.23 -45.96
N HIS A 790 -1.20 0.04 -45.92
CA HIS A 790 -1.65 -1.09 -46.75
C HIS A 790 -3.06 -1.54 -46.37
N ALA A 791 -3.91 -1.84 -47.36
CA ALA A 791 -5.32 -2.18 -47.16
C ALA A 791 -5.53 -3.37 -46.21
N SER A 792 -4.62 -4.35 -46.22
CA SER A 792 -4.69 -5.52 -45.32
C SER A 792 -4.62 -5.19 -43.83
N LEU A 793 -4.24 -3.96 -43.43
CA LEU A 793 -4.34 -3.55 -42.03
C LEU A 793 -5.79 -3.30 -41.62
N GLY A 794 -6.69 -2.98 -42.54
CA GLY A 794 -8.12 -2.73 -42.27
C GLY A 794 -8.87 -3.95 -41.69
N ASP A 795 -8.34 -5.16 -41.91
CA ASP A 795 -8.95 -6.43 -41.49
C ASP A 795 -8.38 -7.00 -40.17
N LEU A 796 -7.51 -6.27 -39.47
CA LEU A 796 -6.89 -6.76 -38.23
C LEU A 796 -7.87 -6.75 -37.04
N LYS A 797 -8.63 -7.84 -36.88
CA LYS A 797 -9.66 -7.97 -35.83
C LYS A 797 -9.15 -7.90 -34.39
N HIS A 798 -7.88 -8.23 -34.15
CA HIS A 798 -7.28 -8.32 -32.80
C HIS A 798 -6.44 -7.09 -32.41
N LEU A 799 -6.38 -6.05 -33.25
CA LEU A 799 -5.61 -4.84 -32.98
C LEU A 799 -6.27 -4.08 -31.82
N ILE A 800 -5.50 -3.73 -30.78
CA ILE A 800 -5.91 -3.00 -29.57
C ILE A 800 -5.42 -1.54 -29.59
N LEU A 801 -4.20 -1.31 -30.07
CA LEU A 801 -3.59 0.03 -30.17
C LEU A 801 -3.01 0.27 -31.57
N LEU A 802 -3.39 1.39 -32.18
CA LEU A 802 -2.76 1.93 -33.39
C LEU A 802 -2.35 3.39 -33.15
N ASP A 803 -1.05 3.67 -33.21
CA ASP A 803 -0.51 5.03 -33.07
C ASP A 803 0.23 5.45 -34.34
N LEU A 804 -0.36 6.39 -35.09
CA LEU A 804 0.16 7.01 -36.30
C LEU A 804 0.53 8.48 -36.06
N SER A 805 0.65 8.93 -34.81
CA SER A 805 0.86 10.34 -34.50
C SER A 805 2.09 10.93 -35.21
N ASN A 806 1.99 12.16 -35.71
CA ASN A 806 3.04 12.87 -36.44
C ASN A 806 3.52 12.18 -37.74
N CYS A 807 2.71 11.30 -38.35
CA CYS A 807 2.92 10.84 -39.73
C CYS A 807 2.52 11.95 -40.72
N LYS A 808 3.35 12.98 -40.83
CA LYS A 808 3.04 14.24 -41.55
C LYS A 808 2.73 14.08 -43.04
N CYS A 809 3.26 13.04 -43.69
CA CYS A 809 2.98 12.74 -45.10
C CYS A 809 1.82 11.77 -45.33
N LEU A 810 1.16 11.29 -44.27
CA LEU A 810 0.04 10.36 -44.39
C LEU A 810 -1.14 11.05 -45.07
N GLU A 811 -1.48 10.58 -46.28
CA GLU A 811 -2.53 11.17 -47.11
C GLU A 811 -3.83 10.38 -47.03
N SER A 812 -3.76 9.06 -46.85
CA SER A 812 -4.93 8.18 -46.81
C SER A 812 -4.75 6.99 -45.88
N LEU A 813 -5.85 6.61 -45.22
CA LEU A 813 -6.05 5.33 -44.53
C LEU A 813 -6.75 4.32 -45.48
N PRO A 814 -6.82 3.02 -45.13
CA PRO A 814 -7.66 2.06 -45.86
C PRO A 814 -9.10 2.58 -45.98
N CYS A 815 -9.75 2.39 -47.13
CA CYS A 815 -11.09 2.97 -47.37
C CYS A 815 -12.15 2.45 -46.40
N GLU A 816 -12.03 1.18 -46.01
CA GLU A 816 -12.89 0.50 -45.05
C GLU A 816 -12.03 -0.06 -43.91
N ILE A 817 -12.50 0.09 -42.67
CA ILE A 817 -11.83 -0.46 -41.47
C ILE A 817 -12.81 -1.28 -40.63
N SER A 818 -12.34 -2.41 -40.09
CA SER A 818 -13.10 -3.33 -39.25
C SER A 818 -12.25 -3.83 -38.06
N TRP A 819 -11.77 -2.92 -37.22
CA TRP A 819 -10.93 -3.26 -36.07
C TRP A 819 -11.75 -3.57 -34.81
N GLU A 820 -12.35 -4.76 -34.77
CA GLU A 820 -13.30 -5.20 -33.73
C GLU A 820 -12.75 -5.08 -32.28
N SER A 821 -11.44 -5.27 -32.07
CA SER A 821 -10.81 -5.20 -30.73
C SER A 821 -10.10 -3.87 -30.40
N LEU A 822 -10.17 -2.87 -31.28
CA LEU A 822 -9.35 -1.66 -31.12
C LEU A 822 -9.87 -0.82 -29.98
N GLU A 823 -9.00 -0.43 -29.04
CA GLU A 823 -9.34 0.40 -27.89
C GLU A 823 -8.83 1.83 -28.04
N ILE A 824 -7.67 2.02 -28.66
CA ILE A 824 -7.01 3.33 -28.80
C ILE A 824 -6.50 3.53 -30.23
N PHE A 825 -6.95 4.62 -30.87
CA PHE A 825 -6.50 5.04 -32.19
C PHE A 825 -5.99 6.48 -32.16
N ILE A 826 -4.72 6.68 -32.53
CA ILE A 826 -4.03 7.97 -32.47
C ILE A 826 -3.56 8.39 -33.87
N LEU A 827 -4.06 9.50 -34.37
CA LEU A 827 -3.70 10.13 -35.65
C LEU A 827 -3.19 11.57 -35.45
N SER A 828 -2.98 11.99 -34.21
CA SER A 828 -2.52 13.32 -33.80
C SER A 828 -1.38 13.85 -34.66
N GLY A 829 -1.51 15.02 -35.27
CA GLY A 829 -0.48 15.67 -36.09
C GLY A 829 -0.29 15.07 -37.50
N CYS A 830 -1.20 14.22 -37.99
CA CYS A 830 -1.22 13.80 -39.40
C CYS A 830 -1.77 14.93 -40.30
N SER A 831 -0.93 15.95 -40.52
CA SER A 831 -1.33 17.23 -41.15
C SER A 831 -1.77 17.16 -42.62
N LYS A 832 -1.64 16.02 -43.30
CA LYS A 832 -2.10 15.79 -44.68
C LYS A 832 -3.35 14.91 -44.77
N LEU A 833 -3.77 14.31 -43.67
CA LEU A 833 -4.92 13.41 -43.65
C LEU A 833 -6.21 14.24 -43.73
N LYS A 834 -6.93 14.12 -44.84
CA LYS A 834 -8.14 14.91 -45.13
C LYS A 834 -9.46 14.21 -44.79
N LYS A 835 -9.46 12.88 -44.82
CA LYS A 835 -10.66 12.05 -44.61
C LYS A 835 -10.40 10.96 -43.59
N PHE A 836 -11.39 10.72 -42.75
CA PHE A 836 -11.45 9.53 -41.90
C PHE A 836 -12.15 8.39 -42.67
N PRO A 837 -11.72 7.12 -42.54
CA PRO A 837 -12.27 6.00 -43.31
C PRO A 837 -13.68 5.58 -42.87
N GLU A 838 -14.39 4.88 -43.75
CA GLU A 838 -15.70 4.28 -43.42
C GLU A 838 -15.50 3.07 -42.49
N ILE A 839 -16.36 2.96 -41.48
CA ILE A 839 -16.33 1.87 -40.50
C ILE A 839 -17.30 0.78 -40.97
N VAL A 840 -16.77 -0.39 -41.26
CA VAL A 840 -17.54 -1.57 -41.67
C VAL A 840 -17.56 -2.56 -40.51
N GLY A 841 -18.75 -2.89 -40.00
CA GLY A 841 -18.90 -3.75 -38.82
C GLY A 841 -18.92 -2.99 -37.49
N ASN A 842 -18.87 -3.72 -36.37
CA ASN A 842 -18.98 -3.14 -35.03
C ASN A 842 -17.59 -2.85 -34.44
N MET A 843 -17.28 -1.59 -34.17
CA MET A 843 -16.06 -1.13 -33.49
C MET A 843 -16.35 -0.58 -32.08
N SER A 844 -17.31 -1.20 -31.37
CA SER A 844 -17.72 -0.81 -30.01
C SER A 844 -16.61 -0.84 -28.96
N CYS A 845 -15.49 -1.54 -29.22
CA CYS A 845 -14.35 -1.57 -28.29
C CYS A 845 -13.52 -0.28 -28.29
N LEU A 846 -13.67 0.60 -29.28
CA LEU A 846 -12.85 1.81 -29.38
C LEU A 846 -13.22 2.79 -28.27
N LEU A 847 -12.28 3.05 -27.36
CA LEU A 847 -12.46 3.92 -26.20
C LEU A 847 -11.89 5.32 -26.44
N LYS A 848 -10.81 5.45 -27.20
CA LYS A 848 -10.11 6.73 -27.41
C LYS A 848 -9.71 6.94 -28.86
N LEU A 849 -10.14 8.08 -29.42
CA LEU A 849 -9.80 8.50 -30.78
C LEU A 849 -9.18 9.90 -30.75
N TYR A 850 -7.94 10.02 -31.20
CA TYR A 850 -7.21 11.28 -31.29
C TYR A 850 -6.95 11.66 -32.74
N LEU A 851 -7.51 12.78 -33.18
CA LEU A 851 -7.44 13.34 -34.52
C LEU A 851 -6.88 14.76 -34.50
N ASP A 852 -6.33 15.21 -33.38
CA ASP A 852 -5.85 16.57 -33.20
C ASP A 852 -4.75 16.94 -34.22
N GLY A 853 -4.75 18.18 -34.70
CA GLY A 853 -3.77 18.68 -35.68
C GLY A 853 -3.80 17.97 -37.04
N THR A 854 -4.89 17.26 -37.38
CA THR A 854 -5.12 16.70 -38.72
C THR A 854 -5.75 17.72 -39.66
N ALA A 855 -5.75 17.41 -40.97
CA ALA A 855 -6.40 18.23 -41.99
C ALA A 855 -7.82 17.77 -42.33
N ILE A 856 -8.46 17.02 -41.42
CA ILE A 856 -9.77 16.42 -41.63
C ILE A 856 -10.82 17.50 -41.89
N GLU A 857 -11.59 17.30 -42.95
CA GLU A 857 -12.65 18.22 -43.41
C GLU A 857 -14.01 17.83 -42.82
N ASP A 858 -14.31 16.54 -42.76
CA ASP A 858 -15.56 15.95 -42.28
C ASP A 858 -15.35 14.56 -41.64
N LEU A 859 -16.32 14.12 -40.83
CA LEU A 859 -16.34 12.79 -40.20
C LEU A 859 -17.51 11.96 -40.77
N PRO A 860 -17.32 10.66 -41.05
CA PRO A 860 -18.34 9.83 -41.70
C PRO A 860 -19.52 9.50 -40.77
N LEU A 861 -20.67 9.19 -41.36
CA LEU A 861 -21.88 8.78 -40.62
C LEU A 861 -21.68 7.42 -39.91
N SER A 862 -20.79 6.56 -40.43
CA SER A 862 -20.44 5.27 -39.84
C SER A 862 -19.83 5.37 -38.43
N MET A 863 -19.47 6.58 -37.97
CA MET A 863 -19.01 6.84 -36.60
C MET A 863 -20.04 6.42 -35.54
N GLU A 864 -21.33 6.27 -35.89
CA GLU A 864 -22.36 5.74 -34.99
C GLU A 864 -22.03 4.35 -34.41
N GLN A 865 -21.16 3.58 -35.08
CA GLN A 865 -20.73 2.25 -34.65
C GLN A 865 -19.72 2.29 -33.48
N LEU A 866 -19.16 3.46 -33.13
CA LEU A 866 -18.17 3.64 -32.07
C LEU A 866 -18.83 3.80 -30.68
N THR A 867 -19.81 2.96 -30.36
CA THR A 867 -20.68 3.11 -29.18
C THR A 867 -19.95 3.11 -27.83
N GLY A 868 -18.74 2.53 -27.76
CA GLY A 868 -17.88 2.53 -26.56
C GLY A 868 -16.94 3.73 -26.42
N LEU A 869 -16.96 4.70 -27.35
CA LEU A 869 -16.02 5.82 -27.37
C LEU A 869 -16.17 6.71 -26.12
N ILE A 870 -15.08 6.88 -25.37
CA ILE A 870 -14.99 7.68 -24.14
C ILE A 870 -14.35 9.04 -24.43
N THR A 871 -13.36 9.09 -25.32
CA THR A 871 -12.61 10.31 -25.65
C THR A 871 -12.54 10.51 -27.15
N LEU A 872 -12.95 11.68 -27.61
CA LEU A 872 -12.76 12.16 -28.97
C LEU A 872 -12.01 13.50 -28.94
N ASP A 873 -10.81 13.51 -29.51
CA ASP A 873 -9.97 14.71 -29.61
C ASP A 873 -9.83 15.17 -31.06
N LEU A 874 -10.35 16.35 -31.37
CA LEU A 874 -10.31 17.01 -32.67
C LEU A 874 -9.57 18.36 -32.58
N THR A 875 -8.78 18.57 -31.54
CA THR A 875 -8.09 19.85 -31.28
C THR A 875 -7.27 20.29 -32.50
N ASN A 876 -7.33 21.56 -32.90
CA ASN A 876 -6.63 22.12 -34.06
C ASN A 876 -6.95 21.44 -35.42
N CYS A 877 -8.11 20.79 -35.58
CA CYS A 877 -8.62 20.39 -36.90
C CYS A 877 -9.14 21.60 -37.67
N LYS A 878 -8.22 22.42 -38.20
CA LYS A 878 -8.53 23.75 -38.78
C LYS A 878 -9.47 23.72 -39.99
N ASN A 879 -9.61 22.57 -40.65
CA ASN A 879 -10.46 22.40 -41.82
C ASN A 879 -11.85 21.83 -41.50
N LEU A 880 -12.08 21.36 -40.27
CA LEU A 880 -13.35 20.78 -39.86
C LEU A 880 -14.44 21.87 -39.89
N SER A 881 -15.41 21.73 -40.79
CA SER A 881 -16.50 22.71 -40.95
C SER A 881 -17.75 22.36 -40.15
N SER A 882 -18.00 21.07 -39.90
CA SER A 882 -19.21 20.61 -39.23
C SER A 882 -18.99 19.29 -38.52
N LEU A 883 -19.76 19.06 -37.45
CA LEU A 883 -19.78 17.81 -36.69
C LEU A 883 -21.07 17.03 -37.03
N PRO A 884 -21.01 15.76 -37.47
CA PRO A 884 -22.22 15.02 -37.82
C PRO A 884 -23.09 14.72 -36.58
N GLY A 885 -24.42 14.75 -36.76
CA GLY A 885 -25.38 14.55 -35.66
C GLY A 885 -25.28 13.18 -34.97
N VAL A 886 -24.71 12.17 -35.64
CA VAL A 886 -24.44 10.84 -35.06
C VAL A 886 -23.50 10.88 -33.87
N ILE A 887 -22.68 11.93 -33.69
CA ILE A 887 -21.83 12.04 -32.49
C ILE A 887 -22.67 12.15 -31.22
N CYS A 888 -23.90 12.65 -31.31
CA CYS A 888 -24.84 12.71 -30.18
C CYS A 888 -25.42 11.33 -29.79
N SER A 889 -25.20 10.27 -30.57
CA SER A 889 -25.58 8.89 -30.20
C SER A 889 -24.49 8.13 -29.44
N LEU A 890 -23.28 8.71 -29.30
CA LEU A 890 -22.15 8.09 -28.60
C LEU A 890 -22.28 8.23 -27.07
N THR A 891 -23.23 7.52 -26.48
CA THR A 891 -23.62 7.66 -25.06
C THR A 891 -22.49 7.41 -24.05
N SER A 892 -21.43 6.72 -24.44
CA SER A 892 -20.26 6.44 -23.60
C SER A 892 -19.27 7.62 -23.49
N LEU A 893 -19.44 8.66 -24.33
CA LEU A 893 -18.49 9.76 -24.47
C LEU A 893 -18.42 10.61 -23.20
N LYS A 894 -17.20 10.78 -22.68
CA LYS A 894 -16.91 11.57 -21.46
C LYS A 894 -16.12 12.83 -21.77
N THR A 895 -15.28 12.81 -22.81
CA THR A 895 -14.44 13.94 -23.19
C THR A 895 -14.57 14.19 -24.69
N LEU A 896 -14.95 15.42 -25.05
CA LEU A 896 -14.98 15.93 -26.41
C LEU A 896 -14.22 17.25 -26.47
N THR A 897 -13.13 17.30 -27.24
CA THR A 897 -12.39 18.55 -27.50
C THR A 897 -12.37 18.87 -28.98
N LEU A 898 -12.75 20.10 -29.30
CA LEU A 898 -12.86 20.72 -30.62
C LEU A 898 -12.04 22.02 -30.65
N SER A 899 -11.20 22.25 -29.64
CA SER A 899 -10.46 23.50 -29.45
C SER A 899 -9.61 23.83 -30.69
N GLY A 900 -9.66 25.05 -31.20
CA GLY A 900 -8.91 25.48 -32.39
C GLY A 900 -9.47 24.97 -33.74
N CYS A 901 -10.70 24.42 -33.78
CA CYS A 901 -11.40 24.14 -35.04
C CYS A 901 -11.97 25.44 -35.65
N LEU A 902 -11.12 26.20 -36.34
CA LEU A 902 -11.40 27.57 -36.79
C LEU A 902 -12.61 27.72 -37.74
N LYS A 903 -12.99 26.66 -38.47
CA LYS A 903 -14.13 26.67 -39.41
C LYS A 903 -15.43 26.12 -38.81
N LEU A 904 -15.39 25.60 -37.59
CA LEU A 904 -16.56 25.03 -36.93
C LEU A 904 -17.42 26.17 -36.36
N ASP A 905 -18.56 26.43 -36.97
CA ASP A 905 -19.45 27.55 -36.62
C ASP A 905 -20.72 27.13 -35.86
N ASN A 906 -21.05 25.84 -35.87
CA ASN A 906 -22.25 25.29 -35.24
C ASN A 906 -21.97 23.93 -34.58
N MET A 907 -22.77 23.61 -33.55
CA MET A 907 -22.76 22.32 -32.85
C MET A 907 -24.08 21.56 -33.11
N PRO A 908 -24.09 20.21 -33.03
CA PRO A 908 -25.30 19.43 -33.26
C PRO A 908 -26.39 19.74 -32.22
N MET A 909 -27.65 19.89 -32.68
CA MET A 909 -28.78 20.31 -31.85
C MET A 909 -29.06 19.38 -30.66
N ASN A 910 -28.76 18.08 -30.77
CA ASN A 910 -29.04 17.05 -29.76
C ASN A 910 -27.84 16.73 -28.86
N LEU A 911 -26.89 17.67 -28.68
CA LEU A 911 -25.70 17.45 -27.84
C LEU A 911 -26.04 17.04 -26.40
N GLY A 912 -27.18 17.49 -25.87
CA GLY A 912 -27.69 17.11 -24.55
C GLY A 912 -27.95 15.61 -24.35
N ASN A 913 -28.02 14.81 -25.42
CA ASN A 913 -28.17 13.35 -25.33
C ASN A 913 -26.91 12.65 -24.78
N LEU A 914 -25.76 13.34 -24.74
CA LEU A 914 -24.52 12.82 -24.19
C LEU A 914 -24.51 12.90 -22.67
N GLU A 915 -25.45 12.21 -22.00
CA GLU A 915 -25.62 12.29 -20.55
C GLU A 915 -24.34 11.95 -19.76
N GLY A 916 -23.45 11.13 -20.33
CA GLY A 916 -22.16 10.76 -19.75
C GLY A 916 -21.04 11.80 -19.86
N LEU A 917 -21.24 12.89 -20.62
CA LEU A 917 -20.18 13.86 -20.94
C LEU A 917 -19.73 14.62 -19.69
N LYS A 918 -18.41 14.69 -19.49
CA LYS A 918 -17.75 15.34 -18.36
C LYS A 918 -16.91 16.54 -18.79
N GLU A 919 -16.35 16.51 -19.99
CA GLU A 919 -15.46 17.56 -20.47
C GLU A 919 -15.83 17.92 -21.90
N LEU A 920 -16.10 19.21 -22.13
CA LEU A 920 -16.37 19.79 -23.43
C LEU A 920 -15.52 21.04 -23.62
N ASP A 921 -14.62 21.00 -24.59
CA ASP A 921 -13.79 22.15 -24.97
C ASP A 921 -14.05 22.53 -26.42
N VAL A 922 -14.60 23.72 -26.64
CA VAL A 922 -14.85 24.30 -27.97
C VAL A 922 -14.10 25.61 -28.16
N SER A 923 -13.03 25.83 -27.41
CA SER A 923 -12.25 27.07 -27.42
C SER A 923 -11.72 27.40 -28.82
N GLY A 924 -11.67 28.68 -29.20
CA GLY A 924 -11.11 29.12 -30.48
C GLY A 924 -11.82 28.56 -31.72
N THR A 925 -13.12 28.23 -31.59
CA THR A 925 -13.99 27.89 -32.72
C THR A 925 -14.75 29.12 -33.21
N ALA A 926 -15.48 29.00 -34.33
CA ALA A 926 -16.34 30.05 -34.87
C ALA A 926 -17.77 30.00 -34.30
N ILE A 927 -18.00 29.24 -33.22
CA ILE A 927 -19.32 29.06 -32.60
C ILE A 927 -19.80 30.38 -32.01
N ARG A 928 -20.99 30.81 -32.44
CA ARG A 928 -21.65 32.04 -31.96
C ARG A 928 -22.77 31.77 -30.96
N GLU A 929 -23.44 30.63 -31.09
CA GLU A 929 -24.55 30.24 -30.23
C GLU A 929 -24.42 28.74 -29.87
N PRO A 930 -24.35 28.38 -28.57
CA PRO A 930 -24.37 26.98 -28.17
C PRO A 930 -25.78 26.39 -28.28
N PRO A 931 -25.93 25.08 -28.59
CA PRO A 931 -27.25 24.46 -28.73
C PRO A 931 -27.96 24.42 -27.39
N SER A 932 -29.28 24.66 -27.35
CA SER A 932 -30.07 24.70 -26.11
C SER A 932 -29.97 23.40 -25.28
N SER A 933 -29.74 22.27 -25.93
CA SER A 933 -29.55 20.98 -25.27
C SER A 933 -28.24 20.86 -24.47
N ILE A 934 -27.25 21.73 -24.66
CA ILE A 934 -25.98 21.71 -23.89
C ILE A 934 -26.23 21.83 -22.38
N PHE A 935 -27.27 22.56 -21.99
CA PHE A 935 -27.63 22.78 -20.60
C PHE A 935 -28.29 21.55 -19.96
N CYS A 936 -28.64 20.52 -20.74
CA CYS A 936 -29.14 19.24 -20.23
C CYS A 936 -28.01 18.31 -19.71
N LEU A 937 -26.73 18.67 -19.91
CA LEU A 937 -25.56 17.86 -19.55
C LEU A 937 -25.25 17.90 -18.03
N LYS A 938 -26.06 17.18 -17.25
CA LYS A 938 -25.98 17.17 -15.78
C LYS A 938 -24.65 16.69 -15.20
N ASN A 939 -23.88 15.89 -15.95
CA ASN A 939 -22.60 15.31 -15.50
C ASN A 939 -21.37 16.12 -15.95
N LEU A 940 -21.57 17.21 -16.69
CA LEU A 940 -20.48 18.04 -17.21
C LEU A 940 -19.72 18.71 -16.06
N LYS A 941 -18.39 18.57 -16.08
CA LYS A 941 -17.46 19.10 -15.06
C LYS A 941 -16.59 20.22 -15.58
N ILE A 942 -16.20 20.17 -16.86
CA ILE A 942 -15.37 21.17 -17.51
C ILE A 942 -16.05 21.62 -18.79
N LEU A 943 -16.23 22.93 -18.94
CA LEU A 943 -16.76 23.57 -20.14
C LEU A 943 -15.88 24.76 -20.51
N SER A 944 -15.37 24.79 -21.75
CA SER A 944 -14.56 25.89 -22.24
C SER A 944 -15.04 26.41 -23.58
N PHE A 945 -15.26 27.72 -23.65
CA PHE A 945 -15.58 28.51 -24.84
C PHE A 945 -14.48 29.53 -25.17
N GLN A 946 -13.32 29.46 -24.51
CA GLN A 946 -12.28 30.48 -24.60
C GLN A 946 -12.00 30.93 -26.05
N GLY A 947 -12.06 32.22 -26.34
CA GLY A 947 -11.77 32.77 -27.66
C GLY A 947 -12.85 32.56 -28.72
N CYS A 948 -14.05 32.07 -28.37
CA CYS A 948 -15.20 32.05 -29.27
C CYS A 948 -15.77 33.47 -29.40
N ASN A 949 -15.44 34.15 -30.50
CA ASN A 949 -15.83 35.55 -30.70
C ASN A 949 -17.32 35.69 -31.04
N GLY A 950 -18.03 36.52 -30.27
CA GLY A 950 -19.44 36.86 -30.55
C GLY A 950 -20.44 35.87 -29.95
N LEU A 951 -20.03 35.16 -28.89
CA LEU A 951 -20.90 34.26 -28.14
C LEU A 951 -22.08 35.03 -27.53
N SER A 952 -23.32 34.74 -27.94
CA SER A 952 -24.52 35.33 -27.33
C SER A 952 -25.18 34.36 -26.37
N MET A 953 -25.13 34.67 -25.07
CA MET A 953 -25.80 33.89 -24.02
C MET A 953 -27.19 34.42 -23.66
N SER A 954 -27.66 35.51 -24.30
CA SER A 954 -28.77 36.34 -23.81
C SER A 954 -30.02 36.37 -24.70
N LYS A 955 -30.05 35.65 -25.83
CA LYS A 955 -31.23 35.53 -26.68
C LYS A 955 -31.78 34.11 -26.69
N THR A 956 -32.59 33.77 -25.70
CA THR A 956 -33.62 32.72 -25.89
C THR A 956 -35.00 33.35 -25.73
N PRO A 957 -35.93 33.17 -26.68
CA PRO A 957 -37.23 33.83 -26.66
C PRO A 957 -38.12 33.30 -25.55
N ASP A 958 -38.96 34.19 -25.02
CA ASP A 958 -40.14 33.91 -24.22
C ASP A 958 -40.99 32.77 -24.84
N LEU A 959 -40.79 31.54 -24.38
CA LEU A 959 -41.73 30.43 -24.49
C LEU A 959 -41.36 29.39 -23.42
N MET A 960 -42.09 29.43 -22.30
CA MET A 960 -42.06 28.44 -21.21
C MET A 960 -40.65 28.07 -20.67
N GLY A 961 -40.07 28.94 -19.84
CA GLY A 961 -39.41 28.61 -18.56
C GLY A 961 -38.48 27.39 -18.38
N LEU A 962 -37.80 26.84 -19.40
CA LEU A 962 -37.12 25.54 -19.26
C LEU A 962 -35.69 25.40 -19.80
N VAL A 963 -34.92 26.48 -19.95
CA VAL A 963 -33.46 26.33 -20.15
C VAL A 963 -32.70 27.32 -19.29
N SER A 964 -32.66 27.04 -17.99
CA SER A 964 -31.72 27.70 -17.08
C SER A 964 -30.38 26.97 -17.11
N VAL A 965 -29.28 27.71 -16.93
CA VAL A 965 -27.93 27.12 -16.72
C VAL A 965 -27.89 26.19 -15.50
N SER A 966 -28.97 26.15 -14.68
CA SER A 966 -29.19 25.22 -13.58
C SER A 966 -28.98 23.74 -13.92
N GLY A 967 -29.15 23.34 -15.18
CA GLY A 967 -28.92 21.96 -15.60
C GLY A 967 -27.46 21.51 -15.53
N LEU A 968 -26.49 22.44 -15.51
CA LEU A 968 -25.04 22.18 -15.39
C LEU A 968 -24.58 22.09 -13.92
N CYS A 969 -25.35 21.43 -13.06
CA CYS A 969 -25.14 21.41 -11.61
C CYS A 969 -23.83 20.74 -11.15
N SER A 970 -23.21 19.91 -12.00
CA SER A 970 -21.92 19.25 -11.72
C SER A 970 -20.70 20.04 -12.19
N LEU A 971 -20.89 21.18 -12.84
CA LEU A 971 -19.81 21.94 -13.46
C LEU A 971 -18.85 22.46 -12.39
N THR A 972 -17.56 22.19 -12.58
CA THR A 972 -16.48 22.58 -11.66
C THR A 972 -15.55 23.63 -12.25
N ARG A 973 -15.39 23.66 -13.58
CA ARG A 973 -14.59 24.65 -14.30
C ARG A 973 -15.38 25.19 -15.49
N LEU A 974 -15.50 26.52 -15.57
CA LEU A 974 -16.08 27.23 -16.69
C LEU A 974 -15.09 28.28 -17.20
N ASN A 975 -14.68 28.16 -18.47
CA ASN A 975 -13.78 29.11 -19.11
C ASN A 975 -14.50 29.80 -20.28
N MET A 976 -14.70 31.11 -20.15
CA MET A 976 -15.29 31.98 -21.18
C MET A 976 -14.40 33.20 -21.45
N ARG A 977 -13.08 33.03 -21.31
CA ARG A 977 -12.10 34.08 -21.59
C ARG A 977 -12.16 34.53 -23.05
N ASN A 978 -11.99 35.82 -23.31
CA ASN A 978 -11.92 36.41 -24.67
C ASN A 978 -13.12 36.04 -25.58
N CYS A 979 -14.33 35.93 -25.01
CA CYS A 979 -15.54 35.56 -25.77
C CYS A 979 -16.34 36.78 -26.29
N ASN A 980 -15.86 38.00 -26.00
CA ASN A 980 -16.55 39.26 -26.29
C ASN A 980 -17.95 39.37 -25.65
N LEU A 981 -18.13 38.81 -24.46
CA LEU A 981 -19.39 38.85 -23.72
C LEU A 981 -19.73 40.28 -23.29
N GLN A 982 -20.97 40.70 -23.55
CA GLN A 982 -21.52 42.00 -23.12
C GLN A 982 -22.23 41.93 -21.76
N SER A 983 -22.73 40.75 -21.40
CA SER A 983 -23.44 40.49 -20.15
C SER A 983 -23.27 39.04 -19.73
N ILE A 984 -23.32 38.78 -18.43
CA ILE A 984 -23.29 37.42 -17.84
C ILE A 984 -24.73 37.05 -17.44
N PRO A 985 -25.21 35.83 -17.71
CA PRO A 985 -26.55 35.38 -17.31
C PRO A 985 -26.78 35.52 -15.80
N SER A 986 -27.98 35.99 -15.40
CA SER A 986 -28.33 36.21 -13.99
C SER A 986 -28.47 34.92 -13.20
N ASP A 987 -28.65 33.78 -13.86
CA ASP A 987 -28.77 32.45 -13.26
C ASP A 987 -27.42 31.71 -13.12
N ILE A 988 -26.28 32.36 -13.41
CA ILE A 988 -24.93 31.78 -13.22
C ILE A 988 -24.70 31.24 -11.80
N GLY A 989 -25.36 31.84 -10.79
CA GLY A 989 -25.34 31.39 -9.40
C GLY A 989 -25.91 29.99 -9.17
N CYS A 990 -26.66 29.43 -10.12
CA CYS A 990 -27.18 28.06 -10.05
C CYS A 990 -26.09 26.98 -10.20
N LEU A 991 -24.88 27.35 -10.65
CA LEU A 991 -23.73 26.43 -10.81
C LEU A 991 -23.05 26.08 -9.47
N SER A 992 -23.81 25.51 -8.54
CA SER A 992 -23.40 25.27 -7.14
C SER A 992 -22.12 24.43 -6.94
N SER A 993 -21.66 23.69 -7.97
CA SER A 993 -20.43 22.90 -7.93
C SER A 993 -19.18 23.62 -8.43
N LEU A 994 -19.33 24.85 -8.95
CA LEU A 994 -18.26 25.57 -9.64
C LEU A 994 -17.13 25.93 -8.68
N LYS A 995 -15.90 25.61 -9.09
CA LYS A 995 -14.66 25.87 -8.34
C LYS A 995 -13.78 26.88 -9.06
N GLU A 996 -13.80 26.90 -10.38
CA GLU A 996 -12.96 27.75 -11.22
C GLU A 996 -13.81 28.43 -12.29
N LEU A 997 -13.72 29.76 -12.38
CA LEU A 997 -14.46 30.58 -13.34
C LEU A 997 -13.53 31.62 -13.97
N ASP A 998 -13.29 31.50 -15.28
CA ASP A 998 -12.54 32.47 -16.07
C ASP A 998 -13.46 33.25 -17.01
N LEU A 999 -13.53 34.55 -16.82
CA LEU A 999 -14.30 35.53 -17.60
C LEU A 999 -13.40 36.64 -18.16
N SER A 1000 -12.09 36.45 -18.15
CA SER A 1000 -11.11 37.48 -18.51
C SER A 1000 -11.25 37.94 -19.97
N GLY A 1001 -10.92 39.19 -20.26
CA GLY A 1001 -10.91 39.78 -21.61
C GLY A 1001 -12.28 39.93 -22.25
N ASN A 1002 -13.33 40.09 -21.45
CA ASN A 1002 -14.69 40.37 -21.90
C ASN A 1002 -15.07 41.85 -21.67
N ASN A 1003 -16.23 42.26 -22.19
CA ASN A 1003 -16.63 43.68 -22.29
C ASN A 1003 -17.84 44.04 -21.42
N PHE A 1004 -18.23 43.19 -20.47
CA PHE A 1004 -19.32 43.46 -19.53
C PHE A 1004 -18.95 44.56 -18.52
N VAL A 1005 -19.95 45.35 -18.12
CA VAL A 1005 -19.78 46.46 -17.16
C VAL A 1005 -19.94 45.99 -15.70
N PHE A 1006 -20.84 45.04 -15.47
CA PHE A 1006 -21.16 44.51 -14.13
C PHE A 1006 -21.20 42.99 -14.13
N ILE A 1007 -20.85 42.41 -12.98
CA ILE A 1007 -20.99 40.97 -12.70
C ILE A 1007 -22.27 40.78 -11.86
N PRO A 1008 -23.16 39.83 -12.20
CA PRO A 1008 -24.43 39.66 -11.51
C PRO A 1008 -24.25 39.26 -10.04
N GLU A 1009 -25.11 39.78 -9.15
CA GLU A 1009 -25.06 39.46 -7.71
C GLU A 1009 -25.23 37.96 -7.41
N SER A 1010 -25.91 37.21 -8.28
CA SER A 1010 -26.08 35.76 -8.12
C SER A 1010 -24.77 34.97 -8.05
N ILE A 1011 -23.64 35.53 -8.49
CA ILE A 1011 -22.31 34.90 -8.36
C ILE A 1011 -21.92 34.59 -6.91
N ASN A 1012 -22.46 35.32 -5.91
CA ASN A 1012 -22.20 34.94 -4.51
C ASN A 1012 -23.01 33.74 -3.98
N LEU A 1013 -23.86 33.14 -4.81
CA LEU A 1013 -24.44 31.81 -4.53
C LEU A 1013 -23.43 30.67 -4.81
N LEU A 1014 -22.30 30.94 -5.47
CA LEU A 1014 -21.26 29.97 -5.83
C LEU A 1014 -20.36 29.62 -4.63
N SER A 1015 -20.92 28.92 -3.64
CA SER A 1015 -20.25 28.61 -2.36
C SER A 1015 -18.95 27.79 -2.46
N LYS A 1016 -18.67 27.12 -3.59
CA LYS A 1016 -17.48 26.29 -3.80
C LYS A 1016 -16.39 26.96 -4.65
N LEU A 1017 -16.60 28.20 -5.11
CA LEU A 1017 -15.67 28.93 -5.98
C LEU A 1017 -14.36 29.22 -5.25
N ARG A 1018 -13.25 28.80 -5.85
CA ARG A 1018 -11.87 28.94 -5.34
C ARG A 1018 -11.01 29.83 -6.23
N GLU A 1019 -11.22 29.80 -7.53
CA GLU A 1019 -10.47 30.60 -8.49
C GLU A 1019 -11.47 31.42 -9.31
N PHE A 1020 -11.28 32.74 -9.33
CA PHE A 1020 -12.11 33.64 -10.10
C PHE A 1020 -11.25 34.63 -10.88
N TRP A 1021 -11.27 34.53 -12.20
CA TRP A 1021 -10.43 35.33 -13.10
C TRP A 1021 -11.31 36.22 -13.98
N VAL A 1022 -11.06 37.52 -13.91
CA VAL A 1022 -11.72 38.61 -14.65
C VAL A 1022 -10.66 39.63 -15.09
N GLU A 1023 -9.51 39.15 -15.56
CA GLU A 1023 -8.41 40.01 -15.98
C GLU A 1023 -8.75 40.73 -17.31
N ASN A 1024 -8.26 41.96 -17.49
CA ASN A 1024 -8.44 42.77 -18.70
C ASN A 1024 -9.89 43.00 -19.15
N CYS A 1025 -10.85 42.95 -18.22
CA CYS A 1025 -12.21 43.40 -18.45
C CYS A 1025 -12.28 44.93 -18.35
N LYS A 1026 -11.93 45.63 -19.44
CA LYS A 1026 -11.66 47.08 -19.41
C LYS A 1026 -12.83 47.94 -18.93
N ASN A 1027 -14.07 47.53 -19.20
CA ASN A 1027 -15.29 48.26 -18.83
C ASN A 1027 -15.85 47.85 -17.45
N LEU A 1028 -15.23 46.90 -16.76
CA LEU A 1028 -15.72 46.40 -15.48
C LEU A 1028 -15.57 47.47 -14.41
N GLN A 1029 -16.70 47.95 -13.88
CA GLN A 1029 -16.71 49.04 -12.90
C GLN A 1029 -16.67 48.54 -11.46
N LEU A 1030 -17.31 47.40 -11.18
CA LEU A 1030 -17.48 46.86 -9.83
C LEU A 1030 -17.30 45.35 -9.82
N LEU A 1031 -16.51 44.85 -8.87
CA LEU A 1031 -16.43 43.41 -8.59
C LEU A 1031 -17.55 42.99 -7.62
N PRO A 1032 -18.04 41.75 -7.71
CA PRO A 1032 -19.13 41.26 -6.89
C PRO A 1032 -18.67 41.00 -5.45
N ARG A 1033 -19.65 40.96 -4.54
CA ARG A 1033 -19.43 40.37 -3.22
C ARG A 1033 -19.15 38.87 -3.39
N LEU A 1034 -18.21 38.32 -2.63
CA LEU A 1034 -17.86 36.90 -2.68
C LEU A 1034 -17.86 36.33 -1.26
N MET A 1035 -18.77 35.39 -1.02
CA MET A 1035 -19.01 34.80 0.31
C MET A 1035 -18.20 33.52 0.56
N THR A 1036 -17.36 33.10 -0.39
CA THR A 1036 -16.54 31.89 -0.26
C THR A 1036 -15.36 32.12 0.69
N PRO A 1037 -15.03 31.14 1.54
CA PRO A 1037 -13.93 31.27 2.50
C PRO A 1037 -12.59 31.31 1.76
N TYR A 1038 -12.24 30.27 0.99
CA TYR A 1038 -10.99 30.21 0.23
C TYR A 1038 -11.21 30.61 -1.22
N ILE A 1039 -10.73 31.81 -1.61
CA ILE A 1039 -10.80 32.28 -3.00
C ILE A 1039 -9.59 33.12 -3.39
N GLN A 1040 -9.06 32.85 -4.56
CA GLN A 1040 -8.14 33.70 -5.29
C GLN A 1040 -8.91 34.45 -6.38
N VAL A 1041 -8.80 35.77 -6.37
CA VAL A 1041 -9.44 36.65 -7.36
C VAL A 1041 -8.36 37.35 -8.17
N ARG A 1042 -8.40 37.20 -9.49
CA ARG A 1042 -7.51 37.90 -10.42
C ARG A 1042 -8.33 38.85 -11.29
N ALA A 1043 -8.05 40.14 -11.20
CA ALA A 1043 -8.73 41.20 -11.96
C ALA A 1043 -7.71 42.21 -12.51
N ASN A 1044 -6.49 41.75 -12.81
CA ASN A 1044 -5.42 42.55 -13.37
C ASN A 1044 -5.87 43.27 -14.66
N GLY A 1045 -5.51 44.54 -14.84
CA GLY A 1045 -5.78 45.34 -16.03
C GLY A 1045 -7.24 45.77 -16.24
N CYS A 1046 -8.07 45.69 -15.20
CA CYS A 1046 -9.42 46.27 -15.22
C CYS A 1046 -9.35 47.78 -15.00
N ALA A 1047 -9.12 48.54 -16.07
CA ALA A 1047 -8.88 49.98 -16.02
C ALA A 1047 -10.03 50.79 -15.41
N SER A 1048 -11.29 50.43 -15.65
CA SER A 1048 -12.47 51.14 -15.14
C SER A 1048 -12.95 50.70 -13.75
N LEU A 1049 -12.18 49.86 -13.04
CA LEU A 1049 -12.59 49.36 -11.74
C LEU A 1049 -12.59 50.48 -10.70
N GLU A 1050 -13.76 50.86 -10.18
CA GLU A 1050 -13.91 52.02 -9.30
C GLU A 1050 -13.83 51.68 -7.81
N SER A 1051 -14.41 50.55 -7.41
CA SER A 1051 -14.47 50.15 -6.00
C SER A 1051 -14.65 48.64 -5.83
N PHE A 1052 -14.33 48.17 -4.63
CA PHE A 1052 -14.44 46.78 -4.21
C PHE A 1052 -15.37 46.70 -2.99
N PRO A 1053 -16.39 45.84 -2.98
CA PRO A 1053 -17.34 45.77 -1.86
C PRO A 1053 -16.64 45.25 -0.58
N PRO A 1054 -17.07 45.64 0.63
CA PRO A 1054 -16.53 45.09 1.88
C PRO A 1054 -16.78 43.57 1.95
N PHE A 1055 -15.80 42.82 2.43
CA PHE A 1055 -15.92 41.37 2.58
C PHE A 1055 -16.46 41.04 3.96
N LYS A 1056 -16.69 39.76 4.20
CA LYS A 1056 -16.76 39.25 5.57
C LYS A 1056 -15.75 38.12 5.65
N MET A 1057 -14.78 38.25 6.55
CA MET A 1057 -13.88 37.16 6.90
C MET A 1057 -14.56 36.24 7.90
N LYS A 1058 -15.60 35.51 7.46
CA LYS A 1058 -16.38 34.61 8.35
C LYS A 1058 -15.59 33.41 8.90
N ASP A 1059 -14.43 33.11 8.31
CA ASP A 1059 -13.54 32.01 8.70
C ASP A 1059 -12.08 32.37 8.36
N ASP A 1060 -11.11 31.74 9.02
CA ASP A 1060 -9.63 31.90 8.92
C ASP A 1060 -9.03 31.59 7.52
N SER A 1061 -9.64 31.99 6.42
CA SER A 1061 -9.29 31.54 5.07
C SER A 1061 -8.42 32.56 4.32
N GLY A 1062 -7.28 32.12 3.78
CA GLY A 1062 -6.35 32.97 3.02
C GLY A 1062 -6.96 33.34 1.67
N LYS A 1063 -7.36 34.60 1.51
CA LYS A 1063 -7.86 35.17 0.26
C LYS A 1063 -6.74 35.97 -0.41
N SER A 1064 -6.54 35.76 -1.70
CA SER A 1064 -5.51 36.46 -2.46
C SER A 1064 -6.14 37.29 -3.56
N PHE A 1065 -5.76 38.56 -3.67
CA PHE A 1065 -6.29 39.50 -4.67
C PHE A 1065 -5.20 40.03 -5.59
N TYR A 1066 -5.37 39.84 -6.89
CA TYR A 1066 -4.44 40.32 -7.91
C TYR A 1066 -5.13 41.44 -8.71
N LEU A 1067 -4.72 42.69 -8.49
CA LEU A 1067 -5.30 43.91 -9.07
C LEU A 1067 -4.24 44.78 -9.76
N LEU A 1068 -3.27 44.17 -10.44
CA LEU A 1068 -2.22 44.87 -11.18
C LEU A 1068 -2.84 45.78 -12.26
N ASN A 1069 -2.24 46.95 -12.49
CA ASN A 1069 -2.66 47.97 -13.46
C ASN A 1069 -4.11 48.50 -13.26
N CYS A 1070 -4.73 48.30 -12.10
CA CYS A 1070 -6.05 48.87 -11.77
C CYS A 1070 -5.91 50.29 -11.18
N PHE A 1071 -5.44 51.26 -11.98
CA PHE A 1071 -5.08 52.59 -11.50
C PHE A 1071 -6.27 53.41 -10.95
N GLN A 1072 -7.42 53.37 -11.63
CA GLN A 1072 -8.63 54.10 -11.19
C GLN A 1072 -9.13 53.64 -9.82
N PHE A 1073 -8.97 52.34 -9.51
CA PHE A 1073 -9.30 51.79 -8.19
C PHE A 1073 -8.43 52.42 -7.09
N VAL A 1074 -7.13 52.53 -7.33
CA VAL A 1074 -6.15 53.10 -6.39
C VAL A 1074 -6.33 54.61 -6.24
N GLU A 1075 -6.68 55.34 -7.30
CA GLU A 1075 -6.99 56.77 -7.21
C GLU A 1075 -8.22 57.04 -6.31
N ASN A 1076 -9.23 56.18 -6.38
CA ASN A 1076 -10.48 56.35 -5.62
C ASN A 1076 -10.39 55.90 -4.17
N GLN A 1077 -9.69 54.79 -3.89
CA GLN A 1077 -9.63 54.19 -2.55
C GLN A 1077 -8.28 54.32 -1.86
N GLY A 1078 -7.23 54.80 -2.53
CA GLY A 1078 -5.86 54.77 -2.00
C GLY A 1078 -5.22 53.38 -2.09
N CYS A 1079 -3.88 53.35 -2.20
CA CYS A 1079 -3.14 52.12 -2.50
C CYS A 1079 -3.09 51.10 -1.35
N CYS A 1080 -3.54 51.45 -0.14
CA CYS A 1080 -3.42 50.61 1.06
C CYS A 1080 -4.73 50.29 1.75
N ASP A 1081 -5.79 51.05 1.42
CA ASP A 1081 -7.02 51.02 2.18
C ASP A 1081 -7.73 49.67 2.04
N LEU A 1082 -7.53 48.95 0.91
CA LEU A 1082 -8.01 47.58 0.75
C LEU A 1082 -7.30 46.59 1.67
N PHE A 1083 -5.97 46.63 1.73
CA PHE A 1083 -5.17 45.73 2.57
C PHE A 1083 -5.46 45.98 4.06
N THR A 1084 -5.61 47.24 4.47
CA THR A 1084 -5.97 47.61 5.84
C THR A 1084 -7.42 47.26 6.18
N ALA A 1085 -8.36 47.42 5.25
CA ALA A 1085 -9.74 46.98 5.43
C ALA A 1085 -9.83 45.46 5.64
N MET A 1086 -9.07 44.66 4.87
CA MET A 1086 -8.98 43.21 5.05
C MET A 1086 -8.39 42.84 6.43
N LEU A 1087 -7.32 43.51 6.86
CA LEU A 1087 -6.75 43.31 8.20
C LEU A 1087 -7.77 43.61 9.30
N ARG A 1088 -8.52 44.72 9.18
CA ARG A 1088 -9.55 45.10 10.14
C ARG A 1088 -10.65 44.04 10.26
N GLU A 1089 -11.17 43.56 9.13
CA GLU A 1089 -12.19 42.50 9.13
C GLU A 1089 -11.66 41.21 9.77
N TYR A 1090 -10.42 40.82 9.47
CA TYR A 1090 -9.76 39.68 10.12
C TYR A 1090 -9.72 39.84 11.65
N PHE A 1091 -9.33 41.01 12.15
CA PHE A 1091 -9.24 41.26 13.60
C PHE A 1091 -10.60 41.35 14.30
N GLN A 1092 -11.66 41.79 13.61
CA GLN A 1092 -13.01 41.86 14.20
C GLN A 1092 -13.61 40.47 14.45
N GLU A 1093 -13.25 39.46 13.65
CA GLU A 1093 -13.79 38.10 13.73
C GLU A 1093 -12.98 37.17 14.66
N LEU A 1094 -11.73 37.54 15.00
CA LEU A 1094 -10.81 36.81 15.90
C LEU A 1094 -11.28 36.71 17.38
N CYS A 1095 -12.33 37.44 17.78
CA CYS A 1095 -12.87 37.37 19.14
C CYS A 1095 -13.49 36.00 19.50
N TYR A 1096 -13.66 35.08 18.53
CA TYR A 1096 -14.27 33.77 18.75
C TYR A 1096 -13.66 32.68 17.84
N ARG A 1097 -12.52 32.07 18.22
CA ARG A 1097 -12.16 30.63 18.02
C ARG A 1097 -10.64 30.36 18.10
N GLU A 1098 -10.28 29.24 18.71
CA GLU A 1098 -8.93 28.65 18.70
C GLU A 1098 -8.89 27.37 17.86
N SER A 1099 -8.69 27.48 16.53
CA SER A 1099 -8.29 26.36 15.64
C SER A 1099 -8.03 26.91 14.23
N THR A 1100 -6.82 26.87 13.65
CA THR A 1100 -6.40 25.89 12.62
C THR A 1100 -4.99 26.24 12.03
N THR A 1101 -4.56 25.51 10.99
CA THR A 1101 -3.21 25.19 10.49
C THR A 1101 -2.65 26.07 9.32
N LYS A 1102 -2.68 27.41 9.38
CA LYS A 1102 -2.54 28.27 8.16
C LYS A 1102 -1.34 29.25 8.13
N ARG A 1103 -0.98 29.77 6.92
CA ARG A 1103 0.32 30.40 6.58
C ARG A 1103 0.33 31.92 6.22
N SER A 1104 -0.61 32.50 5.44
CA SER A 1104 -0.66 33.96 5.08
C SER A 1104 -1.86 34.35 4.18
N PHE A 1105 -2.05 35.65 3.89
CA PHE A 1105 -2.82 36.19 2.74
C PHE A 1105 -2.07 37.34 2.04
N ASP A 1106 -2.39 37.64 0.77
CA ASP A 1106 -1.68 38.66 -0.02
C ASP A 1106 -2.55 39.45 -1.03
N VAL A 1107 -2.09 40.66 -1.36
CA VAL A 1107 -2.77 41.60 -2.25
C VAL A 1107 -1.75 42.30 -3.17
N PHE A 1108 -2.07 42.41 -4.45
CA PHE A 1108 -1.29 43.15 -5.44
C PHE A 1108 -2.05 44.38 -5.94
N LEU A 1109 -1.43 45.57 -5.87
CA LEU A 1109 -2.03 46.85 -6.25
C LEU A 1109 -1.02 47.78 -6.93
N PRO A 1110 -1.45 48.70 -7.80
CA PRO A 1110 -0.61 49.79 -8.28
C PRO A 1110 -0.11 50.67 -7.13
N GLY A 1111 1.17 51.06 -7.16
CA GLY A 1111 1.76 51.92 -6.13
C GLY A 1111 3.29 52.02 -6.22
N SER A 1112 3.81 53.22 -6.00
CA SER A 1112 5.25 53.55 -6.14
C SER A 1112 5.98 53.80 -4.84
N GLU A 1113 5.26 53.86 -3.70
CA GLU A 1113 5.84 54.13 -2.39
C GLU A 1113 5.38 53.15 -1.31
N VAL A 1114 6.25 52.90 -0.33
CA VAL A 1114 5.94 52.04 0.80
C VAL A 1114 5.06 52.86 1.72
N PRO A 1115 3.88 52.37 2.09
CA PRO A 1115 2.94 53.17 2.88
C PRO A 1115 3.52 53.52 4.25
N ASN A 1116 3.21 54.73 4.76
CA ASN A 1116 3.68 55.20 6.07
C ASN A 1116 3.23 54.32 7.25
N TRP A 1117 2.23 53.47 7.04
CA TRP A 1117 1.82 52.48 8.04
C TRP A 1117 2.92 51.44 8.30
N PHE A 1118 3.76 51.10 7.32
CA PHE A 1118 4.93 50.25 7.54
C PHE A 1118 6.02 51.06 8.25
N ARG A 1119 6.49 50.60 9.43
CA ARG A 1119 7.42 51.38 10.27
C ARG A 1119 8.89 51.18 9.88
N HIS A 1120 9.22 50.05 9.27
CA HIS A 1120 10.59 49.74 8.85
C HIS A 1120 10.64 49.70 7.33
N HIS A 1121 11.46 50.57 6.74
CA HIS A 1121 11.64 50.68 5.28
C HIS A 1121 13.08 50.32 4.92
N SER A 1122 13.25 49.67 3.78
CA SER A 1122 14.56 49.35 3.21
C SER A 1122 14.55 49.58 1.70
N VAL A 1123 15.70 49.99 1.16
CA VAL A 1123 15.93 50.10 -0.29
C VAL A 1123 16.47 48.76 -0.78
N GLY A 1124 15.85 48.19 -1.81
CA GLY A 1124 16.13 46.83 -2.30
C GLY A 1124 15.16 45.78 -1.77
N ALA A 1125 15.59 44.52 -1.79
CA ALA A 1125 14.74 43.34 -1.55
C ALA A 1125 14.84 42.75 -0.14
N LEU A 1126 15.67 43.30 0.74
CA LEU A 1126 15.96 42.73 2.05
C LEU A 1126 15.55 43.69 3.18
N ILE A 1127 14.84 43.15 4.19
CA ILE A 1127 14.54 43.82 5.45
C ILE A 1127 15.05 42.98 6.60
N ASN A 1128 15.80 43.58 7.52
CA ASN A 1128 16.18 42.92 8.77
C ASN A 1128 15.38 43.50 9.93
N LEU A 1129 14.75 42.62 10.71
CA LEU A 1129 13.93 42.92 11.87
C LEU A 1129 14.57 42.31 13.11
N GLU A 1130 14.84 43.12 14.12
CA GLU A 1130 15.19 42.59 15.45
C GLU A 1130 13.90 42.32 16.24
N LEU A 1131 13.71 41.08 16.67
CA LEU A 1131 12.60 40.63 17.50
C LEU A 1131 13.13 40.18 18.87
N PRO A 1132 13.02 41.03 19.90
CA PRO A 1132 13.28 40.63 21.28
C PRO A 1132 12.39 39.46 21.71
N SER A 1133 12.94 38.49 22.45
CA SER A 1133 12.25 37.26 22.82
C SER A 1133 10.95 37.46 23.60
N TYR A 1134 10.86 38.50 24.44
CA TYR A 1134 9.67 38.84 25.22
C TYR A 1134 8.48 39.37 24.38
N LEU A 1135 8.70 39.76 23.12
CA LEU A 1135 7.64 40.28 22.24
C LEU A 1135 6.93 39.19 21.44
N PHE A 1136 7.45 37.95 21.40
CA PHE A 1136 6.85 36.87 20.61
C PHE A 1136 5.43 36.52 21.06
N GLU A 1137 5.12 36.60 22.36
CA GLU A 1137 3.77 36.34 22.88
C GLU A 1137 2.76 37.48 22.58
N GLN A 1138 3.27 38.68 22.29
CA GLN A 1138 2.44 39.89 22.09
C GLN A 1138 2.18 40.22 20.60
N ILE A 1139 3.00 39.71 19.69
CA ILE A 1139 2.85 39.92 18.24
C ILE A 1139 1.63 39.13 17.72
N ARG A 1140 0.79 39.80 16.91
CA ARG A 1140 -0.40 39.20 16.25
C ARG A 1140 -0.21 38.95 14.77
N GLY A 1141 0.96 39.25 14.23
CA GLY A 1141 1.41 38.93 12.88
C GLY A 1141 2.46 39.91 12.38
N ILE A 1142 2.99 39.65 11.19
CA ILE A 1142 3.92 40.57 10.49
C ILE A 1142 3.29 40.94 9.16
N ALA A 1143 3.10 42.25 8.94
CA ALA A 1143 2.69 42.79 7.66
C ALA A 1143 3.92 43.20 6.86
N LEU A 1144 3.92 42.84 5.58
CA LEU A 1144 5.02 43.04 4.65
C LEU A 1144 4.52 43.77 3.41
N CYS A 1145 5.40 44.59 2.82
CA CYS A 1145 5.18 45.32 1.58
C CYS A 1145 6.44 45.24 0.72
N ALA A 1146 6.29 44.92 -0.57
CA ALA A 1146 7.38 45.02 -1.54
C ALA A 1146 6.92 45.81 -2.75
N ILE A 1147 7.75 46.76 -3.20
CA ILE A 1147 7.52 47.51 -4.44
C ILE A 1147 8.38 46.91 -5.52
N PHE A 1148 7.75 46.49 -6.60
CA PHE A 1148 8.43 45.90 -7.73
C PHE A 1148 8.10 46.64 -9.03
N ARG A 1149 9.06 46.61 -9.96
CA ARG A 1149 8.97 47.22 -11.29
C ARG A 1149 9.40 46.22 -12.35
N HIS A 1150 8.69 46.17 -13.47
CA HIS A 1150 9.05 45.37 -14.63
C HIS A 1150 9.82 46.20 -15.67
N HIS A 1151 10.93 45.67 -16.20
CA HIS A 1151 11.68 46.27 -17.30
C HIS A 1151 11.16 45.73 -18.63
N GLN A 1152 10.62 46.59 -19.50
CA GLN A 1152 9.90 46.20 -20.73
C GLN A 1152 10.80 45.43 -21.72
N HIS A 1153 10.46 44.17 -22.03
CA HIS A 1153 10.74 43.56 -23.33
C HIS A 1153 9.68 42.51 -23.71
N ARG A 1154 9.38 42.41 -25.00
CA ARG A 1154 8.33 41.56 -25.60
C ARG A 1154 8.72 40.07 -25.49
N GLY A 1155 8.08 39.34 -24.58
CA GLY A 1155 8.19 37.88 -24.45
C GLY A 1155 7.12 37.34 -23.50
N TYR A 1156 6.59 36.14 -23.77
CA TYR A 1156 5.61 35.45 -22.92
C TYR A 1156 6.33 34.73 -21.77
N ASP A 1157 6.61 35.42 -20.67
CA ASP A 1157 7.22 34.78 -19.49
C ASP A 1157 6.37 34.98 -18.22
N SER A 1158 6.07 33.86 -17.56
CA SER A 1158 5.52 33.85 -16.20
C SER A 1158 6.63 34.08 -15.19
N TYR A 1159 6.40 34.92 -14.18
CA TYR A 1159 7.34 35.09 -13.07
C TYR A 1159 6.68 34.73 -11.73
N GLU A 1160 7.50 34.21 -10.82
CA GLU A 1160 7.09 33.79 -9.49
C GLU A 1160 7.71 34.73 -8.45
N LEU A 1161 6.87 35.48 -7.75
CA LEU A 1161 7.26 36.31 -6.61
C LEU A 1161 7.31 35.44 -5.36
N THR A 1162 8.45 35.43 -4.69
CA THR A 1162 8.68 34.66 -3.47
C THR A 1162 9.10 35.59 -2.34
N CYS A 1163 8.55 35.38 -1.14
CA CYS A 1163 9.10 35.95 0.09
C CYS A 1163 9.79 34.84 0.88
N ARG A 1164 11.09 35.02 1.17
CA ARG A 1164 11.93 34.12 1.99
C ARG A 1164 12.18 34.77 3.35
N ILE A 1165 12.11 33.98 4.41
CA ILE A 1165 12.37 34.42 5.78
C ILE A 1165 13.59 33.68 6.31
N LYS A 1166 14.55 34.42 6.86
CA LYS A 1166 15.80 33.96 7.48
C LYS A 1166 15.78 34.38 8.93
N ALA A 1167 16.21 33.52 9.84
CA ALA A 1167 16.40 33.90 11.25
C ALA A 1167 17.85 33.58 11.65
N ASN A 1168 18.53 34.54 12.27
CA ASN A 1168 19.92 34.43 12.74
C ASN A 1168 20.90 33.89 11.68
N GLY A 1169 20.68 34.22 10.40
CA GLY A 1169 21.51 33.77 9.28
C GLY A 1169 21.24 32.33 8.78
N ARG A 1170 20.28 31.60 9.35
CA ARG A 1170 19.80 30.31 8.83
C ARG A 1170 18.56 30.51 7.95
N ASP A 1171 18.55 29.82 6.80
CA ASP A 1171 17.44 29.85 5.85
C ASP A 1171 16.33 28.89 6.30
N PHE A 1172 15.20 29.45 6.77
CA PHE A 1172 13.98 28.68 7.00
C PHE A 1172 13.17 28.70 5.70
N THR A 1173 13.32 27.66 4.88
CA THR A 1173 12.71 27.59 3.55
C THR A 1173 11.18 27.48 3.65
N SER A 1174 10.52 28.64 3.71
CA SER A 1174 9.13 28.81 3.34
C SER A 1174 9.06 29.77 2.17
N PHE A 1175 8.48 29.30 1.08
CA PHE A 1175 8.22 30.08 -0.12
C PHE A 1175 6.75 30.48 -0.06
N PHE A 1176 6.46 31.77 -0.20
CA PHE A 1176 5.11 32.26 -0.52
C PHE A 1176 5.05 32.58 -2.01
N PRO A 1177 4.95 31.58 -2.89
CA PRO A 1177 4.95 31.82 -4.32
C PRO A 1177 3.63 32.47 -4.74
N ALA A 1178 3.72 33.72 -5.20
CA ALA A 1178 2.67 34.37 -5.94
C ALA A 1178 3.02 34.30 -7.43
N ARG A 1179 2.32 33.43 -8.17
CA ARG A 1179 2.50 33.30 -9.62
C ARG A 1179 1.71 34.37 -10.35
N VAL A 1180 2.42 35.36 -10.86
CA VAL A 1180 1.88 36.33 -11.80
C VAL A 1180 2.21 35.82 -13.20
N SER A 1181 1.28 35.09 -13.80
CA SER A 1181 1.43 34.52 -15.14
C SER A 1181 0.20 34.83 -15.97
N GLY A 1182 0.42 35.35 -17.18
CA GLY A 1182 -0.67 35.62 -18.12
C GLY A 1182 -0.30 36.66 -19.18
N GLU A 1183 -0.91 36.50 -20.36
CA GLU A 1183 -0.94 37.44 -21.49
C GLU A 1183 -1.34 38.90 -21.12
N PHE A 1184 -1.91 39.09 -19.94
CA PHE A 1184 -2.52 40.32 -19.45
C PHE A 1184 -1.75 41.02 -18.31
N ASN A 1185 -0.59 40.49 -17.93
CA ASN A 1185 0.13 40.88 -16.71
C ASN A 1185 1.39 41.71 -16.96
N THR A 1186 1.48 42.43 -18.09
CA THR A 1186 2.57 43.40 -18.27
C THR A 1186 2.38 44.54 -17.28
N VAL A 1187 3.21 44.58 -16.25
CA VAL A 1187 3.18 45.59 -15.20
C VAL A 1187 3.62 46.93 -15.81
N GLU A 1188 2.71 47.90 -15.91
CA GLU A 1188 2.94 49.16 -16.65
C GLU A 1188 3.74 50.19 -15.84
N SER A 1189 3.77 50.06 -14.51
CA SER A 1189 4.38 51.00 -13.56
C SER A 1189 4.86 50.30 -12.29
N ASP A 1190 5.28 51.06 -11.26
CA ASP A 1190 5.54 50.48 -9.94
C ASP A 1190 4.26 49.88 -9.33
N HIS A 1191 4.39 48.71 -8.72
CA HIS A 1191 3.32 48.00 -8.03
C HIS A 1191 3.75 47.55 -6.64
N CYS A 1192 2.78 47.48 -5.74
CA CYS A 1192 2.93 47.03 -4.37
C CYS A 1192 2.39 45.60 -4.21
N TRP A 1193 3.19 44.74 -3.58
CA TRP A 1193 2.78 43.44 -3.06
C TRP A 1193 2.69 43.52 -1.54
N PHE A 1194 1.48 43.37 -1.00
CA PHE A 1194 1.22 43.32 0.43
C PHE A 1194 1.01 41.89 0.89
N ILE A 1195 1.66 41.48 1.97
CA ILE A 1195 1.53 40.14 2.57
C ILE A 1195 1.26 40.30 4.06
N TYR A 1196 0.35 39.50 4.60
CA TYR A 1196 0.18 39.35 6.04
C TYR A 1196 0.51 37.92 6.49
N LEU A 1197 1.45 37.80 7.43
CA LEU A 1197 1.86 36.54 8.03
C LEU A 1197 1.17 36.38 9.39
N PHE A 1198 0.46 35.27 9.56
CA PHE A 1198 -0.27 34.97 10.79
C PHE A 1198 0.67 34.52 11.93
N PRO A 1199 0.29 34.66 13.22
CA PRO A 1199 1.12 34.31 14.39
C PRO A 1199 1.68 32.89 14.35
N ARG A 1200 0.82 31.89 14.09
CA ARG A 1200 1.24 30.48 14.01
C ARG A 1200 2.23 30.21 12.88
N SER A 1201 2.21 31.01 11.82
CA SER A 1201 3.18 30.89 10.74
C SER A 1201 4.55 31.33 11.25
N ILE A 1202 4.60 32.44 11.98
CA ILE A 1202 5.80 32.94 12.66
C ILE A 1202 6.30 31.92 13.70
N GLU A 1203 5.43 31.35 14.53
CA GLU A 1203 5.78 30.26 15.46
C GLU A 1203 6.32 29.02 14.75
N PHE A 1204 5.70 28.61 13.64
CA PHE A 1204 6.16 27.47 12.85
C PHE A 1204 7.56 27.73 12.26
N PHE A 1205 7.86 28.96 11.84
CA PHE A 1205 9.17 29.32 11.27
C PHE A 1205 10.26 29.50 12.32
N LEU A 1206 9.92 30.05 13.49
CA LEU A 1206 10.89 30.41 14.54
C LEU A 1206 10.97 29.37 15.67
N GLY A 1207 10.02 28.45 15.75
CA GLY A 1207 9.86 27.51 16.87
C GLY A 1207 11.01 26.52 17.08
N ALA A 1208 11.79 26.24 16.05
CA ALA A 1208 12.99 25.39 16.15
C ALA A 1208 14.18 26.08 16.86
N GLU A 1209 14.21 27.42 16.92
CA GLU A 1209 15.27 28.19 17.61
C GLU A 1209 14.81 28.85 18.91
N LEU A 1210 13.52 28.80 19.26
CA LEU A 1210 13.03 29.31 20.54
C LEU A 1210 13.75 28.73 21.79
N PRO A 1211 14.23 27.47 21.82
CA PRO A 1211 14.99 26.97 22.97
C PRO A 1211 16.38 27.62 23.16
N GLU A 1212 16.97 28.20 22.12
CA GLU A 1212 18.32 28.81 22.16
C GLU A 1212 18.28 30.32 22.54
N ILE A 1213 17.10 30.96 22.60
CA ILE A 1213 16.95 32.40 22.91
C ILE A 1213 16.58 32.63 24.40
N ALA A 1214 16.79 31.64 25.27
CA ALA A 1214 16.39 31.67 26.67
C ALA A 1214 17.19 32.64 27.58
N ASP A 1215 18.19 33.36 27.05
CA ASP A 1215 19.06 34.28 27.81
C ASP A 1215 18.91 35.77 27.40
N GLY A 1216 17.71 36.20 27.00
CA GLY A 1216 17.41 37.63 26.81
C GLY A 1216 18.06 38.28 25.57
N SER A 1217 18.56 37.49 24.61
CA SER A 1217 19.08 37.97 23.32
C SER A 1217 17.96 38.27 22.32
N SER A 1218 18.21 39.20 21.38
CA SER A 1218 17.29 39.53 20.27
C SER A 1218 17.47 38.53 19.10
N CYS A 1219 16.36 38.09 18.50
CA CYS A 1219 16.38 37.29 17.27
C CYS A 1219 16.43 38.22 16.05
N GLN A 1220 17.39 38.02 15.15
CA GLN A 1220 17.47 38.78 13.90
C GLN A 1220 16.71 38.04 12.79
N VAL A 1221 15.56 38.57 12.38
CA VAL A 1221 14.75 38.04 11.29
C VAL A 1221 15.00 38.84 10.01
N GLY A 1222 15.71 38.24 9.06
CA GLY A 1222 15.88 38.75 7.70
C GLY A 1222 14.73 38.30 6.79
N ILE A 1223 14.11 39.23 6.07
CA ILE A 1223 13.03 38.96 5.12
C ILE A 1223 13.53 39.40 3.75
N GLU A 1224 13.59 38.44 2.83
CA GLU A 1224 14.13 38.62 1.48
C GLU A 1224 13.05 38.35 0.45
N PHE A 1225 12.76 39.34 -0.39
CA PHE A 1225 11.84 39.19 -1.52
C PHE A 1225 12.62 38.72 -2.75
N ILE A 1226 12.42 37.47 -3.14
CA ILE A 1226 13.10 36.81 -4.25
C ILE A 1226 12.15 36.72 -5.43
N LEU A 1227 12.67 37.03 -6.61
CA LEU A 1227 11.94 36.95 -7.88
C LEU A 1227 12.57 35.84 -8.71
N GLU A 1228 11.85 34.75 -8.94
CA GLU A 1228 12.32 33.64 -9.79
C GLU A 1228 11.71 33.78 -11.20
N GLY A 1229 12.59 34.04 -12.18
CA GLY A 1229 12.30 34.32 -13.59
C GLY A 1229 13.51 35.00 -14.25
N GLU A 1230 13.68 34.90 -15.56
CA GLU A 1230 14.80 35.58 -16.24
C GLU A 1230 14.76 37.09 -15.94
N ARG A 1231 15.83 37.62 -15.32
CA ARG A 1231 16.26 39.01 -14.98
C ARG A 1231 15.40 40.25 -15.38
N MET A 1232 14.06 40.23 -15.30
CA MET A 1232 13.20 41.29 -15.87
C MET A 1232 12.41 42.13 -14.84
N ILE A 1233 12.42 41.80 -13.54
CA ILE A 1233 11.69 42.53 -12.49
C ILE A 1233 12.64 42.85 -11.32
N GLU A 1234 12.60 44.08 -10.81
CA GLU A 1234 13.40 44.53 -9.66
C GLU A 1234 12.51 44.92 -8.47
N THR A 1235 12.88 44.50 -7.25
CA THR A 1235 12.31 45.04 -6.01
C THR A 1235 13.05 46.32 -5.63
N ARG A 1236 12.35 47.47 -5.67
CA ARG A 1236 12.96 48.79 -5.47
C ARG A 1236 13.01 49.18 -3.99
N LYS A 1237 11.92 48.94 -3.28
CA LYS A 1237 11.75 49.26 -1.87
C LYS A 1237 10.93 48.15 -1.21
N CYS A 1238 11.18 47.91 0.05
CA CYS A 1238 10.36 47.01 0.85
C CYS A 1238 10.10 47.62 2.24
N GLY A 1239 8.96 47.24 2.81
CA GLY A 1239 8.50 47.69 4.12
C GLY A 1239 8.01 46.53 4.98
N SER A 1240 8.12 46.69 6.30
CA SER A 1240 7.53 45.77 7.26
C SER A 1240 6.95 46.48 8.48
N HIS A 1241 5.93 45.86 9.06
CA HIS A 1241 5.27 46.30 10.27
C HIS A 1241 4.99 45.10 11.18
N LYS A 1242 5.34 45.23 12.46
CA LYS A 1242 5.00 44.24 13.50
C LYS A 1242 3.63 44.63 14.04
N VAL A 1243 2.63 43.76 13.89
CA VAL A 1243 1.26 44.12 14.28
C VAL A 1243 0.98 43.67 15.72
N MET A 1244 0.73 44.65 16.61
CA MET A 1244 0.43 44.45 18.02
C MET A 1244 -1.05 44.80 18.32
N TYR A 1245 -1.56 44.38 19.49
CA TYR A 1245 -2.95 44.67 19.90
C TYR A 1245 -3.28 46.19 19.91
N GLY A 1246 -2.32 47.03 20.32
CA GLY A 1246 -2.49 48.49 20.37
C GLY A 1246 -2.50 49.18 19.00
N ASP A 1247 -1.84 48.61 17.98
CA ASP A 1247 -1.85 49.18 16.62
C ASP A 1247 -3.27 49.10 16.00
N ILE A 1248 -4.08 48.13 16.44
CA ILE A 1248 -5.48 47.94 16.02
C ILE A 1248 -6.37 49.08 16.57
N GLU A 1249 -6.20 49.45 17.84
CA GLU A 1249 -6.95 50.57 18.45
C GLU A 1249 -6.55 51.92 17.85
N GLU A 1250 -5.25 52.11 17.56
CA GLU A 1250 -4.74 53.32 16.94
C GLU A 1250 -5.26 53.49 15.50
N GLN A 1251 -5.35 52.41 14.73
CA GLN A 1251 -5.91 52.41 13.38
C GLN A 1251 -7.43 52.68 13.38
N ASN A 1252 -8.18 52.09 14.32
CA ASN A 1252 -9.60 52.40 14.54
C ASN A 1252 -9.82 53.87 14.96
N ARG A 1253 -8.88 54.48 15.71
CA ARG A 1253 -8.91 55.91 16.12
C ARG A 1253 -8.52 56.89 15.01
N LEU A 1254 -7.53 56.54 14.17
CA LEU A 1254 -7.09 57.34 13.02
C LEU A 1254 -8.19 57.44 11.94
N GLU A 1255 -8.97 56.38 11.73
CA GLU A 1255 -10.11 56.40 10.80
C GLU A 1255 -11.37 57.01 11.39
N THR A 1256 -11.66 56.93 12.69
CA THR A 1256 -12.77 57.72 13.26
C THR A 1256 -12.52 59.23 13.11
N LYS A 1257 -11.25 59.67 13.08
CA LYS A 1257 -10.85 61.04 12.67
C LYS A 1257 -11.01 61.30 11.17
N LYS A 1258 -10.68 60.36 10.26
CA LYS A 1258 -10.90 60.51 8.80
C LYS A 1258 -12.38 60.40 8.37
N CYS A 1259 -13.17 59.52 8.99
CA CYS A 1259 -14.62 59.39 8.78
C CYS A 1259 -15.38 60.61 9.31
N GLY A 1260 -14.94 61.20 10.43
CA GLY A 1260 -15.43 62.50 10.91
C GLY A 1260 -15.14 63.64 9.93
N ALA A 1261 -13.98 63.60 9.25
CA ALA A 1261 -13.61 64.57 8.21
C ALA A 1261 -14.34 64.34 6.86
N MET A 1262 -14.64 63.09 6.50
CA MET A 1262 -15.43 62.76 5.29
C MET A 1262 -16.95 63.01 5.45
N TRP A 1263 -17.49 62.93 6.67
CA TRP A 1263 -18.88 63.37 6.94
C TRP A 1263 -19.06 64.89 6.79
N TYR A 1264 -17.99 65.67 6.96
CA TYR A 1264 -18.02 67.12 6.73
C TYR A 1264 -17.81 67.53 5.26
N THR A 1265 -17.29 66.65 4.40
CA THR A 1265 -17.09 66.93 2.96
C THR A 1265 -18.18 66.36 2.03
N ARG A 1266 -19.00 65.39 2.48
CA ARG A 1266 -20.17 64.90 1.70
C ARG A 1266 -21.47 65.69 1.89
N LYS A 1267 -21.49 66.76 2.70
CA LYS A 1267 -22.65 67.66 2.85
C LYS A 1267 -22.63 68.88 1.92
N LYS A 1268 -21.68 68.98 0.99
CA LYS A 1268 -21.59 70.06 -0.02
C LYS A 1268 -21.83 69.64 -1.48
N LEU A 1269 -22.22 68.38 -1.73
CA LEU A 1269 -22.71 67.91 -3.02
C LEU A 1269 -24.04 67.17 -2.81
N LYS A 1270 -25.06 67.93 -2.41
CA LYS A 1270 -26.48 67.66 -2.62
C LYS A 1270 -27.15 68.98 -2.96
N ILE A 1271 -26.98 69.41 -4.21
CA ILE A 1271 -27.99 70.06 -5.06
C ILE A 1271 -27.78 69.47 -6.45
#